data_AF-A0A8G1R0N2-F1
#
_entry.id   AF-A0A8G1R0N2-F1
#
_cell.length_a   1.000
_cell.length_b   1.000
_cell.length_c   1.000
_cell.angle_alpha   90.00
_cell.angle_beta   90.00
_cell.angle_gamma   90.00
#
_symmetry.space_group_name_H-M   'P 1'
#
loop_
_entity.id
_entity.type
_entity.pdbx_description
1 polymer ?
#
loop_
_entity_poly.entity_id
_entity_poly.type
_entity_poly.pdbx_seq_one_letter_code
_entity_poly.pdbx_strand_id
1 'polypeptide(L)'
;MVFKPFTHLARQSFTKAFTHGYAQSVVAASQSSYASTTTFNQIASQPAAKLSRTTQLQNVFQPSSSSGAGAKASQGTSGSGDLGLAAYYAAWQHAQQTGDDSDWKQMQLKRKVGWKPSLNEDGVKSKESDNLPSTDNNFQNSPHITKASANADVSAKVEEAVAREIQIQEEQAQVDEASEAKENTDTEAFPDLPPDVAAVADASSEHSRLASEHITDLASGKKYAEIPGAFATLLRDGLTPTVGAYNALLESAIQLHGDTAQAIQKALDVYSDMLRRRVVPDEQTYQTLVQLFVVRANDAIKSKGMLEQERVRYGGMEEPGKFMLHSSELERAILAEDHSLGIAMKLFNTAATRHADIVFPLDTYRHLINACAKEGQVEDMIRVYGHMESHNVTPHASIFPSMIDAFASTGDLQSAVECYNEYKGLAVSDDNGTFCIVQRLDGQVYAALVRAYLVCGKEEQALRFLERIQASFEEVTENREARQQALESAVVQDGLVQHALTSGEYGRALDQAKTRLRDGALDHAMSQICIAAADAGNLQTASEAYDALPTDMTIRQKPAVSMLALHVRQGNVSAARAVWLTLNTTGQATPDMVQPTAMYAVALLKSGQIEEALVQARNMFARVRNASAVADNSVLNPIREQINESLHLIGRVLVQTAAVLSPQAAMSLLWSMVENGGLISPVAEHVVASLGPIGISQLNARDLMLALQVQAGMLLNHSAMFDVAHPIRFSHMLDIALATGLPMDAATTRVVDQAVGKLFNSRPDMVKRWHDHLALTSSPSSFMSGRHSPSSDVSTMTPMSSTDDSFDPYAYATDFRGSSMISDELESTSGKLEAHLNDALSRVRNMRRNGRHPRYITYAKMITAATKCNRVDLAYEILSMARRDVPLLPQYSAVKYGWVSILDAMVASCLTLGDRSQASKFHQELLELGSAPSANTFGLYITTLKESTKTFDEATEALKIFHRAVAEGVEPTSFLYNALIGKLGKARRIDDCLLYFAEMRANGVRPTSVTYGTIVNALCRVSDERFAEEMFEEMESMPNYKPRPAPYNSMIQYFLNTKRDRSKVLAYYERMLTRNIQPTMHTYKLLIDAHASLEPVDMPAAEKVLETIKAAGQRPDAVHYASLIHAKGCVMHDMEAAHAVFKSVAEERKVRMQPCLYQALLEAMVANHQVAQTEEIVRDMARRGVEMTAYIANTLIHGWATEGSVAQAKTVYDSIGIEKREPSTYEAMTRAFLANNDREGASRTVQEMLSRGYPPAVASKIADLVGTGPAVAAL
;
A
#
# COMPACT_ATOMS: atom_id res chain seq x y z
N MET A 1 -2.82 56.62 1.47
CA MET A 1 -2.51 58.06 1.74
C MET A 1 -3.70 58.66 2.48
N VAL A 2 -3.58 59.43 3.58
CA VAL A 2 -2.57 60.44 3.98
C VAL A 2 -2.52 61.62 3.01
N PHE A 3 -3.18 62.77 3.20
CA PHE A 3 -4.11 63.26 4.23
C PHE A 3 -3.71 63.16 5.71
N LYS A 4 -3.13 64.27 6.21
CA LYS A 4 -3.01 64.62 7.65
C LYS A 4 -4.40 64.96 8.23
N PRO A 5 -4.64 64.89 9.57
CA PRO A 5 -3.77 65.56 10.56
C PRO A 5 -3.58 64.91 11.96
N PHE A 6 -2.81 65.66 12.77
CA PHE A 6 -2.54 65.57 14.22
C PHE A 6 -1.63 64.48 14.79
N THR A 7 -0.37 64.90 14.90
CA THR A 7 0.67 64.45 15.82
C THR A 7 0.47 64.96 17.27
N HIS A 8 1.11 64.26 18.23
CA HIS A 8 1.53 64.75 19.57
C HIS A 8 0.46 65.09 20.64
N LEU A 9 0.28 64.19 21.62
CA LEU A 9 0.67 64.43 23.04
C LEU A 9 0.71 63.12 23.86
N ALA A 10 1.39 63.14 25.02
CA ALA A 10 1.45 62.15 26.12
C ALA A 10 1.58 60.63 25.77
N ARG A 11 2.66 59.90 26.13
CA ARG A 11 3.24 59.57 27.47
C ARG A 11 2.28 58.87 28.46
N GLN A 12 2.84 57.82 29.07
CA GLN A 12 2.50 57.25 30.40
C GLN A 12 1.16 56.49 30.49
N SER A 13 1.02 55.42 31.30
CA SER A 13 2.03 54.65 32.06
C SER A 13 1.45 53.38 32.71
N PHE A 14 2.26 52.31 32.80
CA PHE A 14 2.40 51.32 33.90
C PHE A 14 1.17 50.62 34.54
N THR A 15 1.48 49.51 35.23
CA THR A 15 0.66 48.81 36.26
C THR A 15 -0.67 48.17 35.83
N LYS A 16 -1.16 47.10 36.46
CA LYS A 16 -0.57 45.91 37.15
C LYS A 16 -1.76 44.99 37.52
N ALA A 17 -1.45 43.74 37.90
CA ALA A 17 -2.20 42.91 38.87
C ALA A 17 -3.61 42.36 38.51
N PHE A 18 -3.72 41.03 38.66
CA PHE A 18 -4.74 40.30 39.45
C PHE A 18 -6.12 40.95 39.68
N THR A 19 -7.19 40.21 39.36
CA THR A 19 -7.86 39.30 40.33
C THR A 19 -8.93 38.42 39.66
N HIS A 20 -9.40 37.38 40.36
CA HIS A 20 -10.50 36.52 39.92
C HIS A 20 -11.86 37.23 39.98
N GLY A 21 -12.78 36.83 39.10
CA GLY A 21 -14.23 36.97 39.27
C GLY A 21 -14.89 35.61 39.00
N TYR A 22 -15.44 34.98 40.02
CA TYR A 22 -16.03 33.63 39.96
C TYR A 22 -17.55 33.70 40.19
N ALA A 23 -18.25 32.65 39.77
CA ALA A 23 -19.59 32.25 40.22
C ALA A 23 -20.85 33.06 39.80
N GLN A 24 -21.86 32.27 39.40
CA GLN A 24 -23.29 32.35 39.81
C GLN A 24 -24.20 33.53 39.40
N SER A 25 -25.53 33.39 39.36
CA SER A 25 -26.43 32.37 38.76
C SER A 25 -27.90 32.68 39.11
N VAL A 26 -28.85 32.08 38.37
CA VAL A 26 -30.19 31.64 38.85
C VAL A 26 -31.30 32.71 39.10
N VAL A 27 -32.26 32.71 38.15
CA VAL A 27 -33.75 32.69 38.31
C VAL A 27 -34.48 33.78 39.11
N ALA A 28 -35.33 34.54 38.39
CA ALA A 28 -36.79 34.77 38.62
C ALA A 28 -37.32 35.91 37.70
N ALA A 29 -38.58 35.99 37.24
CA ALA A 29 -39.67 35.01 37.04
C ALA A 29 -40.79 35.64 36.14
N SER A 30 -41.88 34.90 35.89
CA SER A 30 -43.18 35.34 35.29
C SER A 30 -43.31 35.59 33.75
N GLN A 31 -43.42 34.48 33.02
CA GLN A 31 -44.44 34.13 31.99
C GLN A 31 -45.14 35.27 31.19
N SER A 32 -45.13 35.36 29.85
CA SER A 32 -45.31 34.38 28.74
C SER A 32 -46.77 34.05 28.35
N SER A 33 -47.21 34.47 27.14
CA SER A 33 -48.21 33.75 26.31
C SER A 33 -48.35 34.31 24.88
N TYR A 34 -48.46 33.37 23.92
CA TYR A 34 -49.24 33.31 22.66
C TYR A 34 -49.87 34.57 22.00
N ALA A 35 -50.15 34.61 20.69
CA ALA A 35 -49.61 33.92 19.50
C ALA A 35 -50.35 34.41 18.22
N SER A 36 -49.67 34.33 17.06
CA SER A 36 -50.23 34.10 15.70
C SER A 36 -51.36 34.97 15.10
N THR A 37 -51.15 35.30 13.81
CA THR A 37 -52.14 35.63 12.75
C THR A 37 -52.98 36.91 12.81
N THR A 38 -52.80 37.73 11.77
CA THR A 38 -53.87 38.15 10.83
C THR A 38 -53.18 38.61 9.53
N THR A 39 -53.80 38.57 8.35
CA THR A 39 -54.75 39.58 7.86
C THR A 39 -55.97 39.01 7.10
N PHE A 40 -57.09 39.73 7.20
CA PHE A 40 -58.45 39.33 6.80
C PHE A 40 -58.87 39.75 5.38
N ASN A 41 -60.06 39.25 4.97
CA ASN A 41 -60.99 39.70 3.89
C ASN A 41 -61.06 38.83 2.60
N GLN A 42 -62.17 38.67 1.85
CA GLN A 42 -63.66 38.74 2.04
C GLN A 42 -64.31 38.32 0.67
N ILE A 43 -65.59 37.90 0.47
CA ILE A 43 -66.73 37.50 1.32
C ILE A 43 -67.73 36.63 0.50
N ALA A 44 -68.57 35.83 1.18
CA ALA A 44 -69.91 35.31 0.76
C ALA A 44 -70.07 34.25 -0.37
N SER A 45 -71.28 33.66 -0.36
CA SER A 45 -71.99 32.84 -1.39
C SER A 45 -71.58 31.39 -1.71
N GLN A 46 -72.36 30.47 -1.09
CA GLN A 46 -73.10 29.32 -1.66
C GLN A 46 -73.41 29.32 -3.19
N PRO A 47 -73.84 28.19 -3.82
CA PRO A 47 -73.85 26.77 -3.38
C PRO A 47 -73.44 25.72 -4.48
N ALA A 48 -73.61 24.43 -4.13
CA ALA A 48 -74.02 23.30 -5.01
C ALA A 48 -72.98 22.30 -5.63
N ALA A 49 -72.83 21.18 -4.92
CA ALA A 49 -73.04 19.79 -5.39
C ALA A 49 -71.92 18.96 -6.10
N LYS A 50 -71.70 17.75 -5.53
CA LYS A 50 -70.99 16.54 -6.04
C LYS A 50 -69.45 16.66 -6.16
N LEU A 51 -68.60 15.77 -5.60
CA LEU A 51 -68.75 14.61 -4.69
C LEU A 51 -67.79 14.87 -3.49
N SER A 52 -68.06 14.69 -2.19
CA SER A 52 -68.72 13.61 -1.41
C SER A 52 -67.91 12.29 -1.39
N ARG A 53 -67.48 11.68 -0.27
CA ARG A 53 -67.45 11.92 1.21
C ARG A 53 -66.47 10.85 1.80
N THR A 54 -65.87 10.87 3.00
CA THR A 54 -65.74 11.77 4.18
C THR A 54 -64.48 11.30 4.94
N THR A 55 -63.47 12.15 5.20
CA THR A 55 -63.14 12.77 6.51
C THR A 55 -63.17 11.91 7.77
N GLN A 56 -62.05 11.97 8.52
CA GLN A 56 -61.91 11.84 9.99
C GLN A 56 -62.40 10.56 10.69
N LEU A 57 -61.48 9.82 11.32
CA LEU A 57 -61.19 9.96 12.76
C LEU A 57 -59.98 9.11 13.17
N GLN A 58 -59.29 9.51 14.24
CA GLN A 58 -58.46 8.60 15.04
C GLN A 58 -58.92 8.71 16.49
N ASN A 59 -59.75 7.76 16.94
CA ASN A 59 -59.83 7.41 18.36
C ASN A 59 -60.61 6.12 18.62
N VAL A 60 -60.42 5.58 19.83
CA VAL A 60 -61.35 4.71 20.57
C VAL A 60 -61.50 3.23 20.13
N PHE A 61 -60.88 2.39 20.96
CA PHE A 61 -61.30 1.05 21.42
C PHE A 61 -61.12 -0.19 20.51
N GLN A 62 -60.87 -1.31 21.19
CA GLN A 62 -61.05 -2.67 20.69
C GLN A 62 -62.54 -2.89 20.32
N PRO A 63 -62.82 -3.81 19.38
CA PRO A 63 -63.37 -5.05 19.89
C PRO A 63 -62.76 -6.31 19.24
N SER A 64 -62.78 -7.40 20.01
CA SER A 64 -62.66 -8.76 19.50
C SER A 64 -63.83 -9.12 18.59
N SER A 65 -63.58 -9.81 17.46
CA SER A 65 -63.95 -11.23 17.30
C SER A 65 -64.03 -11.67 15.82
N SER A 66 -63.66 -12.93 15.57
CA SER A 66 -64.10 -13.79 14.44
C SER A 66 -63.79 -13.37 12.97
N SER A 67 -63.53 -14.29 12.04
CA SER A 67 -63.15 -15.71 12.17
C SER A 67 -62.70 -16.30 10.81
N GLY A 68 -61.51 -16.91 10.78
CA GLY A 68 -61.14 -17.94 9.79
C GLY A 68 -60.79 -17.47 8.36
N ALA A 69 -60.11 -18.30 7.54
CA ALA A 69 -59.39 -19.53 7.89
C ALA A 69 -58.39 -19.95 6.78
N GLY A 70 -57.13 -20.19 7.16
CA GLY A 70 -56.12 -20.90 6.36
C GLY A 70 -55.48 -20.12 5.18
N ALA A 71 -54.31 -20.52 4.67
CA ALA A 71 -53.32 -21.47 5.23
C ALA A 71 -51.93 -21.27 4.57
N LYS A 72 -50.86 -21.52 5.34
CA LYS A 72 -49.48 -21.93 4.94
C LYS A 72 -48.87 -21.35 3.63
N ALA A 73 -47.73 -20.65 3.73
CA ALA A 73 -46.39 -21.23 3.47
C ALA A 73 -45.22 -20.22 3.48
N SER A 74 -44.09 -20.65 4.07
CA SER A 74 -42.68 -20.39 3.69
C SER A 74 -42.08 -18.97 3.56
N GLN A 75 -40.76 -18.92 3.83
CA GLN A 75 -39.81 -17.80 3.66
C GLN A 75 -39.98 -16.63 4.65
N GLY A 76 -38.91 -15.99 5.14
CA GLY A 76 -37.49 -16.33 5.01
C GLY A 76 -36.59 -15.08 4.92
N THR A 77 -36.11 -14.58 6.07
CA THR A 77 -35.33 -13.33 6.13
C THR A 77 -33.95 -13.51 6.75
N SER A 78 -33.01 -12.77 6.16
CA SER A 78 -31.57 -12.73 6.42
C SER A 78 -31.17 -11.96 7.69
N GLY A 79 -29.90 -12.12 8.08
CA GLY A 79 -29.13 -11.07 8.76
C GLY A 79 -28.85 -11.31 10.24
N SER A 80 -27.56 -11.43 10.59
CA SER A 80 -27.08 -11.36 11.97
C SER A 80 -25.61 -10.88 11.98
N GLY A 81 -25.42 -9.57 11.89
CA GLY A 81 -24.16 -8.88 12.14
C GLY A 81 -24.41 -7.71 13.11
N ASP A 82 -23.48 -7.52 14.04
CA ASP A 82 -23.35 -6.43 15.03
C ASP A 82 -24.58 -5.61 15.44
N LEU A 83 -25.07 -5.92 16.65
CA LEU A 83 -26.01 -5.07 17.42
C LEU A 83 -25.57 -4.83 18.87
N GLY A 84 -24.31 -5.15 19.20
CA GLY A 84 -23.77 -5.02 20.57
C GLY A 84 -23.56 -3.57 21.03
N LEU A 85 -22.96 -2.72 20.17
CA LEU A 85 -22.57 -1.36 20.57
C LEU A 85 -23.77 -0.43 20.79
N ALA A 86 -24.81 -0.55 19.97
CA ALA A 86 -26.05 0.22 20.14
C ALA A 86 -26.80 -0.15 21.43
N ALA A 87 -26.86 -1.45 21.76
CA ALA A 87 -27.45 -1.93 23.01
C ALA A 87 -26.67 -1.44 24.25
N TYR A 88 -25.34 -1.40 24.19
CA TYR A 88 -24.49 -0.88 25.26
C TYR A 88 -24.81 0.59 25.60
N TYR A 89 -24.85 1.47 24.60
CA TYR A 89 -25.15 2.89 24.84
C TYR A 89 -26.60 3.13 25.28
N ALA A 90 -27.56 2.34 24.78
CA ALA A 90 -28.95 2.40 25.25
C ALA A 90 -29.09 2.00 26.72
N ALA A 91 -28.46 0.90 27.15
CA ALA A 91 -28.45 0.46 28.55
C ALA A 91 -27.75 1.47 29.48
N TRP A 92 -26.63 2.05 29.02
CA TRP A 92 -25.89 3.08 29.78
C TRP A 92 -26.71 4.37 29.96
N GLN A 93 -27.41 4.84 28.91
CA GLN A 93 -28.34 5.97 29.05
C GLN A 93 -29.53 5.65 29.95
N HIS A 94 -30.05 4.41 29.91
CA HIS A 94 -31.14 3.98 30.79
C HIS A 94 -30.72 4.01 32.26
N ALA A 95 -29.54 3.48 32.60
CA ALA A 95 -28.99 3.52 33.96
C ALA A 95 -28.83 4.97 34.47
N GLN A 96 -28.28 5.88 33.64
CA GLN A 96 -28.16 7.30 33.99
C GLN A 96 -29.50 8.03 34.20
N GLN A 97 -30.59 7.56 33.59
CA GLN A 97 -31.91 8.21 33.68
C GLN A 97 -32.83 7.59 34.74
N THR A 98 -32.56 6.36 35.18
CA THR A 98 -33.45 5.60 36.10
C THR A 98 -32.81 5.23 37.44
N GLY A 99 -31.47 5.15 37.51
CA GLY A 99 -30.75 4.73 38.71
C GLY A 99 -30.81 3.23 39.01
N ASP A 100 -31.35 2.41 38.11
CA ASP A 100 -31.35 0.95 38.23
C ASP A 100 -30.21 0.33 37.40
N ASP A 101 -29.22 -0.22 38.11
CA ASP A 101 -28.00 -0.82 37.53
C ASP A 101 -28.20 -2.25 37.01
N SER A 102 -29.36 -2.88 37.23
CA SER A 102 -29.57 -4.33 37.06
C SER A 102 -29.20 -4.84 35.65
N ASP A 103 -29.71 -4.18 34.61
CA ASP A 103 -29.48 -4.58 33.22
C ASP A 103 -28.05 -4.27 32.74
N TRP A 104 -27.43 -3.20 33.24
CA TRP A 104 -26.03 -2.87 32.93
C TRP A 104 -25.07 -3.91 33.52
N LYS A 105 -25.32 -4.36 34.76
CA LYS A 105 -24.52 -5.39 35.44
C LYS A 105 -24.63 -6.77 34.77
N GLN A 106 -25.78 -7.12 34.18
CA GLN A 106 -25.90 -8.36 33.38
C GLN A 106 -24.97 -8.39 32.15
N MET A 107 -24.64 -7.23 31.58
CA MET A 107 -23.85 -7.14 30.35
C MET A 107 -22.33 -7.23 30.58
N GLN A 108 -21.84 -7.12 31.82
CA GLN A 108 -20.40 -7.25 32.11
C GLN A 108 -19.87 -8.70 32.01
N LEU A 109 -20.72 -9.72 32.15
CA LEU A 109 -20.30 -11.13 32.29
C LEU A 109 -20.47 -11.97 31.01
N LYS A 110 -19.79 -11.60 29.90
CA LYS A 110 -19.82 -12.42 28.66
C LYS A 110 -18.59 -12.40 27.74
N ARG A 111 -17.39 -12.60 28.29
CA ARG A 111 -16.30 -13.31 27.58
C ARG A 111 -15.87 -14.53 28.40
N LYS A 112 -16.29 -15.73 28.00
CA LYS A 112 -15.76 -16.99 28.56
C LYS A 112 -14.41 -17.29 27.91
N VAL A 113 -13.40 -17.63 28.71
CA VAL A 113 -12.13 -18.16 28.19
C VAL A 113 -12.40 -19.54 27.58
N GLY A 114 -12.37 -19.61 26.26
CA GLY A 114 -12.73 -20.80 25.50
C GLY A 114 -11.63 -21.87 25.47
N TRP A 115 -11.44 -22.59 26.58
CA TRP A 115 -10.65 -23.81 26.59
C TRP A 115 -11.42 -24.96 25.92
N LYS A 116 -10.79 -25.60 24.94
CA LYS A 116 -11.22 -26.89 24.37
C LYS A 116 -9.99 -27.82 24.33
N PRO A 117 -9.97 -28.93 25.09
CA PRO A 117 -8.91 -29.92 24.96
C PRO A 117 -9.06 -30.67 23.63
N SER A 118 -7.98 -30.79 22.87
CA SER A 118 -7.89 -31.67 21.69
C SER A 118 -7.61 -33.10 22.15
N LEU A 119 -8.66 -33.90 22.28
CA LEU A 119 -8.53 -35.35 22.49
C LEU A 119 -8.20 -36.04 21.16
N ASN A 120 -7.13 -36.85 21.16
CA ASN A 120 -6.83 -37.78 20.08
C ASN A 120 -7.68 -39.05 20.26
N GLU A 121 -8.49 -39.41 19.27
CA GLU A 121 -9.04 -40.76 19.12
C GLU A 121 -8.94 -41.22 17.65
N ASP A 122 -8.12 -42.24 17.41
CA ASP A 122 -8.16 -43.05 16.18
C ASP A 122 -9.33 -44.05 16.26
N GLY A 123 -10.22 -44.14 15.26
CA GLY A 123 -11.35 -45.10 15.41
C GLY A 123 -12.48 -45.22 14.39
N VAL A 124 -12.23 -45.23 13.08
CA VAL A 124 -12.99 -46.06 12.11
C VAL A 124 -14.54 -46.08 12.19
N LYS A 125 -15.24 -45.21 11.43
CA LYS A 125 -16.20 -45.62 10.36
C LYS A 125 -16.86 -44.46 9.59
N SER A 126 -17.45 -44.80 8.44
CA SER A 126 -17.93 -43.90 7.38
C SER A 126 -19.45 -43.69 7.36
N LYS A 127 -19.90 -42.53 6.85
CA LYS A 127 -20.73 -42.44 5.61
C LYS A 127 -21.03 -41.00 5.12
N GLU A 128 -20.82 -40.80 3.82
CA GLU A 128 -21.67 -40.11 2.82
C GLU A 128 -22.37 -38.76 3.13
N SER A 129 -21.96 -37.72 2.36
CA SER A 129 -22.82 -36.67 1.71
C SER A 129 -23.55 -35.63 2.61
N ASP A 130 -23.78 -34.37 2.19
CA ASP A 130 -23.60 -33.74 0.87
C ASP A 130 -23.40 -32.21 0.89
N ASN A 131 -22.72 -31.70 -0.15
CA ASN A 131 -22.76 -30.35 -0.76
C ASN A 131 -23.13 -29.06 0.03
N LEU A 132 -22.21 -28.07 0.02
CA LEU A 132 -22.39 -26.69 -0.52
C LEU A 132 -21.00 -25.99 -0.64
N PRO A 133 -20.79 -24.99 -1.53
CA PRO A 133 -19.45 -24.63 -2.01
C PRO A 133 -18.72 -23.54 -1.21
N SER A 134 -17.40 -23.68 -1.10
CA SER A 134 -16.48 -22.64 -0.62
C SER A 134 -15.78 -21.95 -1.79
N THR A 135 -16.09 -20.68 -2.03
CA THR A 135 -15.28 -19.79 -2.90
C THR A 135 -13.93 -19.45 -2.26
N ASP A 136 -12.95 -19.08 -3.09
CA ASP A 136 -11.52 -18.96 -2.74
C ASP A 136 -11.21 -18.19 -1.45
N ASN A 137 -10.84 -18.94 -0.40
CA ASN A 137 -10.35 -18.38 0.86
C ASN A 137 -8.97 -18.94 1.27
N ASN A 138 -8.27 -19.65 0.36
CA ASN A 138 -6.99 -20.33 0.62
C ASN A 138 -5.80 -19.39 0.92
N PHE A 139 -5.97 -18.07 0.81
CA PHE A 139 -4.98 -17.08 1.25
C PHE A 139 -5.26 -16.46 2.63
N GLN A 140 -6.39 -16.78 3.29
CA GLN A 140 -6.68 -16.29 4.66
C GLN A 140 -6.21 -17.25 5.77
N ASN A 141 -5.88 -18.50 5.43
CA ASN A 141 -5.49 -19.54 6.40
C ASN A 141 -3.97 -19.80 6.49
N SER A 142 -3.12 -18.94 5.90
CA SER A 142 -1.66 -19.04 6.12
C SER A 142 -1.32 -18.73 7.58
N PRO A 143 -0.46 -19.53 8.25
CA PRO A 143 -0.14 -19.36 9.67
C PRO A 143 0.56 -18.03 10.00
N HIS A 144 1.10 -17.33 8.99
CA HIS A 144 1.70 -16.01 9.15
C HIS A 144 0.63 -14.91 9.38
N ILE A 145 -0.53 -14.96 8.72
CA ILE A 145 -1.58 -13.93 8.82
C ILE A 145 -2.26 -13.97 10.19
N THR A 146 -2.48 -15.16 10.74
CA THR A 146 -3.00 -15.32 12.11
C THR A 146 -2.02 -14.81 13.17
N LYS A 147 -0.70 -14.86 12.91
CA LYS A 147 0.32 -14.25 13.77
C LYS A 147 0.35 -12.72 13.67
N ALA A 148 0.14 -12.14 12.48
CA ALA A 148 0.02 -10.69 12.30
C ALA A 148 -1.11 -10.10 13.18
N SER A 149 -2.33 -10.64 13.05
CA SER A 149 -3.48 -10.19 13.86
C SER A 149 -3.29 -10.39 15.36
N ALA A 150 -2.56 -11.44 15.77
CA ALA A 150 -2.28 -11.67 17.19
C ALA A 150 -1.32 -10.63 17.78
N ASN A 151 -0.32 -10.17 17.01
CA ASN A 151 0.73 -9.27 17.50
C ASN A 151 0.23 -7.86 17.82
N ALA A 152 -0.58 -7.26 16.95
CA ALA A 152 -1.13 -5.92 17.17
C ALA A 152 -2.07 -5.87 18.39
N ASP A 153 -2.98 -6.85 18.49
CA ASP A 153 -3.85 -7.06 19.66
C ASP A 153 -3.04 -7.26 20.94
N VAL A 154 -1.90 -7.97 20.87
CA VAL A 154 -1.01 -8.24 22.00
C VAL A 154 -0.37 -6.97 22.54
N SER A 155 0.17 -6.09 21.68
CA SER A 155 0.79 -4.84 22.12
C SER A 155 -0.23 -3.93 22.82
N ALA A 156 -1.40 -3.71 22.20
CA ALA A 156 -2.47 -2.89 22.78
C ALA A 156 -2.99 -3.45 24.12
N LYS A 157 -3.15 -4.77 24.26
CA LYS A 157 -3.52 -5.42 25.53
C LYS A 157 -2.46 -5.23 26.61
N VAL A 158 -1.17 -5.27 26.26
CA VAL A 158 -0.08 -5.03 27.24
C VAL A 158 -0.07 -3.59 27.69
N GLU A 159 -0.21 -2.62 26.79
CA GLU A 159 -0.25 -1.22 27.17
C GLU A 159 -1.51 -0.89 27.98
N GLU A 160 -2.66 -1.50 27.68
CA GLU A 160 -3.86 -1.45 28.53
C GLU A 160 -3.60 -2.07 29.92
N ALA A 161 -2.92 -3.22 29.99
CA ALA A 161 -2.61 -3.90 31.26
C ALA A 161 -1.62 -3.12 32.13
N VAL A 162 -0.54 -2.59 31.54
CA VAL A 162 0.47 -1.79 32.24
C VAL A 162 -0.10 -0.44 32.66
N ALA A 163 -0.94 0.21 31.85
CA ALA A 163 -1.63 1.44 32.25
C ALA A 163 -2.62 1.19 33.42
N ARG A 164 -3.35 0.07 33.40
CA ARG A 164 -4.18 -0.37 34.55
C ARG A 164 -3.34 -0.67 35.78
N GLU A 165 -2.16 -1.27 35.64
CA GLU A 165 -1.28 -1.56 36.77
C GLU A 165 -0.69 -0.27 37.38
N ILE A 166 -0.29 0.71 36.56
CA ILE A 166 0.10 2.05 37.03
C ILE A 166 -1.07 2.74 37.75
N GLN A 167 -2.29 2.67 37.20
CA GLN A 167 -3.47 3.22 37.88
C GLN A 167 -3.77 2.50 39.21
N ILE A 168 -3.54 1.18 39.29
CA ILE A 168 -3.65 0.43 40.55
C ILE A 168 -2.54 0.85 41.54
N GLN A 169 -1.33 1.18 41.08
CA GLN A 169 -0.27 1.73 41.93
C GLN A 169 -0.63 3.13 42.45
N GLU A 170 -1.20 4.01 41.62
CA GLU A 170 -1.70 5.33 42.06
C GLU A 170 -2.85 5.19 43.07
N GLU A 171 -3.79 4.27 42.84
CA GLU A 171 -4.87 3.97 43.80
C GLU A 171 -4.34 3.36 45.11
N GLN A 172 -3.35 2.47 45.06
CA GLN A 172 -2.73 1.87 46.24
C GLN A 172 -1.96 2.92 47.05
N ALA A 173 -1.08 3.69 46.42
CA ALA A 173 -0.33 4.76 47.09
C ALA A 173 -1.24 5.81 47.74
N GLN A 174 -2.36 6.19 47.09
CA GLN A 174 -3.34 7.11 47.69
C GLN A 174 -4.10 6.50 48.88
N VAL A 175 -4.33 5.18 48.89
CA VAL A 175 -4.94 4.47 50.03
C VAL A 175 -3.94 4.35 51.18
N ASP A 176 -2.67 4.08 50.88
CA ASP A 176 -1.61 3.94 51.87
C ASP A 176 -1.28 5.30 52.51
N GLU A 177 -1.11 6.39 51.73
CA GLU A 177 -1.02 7.77 52.24
C GLU A 177 -2.25 8.14 53.09
N ALA A 178 -3.45 7.73 52.68
CA ALA A 178 -4.69 7.96 53.44
C ALA A 178 -4.85 7.04 54.68
N SER A 179 -3.94 6.08 54.88
CA SER A 179 -3.84 5.22 56.06
C SER A 179 -2.78 5.73 57.05
N GLU A 180 -1.59 6.11 56.58
CA GLU A 180 -0.56 6.77 57.39
C GLU A 180 -1.06 8.13 57.94
N ALA A 181 -1.87 8.85 57.15
CA ALA A 181 -2.56 10.06 57.58
C ALA A 181 -3.66 9.83 58.64
N LYS A 182 -4.02 8.58 58.96
CA LYS A 182 -5.01 8.22 59.99
C LYS A 182 -4.40 7.60 61.25
N GLU A 183 -3.24 6.96 61.20
CA GLU A 183 -2.60 6.38 62.39
C GLU A 183 -2.16 7.44 63.43
N ASN A 184 -2.11 8.73 63.05
CA ASN A 184 -1.73 9.83 63.94
C ASN A 184 -2.90 10.51 64.70
N THR A 185 -4.12 9.99 64.63
CA THR A 185 -5.26 10.51 65.40
C THR A 185 -6.16 9.43 66.02
N ASP A 186 -6.47 9.63 67.30
CA ASP A 186 -7.57 9.04 68.08
C ASP A 186 -7.50 7.53 68.41
N THR A 187 -6.69 7.25 69.44
CA THR A 187 -6.80 6.05 70.27
C THR A 187 -8.09 6.08 71.12
N GLU A 188 -9.21 5.55 70.61
CA GLU A 188 -10.35 5.18 71.48
C GLU A 188 -11.12 3.95 70.96
N ALA A 189 -11.60 3.11 71.88
CA ALA A 189 -12.08 1.76 71.57
C ALA A 189 -13.61 1.70 71.41
N PHE A 190 -14.08 1.03 70.34
CA PHE A 190 -15.47 0.62 70.16
C PHE A 190 -15.60 -0.91 70.14
N PRO A 191 -16.51 -1.51 70.93
CA PRO A 191 -16.74 -2.96 70.97
C PRO A 191 -17.82 -3.44 69.99
N ASP A 192 -17.89 -4.78 69.85
CA ASP A 192 -18.99 -5.59 69.32
C ASP A 192 -19.36 -5.47 67.83
N LEU A 193 -18.75 -6.36 67.03
CA LEU A 193 -19.38 -6.97 65.85
C LEU A 193 -19.64 -8.46 66.11
N PRO A 194 -20.73 -9.07 65.59
CA PRO A 194 -21.09 -10.46 65.92
C PRO A 194 -20.11 -11.49 65.34
N PRO A 195 -19.77 -12.57 66.08
CA PRO A 195 -18.77 -13.56 65.65
C PRO A 195 -19.18 -14.35 64.39
N ASP A 196 -20.47 -14.53 64.16
CA ASP A 196 -20.99 -15.33 63.03
C ASP A 196 -20.67 -14.73 61.65
N VAL A 197 -20.38 -13.42 61.56
CA VAL A 197 -20.03 -12.76 60.29
C VAL A 197 -18.56 -12.99 59.92
N ALA A 198 -17.67 -13.03 60.91
CA ALA A 198 -16.25 -13.34 60.71
C ALA A 198 -16.05 -14.81 60.29
N ALA A 199 -16.69 -15.74 60.99
CA ALA A 199 -16.55 -17.18 60.72
C ALA A 199 -16.98 -17.60 59.30
N VAL A 200 -17.99 -16.92 58.72
CA VAL A 200 -18.44 -17.19 57.34
C VAL A 200 -17.47 -16.63 56.30
N ALA A 201 -16.78 -15.52 56.59
CA ALA A 201 -15.72 -14.99 55.72
C ALA A 201 -14.51 -15.94 55.70
N ASP A 202 -14.01 -16.35 56.87
CA ASP A 202 -12.86 -17.28 56.99
C ASP A 202 -13.13 -18.63 56.30
N ALA A 203 -14.33 -19.20 56.45
CA ALA A 203 -14.69 -20.45 55.79
C ALA A 203 -14.66 -20.34 54.25
N SER A 204 -15.01 -19.18 53.68
CA SER A 204 -14.91 -18.95 52.23
C SER A 204 -13.45 -18.79 51.78
N SER A 205 -12.60 -18.19 52.62
CA SER A 205 -11.16 -18.03 52.40
C SER A 205 -10.43 -19.38 52.37
N GLU A 206 -10.65 -20.24 53.38
CA GLU A 206 -10.11 -21.60 53.46
C GLU A 206 -10.49 -22.44 52.22
N HIS A 207 -11.76 -22.42 51.80
CA HIS A 207 -12.19 -23.13 50.59
C HIS A 207 -11.52 -22.58 49.31
N SER A 208 -11.33 -21.26 49.19
CA SER A 208 -10.61 -20.65 48.07
C SER A 208 -9.13 -21.06 48.05
N ARG A 209 -8.50 -21.18 49.23
CA ARG A 209 -7.10 -21.60 49.37
C ARG A 209 -6.93 -23.08 49.00
N LEU A 210 -7.72 -23.98 49.60
CA LEU A 210 -7.68 -25.42 49.30
C LEU A 210 -7.95 -25.74 47.82
N ALA A 211 -8.90 -25.04 47.18
CA ALA A 211 -9.17 -25.20 45.75
C ALA A 211 -8.00 -24.72 44.87
N SER A 212 -7.24 -23.72 45.34
CA SER A 212 -6.04 -23.21 44.65
C SER A 212 -4.81 -24.10 44.89
N GLU A 213 -4.65 -24.63 46.11
CA GLU A 213 -3.58 -25.58 46.49
C GLU A 213 -3.63 -26.83 45.59
N HIS A 214 -4.83 -27.38 45.33
CA HIS A 214 -5.02 -28.47 44.37
C HIS A 214 -4.60 -28.12 42.93
N ILE A 215 -4.70 -26.84 42.51
CA ILE A 215 -4.24 -26.40 41.18
C ILE A 215 -2.71 -26.33 41.14
N THR A 216 -2.05 -25.89 42.22
CA THR A 216 -0.59 -25.94 42.32
C THR A 216 -0.04 -27.37 42.42
N ASP A 217 -0.77 -28.31 43.01
CA ASP A 217 -0.42 -29.74 43.01
C ASP A 217 -0.51 -30.38 41.60
N LEU A 218 -1.46 -29.93 40.76
CA LEU A 218 -1.52 -30.34 39.36
C LEU A 218 -0.33 -29.79 38.54
N ALA A 219 0.19 -28.60 38.89
CA ALA A 219 1.39 -28.03 38.27
C ALA A 219 2.66 -28.78 38.70
N SER A 220 2.84 -29.04 39.99
CA SER A 220 4.00 -29.82 40.50
C SER A 220 3.99 -31.27 39.97
N GLY A 221 2.80 -31.85 39.79
CA GLY A 221 2.58 -33.13 39.09
C GLY A 221 2.71 -33.09 37.56
N LYS A 222 3.03 -31.93 36.95
CA LYS A 222 3.16 -31.69 35.50
C LYS A 222 1.92 -32.04 34.67
N LYS A 223 0.73 -32.03 35.28
CA LYS A 223 -0.57 -32.36 34.66
C LYS A 223 -1.17 -31.13 33.96
N TYR A 224 -0.40 -30.46 33.11
CA TYR A 224 -0.77 -29.15 32.54
C TYR A 224 -2.14 -29.14 31.83
N ALA A 225 -2.57 -30.25 31.22
CA ALA A 225 -3.88 -30.35 30.57
C ALA A 225 -5.09 -30.36 31.53
N GLU A 226 -4.90 -30.69 32.81
CA GLU A 226 -5.98 -30.73 33.83
C GLU A 226 -6.16 -29.36 34.51
N ILE A 227 -5.09 -28.57 34.62
CA ILE A 227 -5.05 -27.25 35.29
C ILE A 227 -6.14 -26.28 34.81
N PRO A 228 -6.35 -26.04 33.49
CA PRO A 228 -7.34 -25.07 33.04
C PRO A 228 -8.78 -25.51 33.31
N GLY A 229 -9.02 -26.82 33.38
CA GLY A 229 -10.31 -27.38 33.78
C GLY A 229 -10.60 -27.09 35.25
N ALA A 230 -9.63 -27.36 36.13
CA ALA A 230 -9.72 -27.07 37.56
C ALA A 230 -9.88 -25.56 37.84
N PHE A 231 -9.11 -24.71 37.14
CA PHE A 231 -9.22 -23.26 37.24
C PHE A 231 -10.59 -22.74 36.75
N ALA A 232 -11.12 -23.30 35.66
CA ALA A 232 -12.45 -22.97 35.18
C ALA A 232 -13.58 -23.42 36.13
N THR A 233 -13.39 -24.50 36.90
CA THR A 233 -14.32 -24.86 37.98
C THR A 233 -14.24 -23.90 39.16
N LEU A 234 -13.04 -23.52 39.61
CA LEU A 234 -12.84 -22.55 40.70
C LEU A 234 -13.53 -21.20 40.36
N LEU A 235 -13.33 -20.70 39.14
CA LEU A 235 -13.99 -19.47 38.64
C LEU A 235 -15.52 -19.58 38.51
N ARG A 236 -16.05 -20.78 38.20
CA ARG A 236 -17.51 -21.02 38.10
C ARG A 236 -18.15 -21.03 39.48
N ASP A 237 -17.43 -21.53 40.47
CA ASP A 237 -17.93 -21.76 41.83
C ASP A 237 -17.77 -20.51 42.73
N GLY A 238 -17.35 -19.37 42.14
CA GLY A 238 -17.37 -18.04 42.75
C GLY A 238 -16.13 -17.67 43.57
N LEU A 239 -15.14 -18.54 43.62
CA LEU A 239 -13.94 -18.41 44.44
C LEU A 239 -12.90 -17.46 43.82
N THR A 240 -12.09 -16.80 44.65
CA THR A 240 -10.98 -15.93 44.24
C THR A 240 -9.71 -16.78 44.06
N PRO A 241 -9.16 -16.92 42.84
CA PRO A 241 -7.96 -17.73 42.64
C PRO A 241 -6.74 -17.05 43.28
N THR A 242 -5.87 -17.81 43.94
CA THR A 242 -4.60 -17.29 44.46
C THR A 242 -3.57 -17.09 43.33
N VAL A 243 -2.52 -16.32 43.61
CA VAL A 243 -1.41 -16.08 42.66
C VAL A 243 -0.78 -17.39 42.16
N GLY A 244 -0.57 -18.37 43.05
CA GLY A 244 -0.04 -19.69 42.67
C GLY A 244 -0.92 -20.44 41.64
N ALA A 245 -2.25 -20.27 41.70
CA ALA A 245 -3.16 -20.83 40.70
C ALA A 245 -3.08 -20.08 39.35
N TYR A 246 -2.81 -18.77 39.37
CA TYR A 246 -2.51 -18.00 38.15
C TYR A 246 -1.15 -18.40 37.53
N ASN A 247 -0.11 -18.60 38.34
CA ASN A 247 1.20 -19.05 37.86
C ASN A 247 1.13 -20.46 37.25
N ALA A 248 0.45 -21.40 37.92
CA ALA A 248 0.15 -22.72 37.37
C ALA A 248 -0.59 -22.65 36.01
N LEU A 249 -1.52 -21.70 35.86
CA LEU A 249 -2.23 -21.47 34.60
C LEU A 249 -1.31 -20.87 33.52
N LEU A 250 -0.43 -19.93 33.86
CA LEU A 250 0.59 -19.36 32.95
C LEU A 250 1.57 -20.44 32.46
N GLU A 251 2.11 -21.27 33.36
CA GLU A 251 2.95 -22.40 32.99
C GLU A 251 2.20 -23.38 32.07
N SER A 252 0.93 -23.70 32.38
CA SER A 252 0.13 -24.57 31.51
C SER A 252 -0.09 -23.98 30.10
N ALA A 253 -0.28 -22.66 29.99
CA ALA A 253 -0.44 -21.98 28.72
C ALA A 253 0.85 -21.98 27.87
N ILE A 254 2.03 -21.97 28.51
CA ILE A 254 3.33 -22.09 27.83
C ILE A 254 3.58 -23.54 27.41
N GLN A 255 3.36 -24.52 28.30
CA GLN A 255 3.66 -25.94 28.05
C GLN A 255 2.69 -26.62 27.05
N LEU A 256 1.44 -26.15 26.95
CA LEU A 256 0.43 -26.73 26.05
C LEU A 256 0.43 -26.13 24.63
N HIS A 257 1.09 -25.00 24.40
CA HIS A 257 1.09 -24.31 23.10
C HIS A 257 2.49 -24.29 22.47
N GLY A 258 2.78 -25.28 21.62
CA GLY A 258 4.05 -25.38 20.89
C GLY A 258 4.32 -24.28 19.85
N ASP A 259 3.36 -23.38 19.59
CA ASP A 259 3.56 -22.16 18.80
C ASP A 259 3.59 -20.95 19.74
N THR A 260 4.76 -20.32 19.87
CA THR A 260 5.04 -19.26 20.86
C THR A 260 4.12 -18.05 20.73
N ALA A 261 3.62 -17.76 19.52
CA ALA A 261 2.63 -16.71 19.30
C ALA A 261 1.29 -16.99 20.02
N GLN A 262 0.85 -18.25 20.07
CA GLN A 262 -0.37 -18.64 20.77
C GLN A 262 -0.17 -18.65 22.29
N ALA A 263 0.97 -19.18 22.76
CA ALA A 263 1.35 -19.16 24.17
C ALA A 263 1.32 -17.74 24.74
N ILE A 264 1.89 -16.76 24.02
CA ILE A 264 1.91 -15.34 24.42
C ILE A 264 0.51 -14.72 24.45
N GLN A 265 -0.33 -14.97 23.44
CA GLN A 265 -1.70 -14.45 23.44
C GLN A 265 -2.50 -14.97 24.65
N LYS A 266 -2.27 -16.23 25.06
CA LYS A 266 -2.90 -16.81 26.25
C LYS A 266 -2.31 -16.33 27.57
N ALA A 267 -0.98 -16.22 27.66
CA ALA A 267 -0.32 -15.68 28.85
C ALA A 267 -0.79 -14.24 29.16
N LEU A 268 -0.99 -13.42 28.12
CA LEU A 268 -1.52 -12.06 28.27
C LEU A 268 -3.01 -12.01 28.59
N ASP A 269 -3.83 -12.90 28.01
CA ASP A 269 -5.24 -13.01 28.42
C ASP A 269 -5.33 -13.33 29.93
N VAL A 270 -4.46 -14.24 30.44
CA VAL A 270 -4.38 -14.62 31.87
C VAL A 270 -3.88 -13.48 32.75
N TYR A 271 -2.76 -12.82 32.41
CA TYR A 271 -2.23 -11.66 33.13
C TYR A 271 -3.24 -10.50 33.17
N SER A 272 -3.99 -10.27 32.09
CA SER A 272 -5.05 -9.26 32.06
C SER A 272 -6.24 -9.59 32.97
N ASP A 273 -6.59 -10.87 33.16
CA ASP A 273 -7.65 -11.31 34.08
C ASP A 273 -7.21 -11.20 35.55
N MET A 274 -5.94 -11.51 35.85
CA MET A 274 -5.31 -11.33 37.16
C MET A 274 -5.39 -9.87 37.63
N LEU A 275 -4.90 -8.93 36.82
CA LEU A 275 -4.97 -7.49 37.10
C LEU A 275 -6.41 -6.98 37.19
N ARG A 276 -7.32 -7.46 36.33
CA ARG A 276 -8.76 -7.09 36.37
C ARG A 276 -9.46 -7.50 37.68
N ARG A 277 -8.92 -8.50 38.40
CA ARG A 277 -9.43 -8.95 39.70
C ARG A 277 -8.68 -8.34 40.89
N ARG A 278 -7.76 -7.39 40.64
CA ARG A 278 -6.86 -6.79 41.64
C ARG A 278 -5.99 -7.82 42.37
N VAL A 279 -5.69 -8.95 41.72
CA VAL A 279 -4.67 -9.89 42.20
C VAL A 279 -3.31 -9.33 41.80
N VAL A 280 -2.46 -9.03 42.79
CA VAL A 280 -1.12 -8.46 42.55
C VAL A 280 -0.20 -9.54 41.96
N PRO A 281 0.52 -9.28 40.86
CA PRO A 281 1.55 -10.18 40.33
C PRO A 281 2.65 -10.44 41.36
N ASP A 282 3.19 -11.67 41.38
CA ASP A 282 4.37 -12.01 42.17
C ASP A 282 5.64 -12.09 41.31
N GLU A 283 6.77 -12.33 41.98
CA GLU A 283 8.08 -12.48 41.35
C GLU A 283 8.10 -13.58 40.28
N GLN A 284 7.41 -14.70 40.53
CA GLN A 284 7.26 -15.79 39.56
C GLN A 284 6.44 -15.37 38.33
N THR A 285 5.37 -14.61 38.52
CA THR A 285 4.55 -14.02 37.45
C THR A 285 5.44 -13.20 36.51
N TYR A 286 6.23 -12.27 37.05
CA TYR A 286 7.13 -11.42 36.27
C TYR A 286 8.27 -12.21 35.62
N GLN A 287 8.92 -13.14 36.34
CA GLN A 287 10.00 -13.96 35.78
C GLN A 287 9.51 -14.78 34.56
N THR A 288 8.35 -15.43 34.68
CA THR A 288 7.76 -16.26 33.62
C THR A 288 7.37 -15.43 32.40
N LEU A 289 6.72 -14.28 32.60
CA LEU A 289 6.33 -13.39 31.51
C LEU A 289 7.54 -12.76 30.80
N VAL A 290 8.51 -12.23 31.55
CA VAL A 290 9.73 -11.64 30.96
C VAL A 290 10.49 -12.71 30.18
N GLN A 291 10.70 -13.91 30.73
CA GLN A 291 11.37 -15.00 30.01
C GLN A 291 10.67 -15.34 28.68
N LEU A 292 9.34 -15.43 28.67
CA LEU A 292 8.55 -15.74 27.48
C LEU A 292 8.71 -14.69 26.36
N PHE A 293 8.63 -13.39 26.69
CA PHE A 293 8.82 -12.32 25.71
C PHE A 293 10.27 -12.21 25.21
N VAL A 294 11.25 -12.46 26.08
CA VAL A 294 12.68 -12.34 25.79
C VAL A 294 13.19 -13.47 24.89
N VAL A 295 12.70 -14.70 25.07
CA VAL A 295 12.98 -15.81 24.14
C VAL A 295 12.44 -15.47 22.76
N ARG A 296 11.16 -15.04 22.67
CA ARG A 296 10.58 -14.58 21.40
C ARG A 296 11.37 -13.43 20.76
N ALA A 297 11.76 -12.41 21.53
CA ALA A 297 12.52 -11.28 21.01
C ALA A 297 13.83 -11.74 20.35
N ASN A 298 14.55 -12.67 20.98
CA ASN A 298 15.77 -13.24 20.40
C ASN A 298 15.50 -14.02 19.11
N ASP A 299 14.39 -14.75 19.00
CA ASP A 299 14.04 -15.49 17.78
C ASP A 299 13.52 -14.58 16.65
N ALA A 300 12.81 -13.50 16.99
CA ALA A 300 12.42 -12.45 16.06
C ALA A 300 13.64 -11.73 15.47
N ILE A 301 14.62 -11.36 16.31
CA ILE A 301 15.89 -10.75 15.89
C ILE A 301 16.68 -11.67 14.95
N LYS A 302 16.78 -12.98 15.26
CA LYS A 302 17.42 -13.98 14.38
C LYS A 302 16.72 -14.05 13.02
N SER A 303 15.39 -14.17 13.01
CA SER A 303 14.59 -14.34 11.79
C SER A 303 14.60 -13.09 10.91
N LYS A 304 14.51 -11.90 11.52
CA LYS A 304 14.72 -10.59 10.87
C LYS A 304 16.08 -10.54 10.17
N GLY A 305 17.17 -10.94 10.84
CA GLY A 305 18.51 -11.01 10.25
C GLY A 305 18.63 -12.00 9.08
N MET A 306 17.99 -13.18 9.18
CA MET A 306 17.99 -14.16 8.07
C MET A 306 17.22 -13.64 6.85
N LEU A 307 16.02 -13.08 7.05
CA LEU A 307 15.21 -12.50 5.98
C LEU A 307 15.91 -11.32 5.29
N GLU A 308 16.72 -10.53 6.02
CA GLU A 308 17.50 -9.47 5.39
C GLU A 308 18.67 -9.99 4.55
N GLN A 309 19.29 -11.12 4.90
CA GLN A 309 20.23 -11.81 4.02
C GLN A 309 19.54 -12.37 2.77
N GLU A 310 18.37 -13.02 2.91
CA GLU A 310 17.58 -13.49 1.76
C GLU A 310 17.19 -12.34 0.81
N ARG A 311 16.78 -11.19 1.37
CA ARG A 311 16.43 -9.98 0.61
C ARG A 311 17.59 -9.46 -0.25
N VAL A 312 18.81 -9.44 0.29
CA VAL A 312 20.01 -9.02 -0.47
C VAL A 312 20.38 -10.07 -1.51
N ARG A 313 20.40 -11.35 -1.13
CA ARG A 313 20.84 -12.46 -1.98
C ARG A 313 19.92 -12.72 -3.16
N TYR A 314 18.63 -12.90 -2.91
CA TYR A 314 17.64 -13.36 -3.90
C TYR A 314 16.79 -12.23 -4.50
N GLY A 315 16.82 -11.04 -3.89
CA GLY A 315 16.10 -9.87 -4.39
C GLY A 315 16.71 -9.25 -5.65
N GLY A 316 16.03 -8.23 -6.20
CA GLY A 316 16.56 -7.43 -7.31
C GLY A 316 16.29 -7.92 -8.73
N MET A 317 15.64 -9.07 -8.93
CA MET A 317 15.30 -9.57 -10.28
C MET A 317 14.12 -8.87 -10.98
N GLU A 318 13.36 -8.05 -10.25
CA GLU A 318 12.32 -7.16 -10.80
C GLU A 318 12.58 -5.71 -10.39
N GLU A 319 12.74 -5.48 -9.08
CA GLU A 319 13.05 -4.18 -8.47
C GLU A 319 14.13 -4.37 -7.39
N PRO A 320 15.15 -3.50 -7.29
CA PRO A 320 16.24 -3.63 -6.32
C PRO A 320 15.74 -3.54 -4.87
N GLY A 321 16.21 -4.45 -4.01
CA GLY A 321 15.87 -4.49 -2.59
C GLY A 321 14.50 -5.13 -2.24
N LYS A 322 13.76 -5.60 -3.24
CA LYS A 322 12.48 -6.34 -3.08
C LYS A 322 12.72 -7.84 -2.94
N PHE A 323 11.88 -8.51 -2.15
CA PHE A 323 11.91 -9.97 -1.98
C PHE A 323 11.50 -10.73 -3.24
N MET A 324 11.88 -12.01 -3.31
CA MET A 324 11.43 -12.95 -4.35
C MET A 324 10.05 -13.57 -4.04
N LEU A 325 9.84 -13.96 -2.78
CA LEU A 325 8.60 -14.51 -2.27
C LEU A 325 7.89 -13.46 -1.41
N HIS A 326 6.57 -13.37 -1.56
CA HIS A 326 5.71 -12.51 -0.77
C HIS A 326 5.47 -13.07 0.64
N SER A 327 5.61 -14.39 0.85
CA SER A 327 5.69 -14.97 2.20
C SER A 327 6.83 -14.35 3.03
N SER A 328 8.06 -14.30 2.50
CA SER A 328 9.21 -13.65 3.15
C SER A 328 9.03 -12.14 3.34
N GLU A 329 8.35 -11.47 2.41
CA GLU A 329 8.01 -10.03 2.50
C GLU A 329 7.01 -9.77 3.65
N LEU A 330 5.96 -10.58 3.73
CA LEU A 330 4.93 -10.54 4.77
C LEU A 330 5.52 -10.91 6.13
N GLU A 331 6.38 -11.94 6.21
CA GLU A 331 7.04 -12.34 7.45
C GLU A 331 7.96 -11.24 7.97
N ARG A 332 8.73 -10.56 7.09
CA ARG A 332 9.53 -9.40 7.53
C ARG A 332 8.65 -8.23 7.98
N ALA A 333 7.48 -8.01 7.39
CA ALA A 333 6.54 -7.01 7.87
C ALA A 333 6.02 -7.34 9.28
N ILE A 334 5.61 -8.60 9.52
CA ILE A 334 5.15 -9.08 10.82
C ILE A 334 6.24 -8.97 11.90
N LEU A 335 7.49 -9.25 11.56
CA LEU A 335 8.63 -9.13 12.46
C LEU A 335 9.10 -7.68 12.68
N ALA A 336 8.80 -6.77 11.75
CA ALA A 336 9.00 -5.33 11.95
C ALA A 336 7.95 -4.71 12.89
N GLU A 337 6.81 -5.38 13.08
CA GLU A 337 5.76 -5.03 14.04
C GLU A 337 5.88 -5.81 15.37
N ASP A 338 6.97 -6.55 15.60
CA ASP A 338 7.17 -7.31 16.85
C ASP A 338 7.72 -6.43 17.99
N HIS A 339 6.85 -6.08 18.94
CA HIS A 339 7.17 -5.22 20.07
C HIS A 339 7.67 -6.01 21.31
N SER A 340 7.94 -7.31 21.20
CA SER A 340 8.21 -8.19 22.36
C SER A 340 9.38 -7.75 23.24
N LEU A 341 10.44 -7.16 22.67
CA LEU A 341 11.58 -6.63 23.45
C LEU A 341 11.19 -5.42 24.32
N GLY A 342 10.43 -4.48 23.75
CA GLY A 342 9.92 -3.32 24.49
C GLY A 342 8.91 -3.71 25.57
N ILE A 343 8.09 -4.74 25.31
CA ILE A 343 7.19 -5.35 26.30
C ILE A 343 8.00 -6.00 27.44
N ALA A 344 9.04 -6.77 27.12
CA ALA A 344 9.91 -7.38 28.11
C ALA A 344 10.60 -6.34 29.00
N MET A 345 11.14 -5.26 28.42
CA MET A 345 11.78 -4.19 29.20
C MET A 345 10.78 -3.40 30.06
N LYS A 346 9.56 -3.15 29.59
CA LYS A 346 8.49 -2.58 30.43
C LYS A 346 8.22 -3.47 31.65
N LEU A 347 8.02 -4.78 31.44
CA LEU A 347 7.76 -5.74 32.52
C LEU A 347 8.95 -5.91 33.48
N PHE A 348 10.18 -5.87 32.98
CA PHE A 348 11.40 -5.89 33.79
C PHE A 348 11.49 -4.63 34.68
N ASN A 349 11.27 -3.44 34.10
CA ASN A 349 11.29 -2.17 34.85
C ASN A 349 10.17 -2.10 35.91
N THR A 350 8.97 -2.63 35.64
CA THR A 350 7.89 -2.70 36.65
C THR A 350 8.19 -3.71 37.75
N ALA A 351 8.78 -4.86 37.42
CA ALA A 351 9.17 -5.85 38.41
C ALA A 351 10.24 -5.32 39.37
N ALA A 352 11.30 -4.71 38.83
CA ALA A 352 12.40 -4.11 39.60
C ALA A 352 11.98 -2.88 40.44
N THR A 353 10.84 -2.27 40.16
CA THR A 353 10.27 -1.17 40.98
C THR A 353 9.25 -1.63 42.01
N ARG A 354 8.55 -2.76 41.78
CA ARG A 354 7.66 -3.39 42.78
C ARG A 354 8.41 -4.27 43.79
N HIS A 355 9.46 -4.97 43.35
CA HIS A 355 10.19 -5.96 44.13
C HIS A 355 11.69 -5.64 44.10
N ALA A 356 12.18 -4.94 45.13
CA ALA A 356 13.57 -4.46 45.17
C ALA A 356 14.63 -5.58 45.27
N ASP A 357 14.22 -6.79 45.69
CA ASP A 357 15.09 -7.97 45.85
C ASP A 357 14.95 -9.00 44.69
N ILE A 358 14.27 -8.67 43.59
CA ILE A 358 13.87 -9.68 42.57
C ILE A 358 15.05 -10.18 41.71
N VAL A 359 15.52 -11.39 42.01
CA VAL A 359 16.57 -12.05 41.22
C VAL A 359 15.99 -12.83 40.05
N PHE A 360 16.08 -12.28 38.84
CA PHE A 360 15.76 -13.00 37.60
C PHE A 360 16.75 -14.17 37.34
N PRO A 361 16.32 -15.25 36.64
CA PRO A 361 17.22 -16.31 36.20
C PRO A 361 18.37 -15.80 35.31
N LEU A 362 19.56 -16.41 35.42
CA LEU A 362 20.74 -16.02 34.64
C LEU A 362 20.50 -16.05 33.12
N ASP A 363 19.74 -17.04 32.62
CA ASP A 363 19.35 -17.06 31.20
C ASP A 363 18.44 -15.89 30.83
N THR A 364 17.57 -15.40 31.72
CA THR A 364 16.70 -14.25 31.43
C THR A 364 17.55 -12.98 31.29
N TYR A 365 18.50 -12.73 32.19
CA TYR A 365 19.51 -11.65 32.03
C TYR A 365 20.32 -11.80 30.74
N ARG A 366 20.84 -13.02 30.47
CA ARG A 366 21.65 -13.32 29.27
C ARG A 366 20.91 -13.00 27.98
N HIS A 367 19.64 -13.38 27.88
CA HIS A 367 18.84 -13.15 26.68
C HIS A 367 18.29 -11.72 26.59
N LEU A 368 18.03 -11.02 27.71
CA LEU A 368 17.70 -9.59 27.73
C LEU A 368 18.85 -8.75 27.17
N ILE A 369 20.03 -8.86 27.77
CA ILE A 369 21.23 -8.08 27.39
C ILE A 369 21.60 -8.37 25.93
N ASN A 370 21.56 -9.63 25.50
CA ASN A 370 21.83 -10.01 24.11
C ASN A 370 20.78 -9.49 23.10
N ALA A 371 19.53 -9.28 23.50
CA ALA A 371 18.51 -8.68 22.63
C ALA A 371 18.66 -7.15 22.56
N CYS A 372 18.83 -6.49 23.72
CA CYS A 372 19.05 -5.05 23.80
C CYS A 372 20.29 -4.63 23.00
N ALA A 373 21.41 -5.36 23.16
CA ALA A 373 22.64 -5.14 22.40
C ALA A 373 22.45 -5.21 20.88
N LYS A 374 21.66 -6.18 20.38
CA LYS A 374 21.46 -6.41 18.94
C LYS A 374 20.52 -5.43 18.26
N GLU A 375 19.54 -4.90 18.98
CA GLU A 375 18.69 -3.81 18.50
C GLU A 375 19.23 -2.41 18.89
N GLY A 376 20.44 -2.33 19.48
CA GLY A 376 21.12 -1.07 19.79
C GLY A 376 20.62 -0.31 21.03
N GLN A 377 19.83 -0.95 21.89
CA GLN A 377 19.24 -0.37 23.11
C GLN A 377 20.25 -0.33 24.27
N VAL A 378 21.31 0.46 24.13
CA VAL A 378 22.43 0.53 25.09
C VAL A 378 22.00 1.00 26.49
N GLU A 379 21.08 1.97 26.60
CA GLU A 379 20.57 2.47 27.89
C GLU A 379 19.84 1.38 28.70
N ASP A 380 18.99 0.60 28.05
CA ASP A 380 18.26 -0.51 28.70
C ASP A 380 19.21 -1.69 28.99
N MET A 381 20.19 -1.95 28.11
CA MET A 381 21.26 -2.92 28.33
C MET A 381 22.08 -2.62 29.58
N ILE A 382 22.49 -1.35 29.79
CA ILE A 382 23.19 -0.89 30.99
C ILE A 382 22.31 -1.08 32.23
N ARG A 383 21.02 -0.73 32.16
CA ARG A 383 20.10 -0.87 33.30
C ARG A 383 19.92 -2.33 33.73
N VAL A 384 19.80 -3.25 32.77
CA VAL A 384 19.72 -4.70 33.06
C VAL A 384 21.04 -5.23 33.64
N TYR A 385 22.20 -4.74 33.17
CA TYR A 385 23.51 -5.13 33.70
C TYR A 385 23.71 -4.63 35.15
N GLY A 386 23.48 -3.34 35.44
CA GLY A 386 23.60 -2.80 36.80
C GLY A 386 22.60 -3.42 37.80
N HIS A 387 21.44 -3.87 37.33
CA HIS A 387 20.50 -4.67 38.15
C HIS A 387 21.08 -6.05 38.49
N MET A 388 21.74 -6.71 37.54
CA MET A 388 22.41 -8.00 37.76
C MET A 388 23.61 -7.86 38.72
N GLU A 389 24.40 -6.79 38.59
CA GLU A 389 25.53 -6.49 39.48
C GLU A 389 25.12 -6.18 40.92
N SER A 390 24.09 -5.32 41.11
CA SER A 390 23.60 -4.96 42.45
C SER A 390 23.07 -6.17 43.23
N HIS A 391 22.55 -7.18 42.54
CA HIS A 391 22.13 -8.47 43.11
C HIS A 391 23.27 -9.51 43.21
N ASN A 392 24.52 -9.13 42.91
CA ASN A 392 25.70 -10.00 42.91
C ASN A 392 25.58 -11.26 42.02
N VAL A 393 24.81 -11.18 40.93
CA VAL A 393 24.63 -12.30 40.00
C VAL A 393 25.82 -12.36 39.03
N THR A 394 26.53 -13.49 39.00
CA THR A 394 27.70 -13.68 38.14
C THR A 394 27.33 -13.63 36.64
N PRO A 395 27.92 -12.72 35.83
CA PRO A 395 27.59 -12.60 34.41
C PRO A 395 28.04 -13.81 33.59
N HIS A 396 27.24 -14.19 32.59
CA HIS A 396 27.57 -15.24 31.63
C HIS A 396 28.60 -14.73 30.59
N ALA A 397 29.57 -15.54 30.16
CA ALA A 397 30.61 -15.06 29.23
C ALA A 397 30.05 -14.50 27.91
N SER A 398 28.92 -15.02 27.44
CA SER A 398 28.33 -14.67 26.13
C SER A 398 27.68 -13.29 26.04
N ILE A 399 27.51 -12.53 27.13
CA ILE A 399 26.96 -11.16 27.05
C ILE A 399 28.03 -10.12 26.74
N PHE A 400 29.28 -10.34 27.18
CA PHE A 400 30.39 -9.39 26.93
C PHE A 400 30.66 -9.13 25.44
N PRO A 401 30.70 -10.12 24.51
CA PRO A 401 30.86 -9.83 23.09
C PRO A 401 29.75 -8.94 22.53
N SER A 402 28.49 -9.22 22.88
CA SER A 402 27.33 -8.43 22.45
C SER A 402 27.37 -7.01 22.99
N MET A 403 27.71 -6.82 24.27
CA MET A 403 27.86 -5.50 24.89
C MET A 403 28.98 -4.70 24.23
N ILE A 404 30.13 -5.32 23.97
CA ILE A 404 31.27 -4.68 23.30
C ILE A 404 30.91 -4.26 21.86
N ASP A 405 30.21 -5.10 21.10
CA ASP A 405 29.73 -4.76 19.75
C ASP A 405 28.68 -3.62 19.78
N ALA A 406 27.82 -3.56 20.80
CA ALA A 406 26.83 -2.50 20.96
C ALA A 406 27.49 -1.15 21.30
N PHE A 407 28.39 -1.11 22.29
CA PHE A 407 29.17 0.07 22.64
C PHE A 407 30.06 0.55 21.47
N ALA A 408 30.66 -0.38 20.72
CA ALA A 408 31.38 -0.06 19.49
C ALA A 408 30.50 0.61 18.44
N SER A 409 29.26 0.13 18.28
CA SER A 409 28.29 0.66 17.31
C SER A 409 27.81 2.07 17.66
N THR A 410 27.77 2.43 18.95
CA THR A 410 27.54 3.82 19.41
C THR A 410 28.82 4.67 19.46
N GLY A 411 29.99 4.10 19.15
CA GLY A 411 31.30 4.77 19.16
C GLY A 411 31.95 4.92 20.55
N ASP A 412 31.38 4.31 21.58
CA ASP A 412 31.93 4.34 22.95
C ASP A 412 32.95 3.22 23.15
N LEU A 413 34.19 3.52 22.77
CA LEU A 413 35.32 2.63 23.00
C LEU A 413 35.71 2.53 24.49
N GLN A 414 35.32 3.48 25.35
CA GLN A 414 35.73 3.43 26.75
C GLN A 414 34.93 2.35 27.49
N SER A 415 33.59 2.40 27.42
CA SER A 415 32.72 1.38 28.01
C SER A 415 33.00 -0.03 27.44
N ALA A 416 33.34 -0.13 26.15
CA ALA A 416 33.75 -1.38 25.52
C ALA A 416 35.07 -1.95 26.10
N VAL A 417 36.04 -1.11 26.45
CA VAL A 417 37.30 -1.52 27.10
C VAL A 417 37.07 -1.84 28.59
N GLU A 418 36.14 -1.16 29.26
CA GLU A 418 35.78 -1.41 30.66
C GLU A 418 35.07 -2.78 30.80
N CYS A 419 34.09 -3.09 29.95
CA CYS A 419 33.47 -4.42 29.83
C CYS A 419 34.51 -5.55 29.62
N TYR A 420 35.55 -5.29 28.84
CA TYR A 420 36.64 -6.25 28.63
C TYR A 420 37.52 -6.42 29.89
N ASN A 421 37.80 -5.35 30.62
CA ASN A 421 38.58 -5.44 31.86
C ASN A 421 37.81 -6.18 32.96
N GLU A 422 36.48 -6.05 33.02
CA GLU A 422 35.60 -6.84 33.88
C GLU A 422 35.64 -8.33 33.52
N TYR A 423 35.41 -8.69 32.25
CA TYR A 423 35.54 -10.07 31.76
C TYR A 423 36.92 -10.66 32.10
N LYS A 424 37.99 -9.86 31.93
CA LYS A 424 39.35 -10.28 32.27
C LYS A 424 39.53 -10.49 33.78
N GLY A 425 38.96 -9.63 34.62
CA GLY A 425 38.99 -9.78 36.09
C GLY A 425 38.31 -11.09 36.52
N LEU A 426 37.14 -11.38 35.93
CA LEU A 426 36.42 -12.63 36.13
C LEU A 426 37.23 -13.84 35.65
N ALA A 427 37.83 -13.79 34.45
CA ALA A 427 38.64 -14.88 33.90
C ALA A 427 39.89 -15.17 34.75
N VAL A 428 40.50 -14.15 35.35
CA VAL A 428 41.59 -14.34 36.33
C VAL A 428 41.08 -14.94 37.64
N SER A 429 39.83 -14.69 38.06
CA SER A 429 39.24 -15.34 39.24
C SER A 429 38.85 -16.81 39.00
N ASP A 430 38.54 -17.16 37.75
CA ASP A 430 38.30 -18.52 37.23
C ASP A 430 39.62 -19.32 37.18
N ASP A 431 40.68 -18.76 36.60
CA ASP A 431 42.03 -19.36 36.59
C ASP A 431 42.63 -19.53 38.01
N ASN A 432 42.22 -18.70 38.98
CA ASN A 432 42.57 -18.84 40.40
C ASN A 432 41.63 -19.80 41.17
N GLY A 433 40.66 -20.45 40.51
CA GLY A 433 39.73 -21.41 41.13
C GLY A 433 38.80 -20.80 42.18
N THR A 434 38.56 -19.49 42.14
CA THR A 434 37.75 -18.76 43.13
C THR A 434 36.27 -18.72 42.73
N PHE A 435 36.00 -18.67 41.42
CA PHE A 435 34.68 -18.80 40.80
C PHE A 435 34.78 -19.75 39.59
N CYS A 436 33.67 -20.04 38.92
CA CYS A 436 33.66 -20.80 37.68
C CYS A 436 32.83 -20.07 36.62
N ILE A 437 33.47 -19.70 35.50
CA ILE A 437 32.78 -19.06 34.38
C ILE A 437 32.03 -20.10 33.57
N VAL A 438 30.71 -19.91 33.45
CA VAL A 438 29.87 -20.70 32.54
C VAL A 438 30.27 -20.39 31.10
N GLN A 439 30.90 -21.37 30.45
CA GLN A 439 31.39 -21.34 29.05
C GLN A 439 32.31 -20.15 28.74
N ARG A 440 33.58 -20.23 29.13
CA ARG A 440 34.63 -19.25 28.80
C ARG A 440 34.81 -19.06 27.28
N LEU A 441 34.77 -17.80 26.81
CA LEU A 441 34.70 -17.42 25.38
C LEU A 441 35.78 -16.39 24.97
N ASP A 442 36.98 -16.50 25.54
CA ASP A 442 38.09 -15.54 25.40
C ASP A 442 38.30 -15.04 23.96
N GLY A 443 38.33 -15.95 22.97
CA GLY A 443 38.53 -15.60 21.56
C GLY A 443 37.46 -14.70 20.97
N GLN A 444 36.20 -14.88 21.34
CA GLN A 444 35.08 -14.05 20.86
C GLN A 444 35.06 -12.68 21.55
N VAL A 445 35.49 -12.60 22.82
CA VAL A 445 35.64 -11.32 23.54
C VAL A 445 36.82 -10.51 22.97
N TYR A 446 37.96 -11.15 22.73
CA TYR A 446 39.10 -10.51 22.06
C TYR A 446 38.74 -10.07 20.62
N ALA A 447 38.01 -10.90 19.86
CA ALA A 447 37.51 -10.55 18.54
C ALA A 447 36.57 -9.33 18.58
N ALA A 448 35.62 -9.31 19.51
CA ALA A 448 34.70 -8.18 19.72
C ALA A 448 35.46 -6.88 20.03
N LEU A 449 36.46 -6.93 20.92
CA LEU A 449 37.24 -5.72 21.23
C LEU A 449 38.11 -5.27 20.05
N VAL A 450 38.65 -6.20 19.25
CA VAL A 450 39.33 -5.87 17.99
C VAL A 450 38.35 -5.22 17.00
N ARG A 451 37.12 -5.73 16.85
CA ARG A 451 36.06 -5.04 16.07
C ARG A 451 35.80 -3.63 16.62
N ALA A 452 35.68 -3.47 17.94
CA ALA A 452 35.41 -2.18 18.57
C ALA A 452 36.48 -1.12 18.27
N TYR A 453 37.77 -1.46 18.41
CA TYR A 453 38.87 -0.56 18.03
C TYR A 453 38.82 -0.18 16.54
N LEU A 454 38.45 -1.10 15.65
CA LEU A 454 38.39 -0.87 14.21
C LEU A 454 37.16 -0.02 13.80
N VAL A 455 35.98 -0.31 14.34
CA VAL A 455 34.76 0.50 14.14
C VAL A 455 34.96 1.94 14.65
N CYS A 456 35.68 2.11 15.75
CA CYS A 456 36.09 3.43 16.25
C CYS A 456 37.28 4.07 15.50
N GLY A 457 37.75 3.47 14.40
CA GLY A 457 38.80 4.02 13.53
C GLY A 457 40.24 3.97 14.08
N LYS A 458 40.50 3.19 15.15
CA LYS A 458 41.80 3.15 15.86
C LYS A 458 42.60 1.90 15.54
N GLU A 459 42.87 1.65 14.25
CA GLU A 459 43.53 0.43 13.77
C GLU A 459 44.90 0.15 14.43
N GLU A 460 45.74 1.16 14.66
CA GLU A 460 47.01 0.96 15.39
C GLU A 460 46.80 0.38 16.80
N GLN A 461 45.70 0.71 17.46
CA GLN A 461 45.39 0.21 18.81
C GLN A 461 44.85 -1.23 18.74
N ALA A 462 44.05 -1.56 17.73
CA ALA A 462 43.62 -2.93 17.45
C ALA A 462 44.83 -3.85 17.17
N LEU A 463 45.78 -3.41 16.35
CA LEU A 463 46.98 -4.19 16.01
C LEU A 463 47.91 -4.37 17.22
N ARG A 464 48.21 -3.31 17.98
CA ARG A 464 49.00 -3.41 19.22
C ARG A 464 48.32 -4.27 20.29
N PHE A 465 46.99 -4.31 20.32
CA PHE A 465 46.25 -5.20 21.21
C PHE A 465 46.39 -6.66 20.77
N LEU A 466 46.32 -6.96 19.48
CA LEU A 466 46.54 -8.30 18.92
C LEU A 466 47.99 -8.78 19.15
N GLU A 467 49.00 -7.92 18.94
CA GLU A 467 50.40 -8.19 19.28
C GLU A 467 50.58 -8.49 20.79
N ARG A 468 49.90 -7.73 21.65
CA ARG A 468 49.92 -7.95 23.10
C ARG A 468 49.24 -9.26 23.52
N ILE A 469 48.17 -9.67 22.85
CA ILE A 469 47.54 -10.99 23.03
C ILE A 469 48.55 -12.08 22.66
N GLN A 470 49.14 -12.02 21.46
CA GLN A 470 50.16 -12.98 21.01
C GLN A 470 51.31 -13.12 22.02
N ALA A 471 51.86 -11.99 22.49
CA ALA A 471 52.93 -11.97 23.49
C ALA A 471 52.51 -12.62 24.82
N SER A 472 51.26 -12.43 25.28
CA SER A 472 50.79 -13.01 26.54
C SER A 472 50.68 -14.55 26.55
N PHE A 473 50.69 -15.20 25.39
CA PHE A 473 50.74 -16.66 25.29
C PHE A 473 52.17 -17.23 25.24
N GLU A 474 53.21 -16.40 25.25
CA GLU A 474 54.58 -16.89 25.29
C GLU A 474 54.99 -17.46 26.66
N GLU A 475 54.24 -17.13 27.71
CA GLU A 475 54.50 -17.52 29.10
C GLU A 475 53.88 -18.88 29.49
N VAL A 476 52.96 -19.43 28.67
CA VAL A 476 52.20 -20.66 28.99
C VAL A 476 52.79 -21.89 28.29
N THR A 477 52.97 -22.98 29.04
CA THR A 477 53.81 -24.12 28.63
C THR A 477 53.07 -25.34 28.06
N GLU A 478 51.78 -25.53 28.32
CA GLU A 478 51.02 -26.70 27.86
C GLU A 478 50.01 -26.36 26.76
N ASN A 479 49.93 -27.21 25.71
CA ASN A 479 49.07 -27.05 24.53
C ASN A 479 49.17 -25.68 23.80
N ARG A 480 50.31 -24.98 23.97
CA ARG A 480 50.60 -23.63 23.46
C ARG A 480 50.19 -23.41 22.00
N GLU A 481 50.76 -24.17 21.06
CA GLU A 481 50.55 -23.93 19.62
C GLU A 481 49.09 -24.11 19.19
N ALA A 482 48.43 -25.18 19.63
CA ALA A 482 47.04 -25.45 19.28
C ALA A 482 46.07 -24.41 19.87
N ARG A 483 46.28 -24.01 21.13
CA ARG A 483 45.45 -22.99 21.80
C ARG A 483 45.69 -21.59 21.20
N GLN A 484 46.94 -21.27 20.85
CA GLN A 484 47.29 -20.03 20.15
C GLN A 484 46.64 -19.99 18.76
N GLN A 485 46.75 -21.05 17.96
CA GLN A 485 46.16 -21.11 16.61
C GLN A 485 44.63 -21.06 16.63
N ALA A 486 43.97 -21.75 17.58
CA ALA A 486 42.52 -21.70 17.75
C ALA A 486 42.02 -20.29 18.16
N LEU A 487 42.77 -19.59 19.01
CA LEU A 487 42.43 -18.23 19.42
C LEU A 487 42.72 -17.19 18.33
N GLU A 488 43.88 -17.30 17.66
CA GLU A 488 44.30 -16.40 16.59
C GLU A 488 43.38 -16.54 15.36
N SER A 489 42.98 -17.77 15.00
CA SER A 489 41.99 -17.97 13.94
C SER A 489 40.63 -17.36 14.29
N ALA A 490 40.13 -17.52 15.52
CA ALA A 490 38.91 -16.86 15.97
C ALA A 490 39.03 -15.32 15.94
N VAL A 491 40.12 -14.73 16.44
CA VAL A 491 40.32 -13.27 16.46
C VAL A 491 40.52 -12.70 15.04
N VAL A 492 41.15 -13.43 14.13
CA VAL A 492 41.31 -13.02 12.73
C VAL A 492 39.99 -13.16 11.96
N GLN A 493 39.24 -14.26 12.15
CA GLN A 493 37.97 -14.50 11.47
C GLN A 493 36.85 -13.60 12.01
N ASP A 494 36.50 -13.75 13.28
CA ASP A 494 35.41 -12.99 13.90
C ASP A 494 35.79 -11.51 14.13
N GLY A 495 37.07 -11.19 14.23
CA GLY A 495 37.55 -9.81 14.40
C GLY A 495 37.83 -9.10 13.08
N LEU A 496 38.98 -9.39 12.46
CA LEU A 496 39.49 -8.66 11.29
C LEU A 496 38.63 -8.88 10.04
N VAL A 497 38.38 -10.15 9.68
CA VAL A 497 37.62 -10.51 8.47
C VAL A 497 36.17 -10.03 8.61
N GLN A 498 35.49 -10.33 9.71
CA GLN A 498 34.12 -9.87 9.93
C GLN A 498 33.99 -8.33 9.91
N HIS A 499 34.93 -7.59 10.50
CA HIS A 499 34.94 -6.13 10.39
C HIS A 499 35.05 -5.68 8.92
N ALA A 500 36.03 -6.22 8.17
CA ALA A 500 36.23 -5.89 6.76
C ALA A 500 35.04 -6.29 5.87
N LEU A 501 34.27 -7.32 6.24
CA LEU A 501 32.99 -7.64 5.60
C LEU A 501 31.90 -6.61 5.93
N THR A 502 31.78 -6.17 7.19
CA THR A 502 30.80 -5.14 7.59
C THR A 502 31.10 -3.74 7.03
N SER A 503 32.37 -3.40 6.79
CA SER A 503 32.77 -2.14 6.14
C SER A 503 32.73 -2.19 4.60
N GLY A 504 32.54 -3.38 4.01
CA GLY A 504 32.52 -3.58 2.56
C GLY A 504 33.88 -3.70 1.88
N GLU A 505 34.97 -3.84 2.65
CA GLU A 505 36.34 -4.00 2.16
C GLU A 505 36.69 -5.47 1.81
N TYR A 506 35.86 -6.10 0.99
CA TYR A 506 35.94 -7.55 0.67
C TYR A 506 37.32 -8.04 0.21
N GLY A 507 38.09 -7.22 -0.52
CA GLY A 507 39.46 -7.55 -0.93
C GLY A 507 40.44 -7.60 0.25
N ARG A 508 40.30 -6.69 1.22
CA ARG A 508 41.11 -6.68 2.45
C ARG A 508 40.78 -7.87 3.33
N ALA A 509 39.50 -8.24 3.42
CA ALA A 509 39.05 -9.46 4.11
C ALA A 509 39.68 -10.73 3.50
N LEU A 510 39.68 -10.82 2.17
CA LEU A 510 40.30 -11.91 1.40
C LEU A 510 41.81 -12.01 1.64
N ASP A 511 42.54 -10.89 1.60
CA ASP A 511 43.99 -10.86 1.85
C ASP A 511 44.35 -11.17 3.31
N GLN A 512 43.59 -10.64 4.28
CA GLN A 512 43.77 -10.94 5.70
C GLN A 512 43.54 -12.42 6.00
N ALA A 513 42.48 -13.02 5.43
CA ALA A 513 42.24 -14.46 5.55
C ALA A 513 43.36 -15.28 4.90
N LYS A 514 43.72 -15.01 3.63
CA LYS A 514 44.80 -15.72 2.91
C LYS A 514 46.17 -15.62 3.60
N THR A 515 46.45 -14.54 4.34
CA THR A 515 47.76 -14.34 5.00
C THR A 515 47.84 -14.81 6.44
N ARG A 516 46.72 -14.88 7.18
CA ARG A 516 46.71 -15.18 8.63
C ARG A 516 45.94 -16.43 9.04
N LEU A 517 45.04 -16.96 8.20
CA LEU A 517 44.29 -18.19 8.49
C LEU A 517 44.90 -19.41 7.79
N ARG A 518 44.61 -20.60 8.33
CA ARG A 518 45.00 -21.90 7.78
C ARG A 518 43.88 -22.92 7.97
N ASP A 519 43.93 -23.99 7.20
CA ASP A 519 43.10 -25.19 7.32
C ASP A 519 41.60 -24.86 7.44
N GLY A 520 40.82 -25.58 8.25
CA GLY A 520 39.36 -25.41 8.31
C GLY A 520 38.86 -24.01 8.72
N ALA A 521 39.70 -23.19 9.37
CA ALA A 521 39.36 -21.78 9.65
C ALA A 521 39.50 -20.90 8.39
N LEU A 522 40.47 -21.19 7.53
CA LEU A 522 40.56 -20.56 6.21
C LEU A 522 39.34 -20.95 5.35
N ASP A 523 38.93 -22.22 5.36
CA ASP A 523 37.73 -22.67 4.63
C ASP A 523 36.46 -21.97 5.11
N HIS A 524 36.29 -21.83 6.44
CA HIS A 524 35.14 -21.15 7.01
C HIS A 524 35.12 -19.65 6.68
N ALA A 525 36.28 -18.97 6.76
CA ALA A 525 36.41 -17.56 6.39
C ALA A 525 36.22 -17.34 4.88
N MET A 526 36.80 -18.18 4.01
CA MET A 526 36.57 -18.14 2.56
C MET A 526 35.09 -18.34 2.22
N SER A 527 34.39 -19.21 2.94
CA SER A 527 32.94 -19.38 2.81
C SER A 527 32.16 -18.11 3.18
N GLN A 528 32.48 -17.47 4.31
CA GLN A 528 31.87 -16.20 4.73
C GLN A 528 32.17 -15.06 3.75
N ILE A 529 33.43 -14.91 3.32
CA ILE A 529 33.85 -13.89 2.35
C ILE A 529 33.17 -14.11 1.00
N CYS A 530 33.12 -15.34 0.50
CA CYS A 530 32.42 -15.66 -0.74
C CYS A 530 30.93 -15.29 -0.68
N ILE A 531 30.24 -15.67 0.40
CA ILE A 531 28.82 -15.35 0.60
C ILE A 531 28.61 -13.82 0.63
N ALA A 532 29.34 -13.11 1.49
CA ALA A 532 29.17 -11.67 1.66
C ALA A 532 29.54 -10.86 0.39
N ALA A 533 30.66 -11.20 -0.27
CA ALA A 533 31.07 -10.57 -1.52
C ALA A 533 30.09 -10.87 -2.67
N ALA A 534 29.57 -12.10 -2.76
CA ALA A 534 28.55 -12.47 -3.74
C ALA A 534 27.24 -11.72 -3.48
N ASP A 535 26.75 -11.69 -2.25
CA ASP A 535 25.54 -10.97 -1.85
C ASP A 535 25.65 -9.48 -2.20
N ALA A 536 26.82 -8.85 -1.93
CA ALA A 536 27.13 -7.47 -2.28
C ALA A 536 27.44 -7.20 -3.78
N GLY A 537 27.51 -8.23 -4.62
CA GLY A 537 27.70 -8.09 -6.07
C GLY A 537 29.17 -8.06 -6.55
N ASN A 538 30.15 -8.22 -5.66
CA ASN A 538 31.58 -8.18 -5.98
C ASN A 538 32.07 -9.53 -6.56
N LEU A 539 31.90 -9.69 -7.87
CA LEU A 539 32.20 -10.94 -8.57
C LEU A 539 33.62 -11.44 -8.39
N GLN A 540 34.63 -10.57 -8.52
CA GLN A 540 36.03 -11.03 -8.54
C GLN A 540 36.44 -11.66 -7.19
N THR A 541 36.21 -10.93 -6.08
CA THR A 541 36.53 -11.46 -4.74
C THR A 541 35.68 -12.67 -4.37
N ALA A 542 34.41 -12.71 -4.81
CA ALA A 542 33.54 -13.87 -4.60
C ALA A 542 34.03 -15.12 -5.36
N SER A 543 34.48 -14.98 -6.61
CA SER A 543 35.08 -16.09 -7.37
C SER A 543 36.42 -16.53 -6.78
N GLU A 544 37.31 -15.60 -6.43
CA GLU A 544 38.61 -15.95 -5.82
C GLU A 544 38.45 -16.67 -4.47
N ALA A 545 37.42 -16.33 -3.68
CA ALA A 545 37.08 -17.05 -2.46
C ALA A 545 36.43 -18.42 -2.74
N TYR A 546 35.57 -18.53 -3.78
CA TYR A 546 34.91 -19.78 -4.16
C TYR A 546 35.86 -20.84 -4.74
N ASP A 547 36.86 -20.40 -5.52
CA ASP A 547 37.87 -21.27 -6.11
C ASP A 547 38.93 -21.71 -5.09
N ALA A 548 39.12 -20.94 -4.01
CA ALA A 548 39.99 -21.30 -2.88
C ALA A 548 39.40 -22.36 -1.93
N LEU A 549 38.07 -22.58 -1.95
CA LEU A 549 37.41 -23.58 -1.11
C LEU A 549 37.78 -25.03 -1.50
N PRO A 550 37.70 -26.00 -0.57
CA PRO A 550 37.86 -27.42 -0.88
C PRO A 550 36.75 -27.94 -1.82
N THR A 551 36.91 -29.18 -2.29
CA THR A 551 35.92 -29.89 -3.09
C THR A 551 34.78 -30.50 -2.25
N ASP A 552 34.80 -30.34 -0.93
CA ASP A 552 33.71 -30.80 -0.06
C ASP A 552 32.44 -29.95 -0.29
N MET A 553 31.39 -30.62 -0.73
CA MET A 553 30.11 -29.99 -1.06
C MET A 553 29.36 -29.45 0.17
N THR A 554 29.63 -29.97 1.38
CA THR A 554 28.97 -29.49 2.62
C THR A 554 29.38 -28.06 2.95
N ILE A 555 30.66 -27.73 2.77
CA ILE A 555 31.20 -26.38 2.91
C ILE A 555 30.81 -25.52 1.70
N ARG A 556 30.90 -26.08 0.49
CA ARG A 556 30.70 -25.36 -0.77
C ARG A 556 29.22 -25.02 -1.08
N GLN A 557 28.23 -25.67 -0.46
CA GLN A 557 26.81 -25.48 -0.78
C GLN A 557 26.33 -24.02 -0.60
N LYS A 558 26.55 -23.39 0.56
CA LYS A 558 26.08 -22.01 0.83
C LYS A 558 26.80 -20.95 -0.03
N PRO A 559 28.14 -21.02 -0.22
CA PRO A 559 28.85 -20.24 -1.24
C PRO A 559 28.30 -20.45 -2.65
N ALA A 560 28.05 -21.70 -3.08
CA ALA A 560 27.53 -22.00 -4.42
C ALA A 560 26.13 -21.39 -4.65
N VAL A 561 25.25 -21.43 -3.66
CA VAL A 561 23.93 -20.77 -3.73
C VAL A 561 24.07 -19.25 -3.86
N SER A 562 25.03 -18.64 -3.16
CA SER A 562 25.30 -17.19 -3.24
C SER A 562 25.93 -16.78 -4.58
N MET A 563 26.86 -17.60 -5.11
CA MET A 563 27.44 -17.43 -6.46
C MET A 563 26.40 -17.62 -7.57
N LEU A 564 25.47 -18.57 -7.42
CA LEU A 564 24.32 -18.71 -8.33
C LEU A 564 23.46 -17.44 -8.32
N ALA A 565 23.18 -16.88 -7.14
CA ALA A 565 22.40 -15.65 -6.98
C ALA A 565 23.10 -14.41 -7.55
N LEU A 566 24.41 -14.30 -7.37
CA LEU A 566 25.26 -13.30 -8.02
C LEU A 566 25.18 -13.40 -9.56
N HIS A 567 25.46 -14.57 -10.13
CA HIS A 567 25.44 -14.74 -11.58
C HIS A 567 24.05 -14.50 -12.19
N VAL A 568 22.98 -14.90 -11.50
CA VAL A 568 21.60 -14.61 -11.93
C VAL A 568 21.28 -13.11 -11.86
N ARG A 569 21.60 -12.41 -10.76
CA ARG A 569 21.40 -10.95 -10.66
C ARG A 569 22.22 -10.15 -11.68
N GLN A 570 23.38 -10.67 -12.11
CA GLN A 570 24.19 -10.13 -13.20
C GLN A 570 23.75 -10.58 -14.61
N GLY A 571 22.72 -11.43 -14.75
CA GLY A 571 22.22 -11.94 -16.03
C GLY A 571 23.12 -12.98 -16.72
N ASN A 572 24.16 -13.49 -16.06
CA ASN A 572 25.13 -14.43 -16.62
C ASN A 572 24.64 -15.89 -16.51
N VAL A 573 23.69 -16.25 -17.37
CA VAL A 573 23.01 -17.57 -17.36
C VAL A 573 23.96 -18.74 -17.60
N SER A 574 25.06 -18.56 -18.36
CA SER A 574 26.03 -19.65 -18.62
C SER A 574 26.88 -19.97 -17.39
N ALA A 575 27.37 -18.96 -16.67
CA ALA A 575 28.04 -19.17 -15.38
C ALA A 575 27.07 -19.73 -14.33
N ALA A 576 25.84 -19.22 -14.29
CA ALA A 576 24.78 -19.75 -13.42
C ALA A 576 24.49 -21.25 -13.69
N ARG A 577 24.45 -21.70 -14.95
CA ARG A 577 24.27 -23.13 -15.28
C ARG A 577 25.42 -24.00 -14.75
N ALA A 578 26.67 -23.53 -14.77
CA ALA A 578 27.80 -24.29 -14.25
C ALA A 578 27.67 -24.53 -12.74
N VAL A 579 27.30 -23.50 -11.97
CA VAL A 579 27.06 -23.59 -10.52
C VAL A 579 25.77 -24.38 -10.21
N TRP A 580 24.73 -24.26 -11.03
CA TRP A 580 23.53 -25.09 -10.89
C TRP A 580 23.84 -26.58 -11.09
N LEU A 581 24.76 -26.94 -12.00
CA LEU A 581 25.13 -28.33 -12.24
C LEU A 581 25.87 -28.94 -11.04
N THR A 582 26.73 -28.21 -10.32
CA THR A 582 27.38 -28.74 -9.11
C THR A 582 26.38 -28.94 -7.97
N LEU A 583 25.43 -28.00 -7.80
CA LEU A 583 24.32 -28.12 -6.84
C LEU A 583 23.37 -29.28 -7.19
N ASN A 584 23.09 -29.53 -8.48
CA ASN A 584 22.15 -30.57 -8.89
C ASN A 584 22.78 -31.98 -8.97
N THR A 585 24.09 -32.12 -9.17
CA THR A 585 24.71 -33.45 -9.34
C THR A 585 24.93 -34.25 -8.06
N THR A 586 24.92 -33.62 -6.87
CA THR A 586 25.38 -34.28 -5.63
C THR A 586 24.39 -34.21 -4.46
N GLY A 587 24.06 -35.39 -3.91
CA GLY A 587 23.71 -35.60 -2.50
C GLY A 587 22.49 -34.88 -1.90
N GLN A 588 22.64 -33.59 -1.59
CA GLN A 588 21.91 -32.92 -0.50
C GLN A 588 20.96 -31.84 -1.02
N ALA A 589 19.67 -32.17 -1.13
CA ALA A 589 18.61 -31.19 -1.39
C ALA A 589 18.01 -30.73 -0.05
N THR A 590 18.47 -29.58 0.46
CA THR A 590 17.94 -28.94 1.67
C THR A 590 16.69 -28.09 1.37
N PRO A 591 15.84 -27.80 2.37
CA PRO A 591 14.70 -26.88 2.20
C PRO A 591 15.09 -25.51 1.61
N ASP A 592 16.25 -24.99 2.04
CA ASP A 592 16.89 -23.74 1.60
C ASP A 592 17.02 -23.62 0.06
N MET A 593 16.98 -24.74 -0.68
CA MET A 593 17.10 -24.78 -2.14
C MET A 593 15.84 -24.31 -2.89
N VAL A 594 14.69 -24.09 -2.22
CA VAL A 594 13.45 -23.67 -2.89
C VAL A 594 13.57 -22.29 -3.55
N GLN A 595 14.01 -21.25 -2.82
CA GLN A 595 14.19 -19.91 -3.40
C GLN A 595 15.28 -19.88 -4.51
N PRO A 596 16.47 -20.49 -4.34
CA PRO A 596 17.46 -20.64 -5.42
C PRO A 596 16.92 -21.32 -6.68
N THR A 597 16.02 -22.30 -6.52
CA THR A 597 15.37 -23.00 -7.64
C THR A 597 14.42 -22.06 -8.39
N ALA A 598 13.56 -21.34 -7.67
CA ALA A 598 12.66 -20.35 -8.26
C ALA A 598 13.42 -19.24 -9.00
N MET A 599 14.49 -18.74 -8.38
CA MET A 599 15.40 -17.75 -8.95
C MET A 599 16.00 -18.20 -10.29
N TYR A 600 16.61 -19.38 -10.32
CA TYR A 600 17.26 -19.92 -11.52
C TYR A 600 16.26 -20.24 -12.62
N ALA A 601 15.07 -20.76 -12.27
CA ALA A 601 13.98 -20.99 -13.22
C ALA A 601 13.48 -19.68 -13.86
N VAL A 602 13.26 -18.62 -13.07
CA VAL A 602 12.86 -17.29 -13.58
C VAL A 602 13.95 -16.68 -14.47
N ALA A 603 15.24 -16.88 -14.16
CA ALA A 603 16.33 -16.45 -15.01
C ALA A 603 16.36 -17.19 -16.37
N LEU A 604 16.19 -18.52 -16.36
CA LEU A 604 16.08 -19.32 -17.57
C LEU A 604 14.86 -18.90 -18.41
N LEU A 605 13.69 -18.68 -17.79
CA LEU A 605 12.49 -18.16 -18.45
C LEU A 605 12.72 -16.80 -19.11
N LYS A 606 13.32 -15.83 -18.40
CA LYS A 606 13.66 -14.50 -18.95
C LYS A 606 14.69 -14.60 -20.10
N SER A 607 15.49 -15.66 -20.16
CA SER A 607 16.39 -15.96 -21.29
C SER A 607 15.78 -16.80 -22.42
N GLY A 608 14.49 -17.15 -22.33
CA GLY A 608 13.76 -17.96 -23.32
C GLY A 608 13.95 -19.48 -23.21
N GLN A 609 14.68 -19.98 -22.21
CA GLN A 609 14.98 -21.41 -22.04
C GLN A 609 13.89 -22.11 -21.21
N ILE A 610 12.66 -22.04 -21.70
CA ILE A 610 11.42 -22.39 -20.97
C ILE A 610 11.36 -23.85 -20.54
N GLU A 611 11.71 -24.79 -21.43
CA GLU A 611 11.63 -26.23 -21.12
C GLU A 611 12.60 -26.62 -20.00
N GLU A 612 13.84 -26.15 -20.08
CA GLU A 612 14.86 -26.42 -19.06
C GLU A 612 14.50 -25.78 -17.72
N ALA A 613 13.97 -24.55 -17.71
CA ALA A 613 13.52 -23.88 -16.49
C ALA A 613 12.52 -24.75 -15.69
N LEU A 614 11.51 -25.29 -16.38
CA LEU A 614 10.43 -26.05 -15.75
C LEU A 614 10.87 -27.47 -15.36
N VAL A 615 11.71 -28.12 -16.17
CA VAL A 615 12.27 -29.45 -15.83
C VAL A 615 13.25 -29.36 -14.65
N GLN A 616 14.15 -28.38 -14.63
CA GLN A 616 15.08 -28.18 -13.52
C GLN A 616 14.34 -27.82 -12.22
N ALA A 617 13.32 -26.96 -12.30
CA ALA A 617 12.47 -26.61 -11.16
C ALA A 617 11.73 -27.82 -10.59
N ARG A 618 11.01 -28.58 -11.43
CA ARG A 618 10.29 -29.80 -11.01
C ARG A 618 11.23 -30.82 -10.36
N ASN A 619 12.39 -31.06 -10.96
CA ASN A 619 13.37 -32.03 -10.45
C ASN A 619 13.91 -31.63 -9.07
N MET A 620 14.24 -30.35 -8.85
CA MET A 620 14.73 -29.91 -7.53
C MET A 620 13.61 -29.89 -6.49
N PHE A 621 12.40 -29.39 -6.83
CA PHE A 621 11.25 -29.44 -5.91
C PHE A 621 10.84 -30.88 -5.55
N ALA A 622 11.00 -31.85 -6.45
CA ALA A 622 10.81 -33.27 -6.12
C ALA A 622 11.87 -33.79 -5.15
N ARG A 623 13.14 -33.42 -5.33
CA ARG A 623 14.23 -33.80 -4.41
C ARG A 623 14.06 -33.19 -3.02
N VAL A 624 13.71 -31.91 -2.92
CA VAL A 624 13.46 -31.23 -1.63
C VAL A 624 12.30 -31.89 -0.89
N ARG A 625 11.17 -32.18 -1.57
CA ARG A 625 10.04 -32.90 -0.98
C ARG A 625 10.43 -34.30 -0.50
N ASN A 626 11.19 -35.05 -1.29
CA ASN A 626 11.63 -36.40 -0.92
C ASN A 626 12.63 -36.41 0.25
N ALA A 627 13.51 -35.39 0.35
CA ALA A 627 14.39 -35.23 1.51
C ALA A 627 13.62 -34.83 2.77
N SER A 628 12.64 -33.93 2.63
CA SER A 628 11.81 -33.45 3.74
C SER A 628 10.77 -34.47 4.23
N ALA A 629 10.42 -35.47 3.40
CA ALA A 629 9.45 -36.52 3.74
C ALA A 629 9.90 -37.48 4.85
N VAL A 630 11.13 -37.34 5.35
CA VAL A 630 11.69 -38.06 6.50
C VAL A 630 11.47 -37.28 7.82
N ALA A 631 11.06 -36.02 7.74
CA ALA A 631 10.78 -35.16 8.90
C ALA A 631 9.27 -35.03 9.18
N ASP A 632 8.93 -34.51 10.36
CA ASP A 632 7.55 -34.36 10.82
C ASP A 632 6.67 -33.49 9.90
N ASN A 633 5.37 -33.79 9.89
CA ASN A 633 4.36 -33.06 9.10
C ASN A 633 4.30 -31.54 9.37
N SER A 634 4.78 -31.10 10.54
CA SER A 634 4.93 -29.68 10.88
C SER A 634 5.93 -28.94 9.99
N VAL A 635 7.02 -29.61 9.58
CA VAL A 635 8.08 -29.05 8.73
C VAL A 635 7.70 -29.12 7.24
N LEU A 636 6.92 -30.13 6.86
CA LEU A 636 6.51 -30.35 5.46
C LEU A 636 5.55 -29.30 4.91
N ASN A 637 4.70 -28.70 5.75
CA ASN A 637 3.71 -27.71 5.31
C ASN A 637 4.32 -26.38 4.81
N PRO A 638 5.18 -25.66 5.57
CA PRO A 638 5.77 -24.39 5.08
C PRO A 638 6.62 -24.60 3.82
N ILE A 639 7.29 -25.75 3.69
CA ILE A 639 8.05 -26.10 2.46
C ILE A 639 7.11 -26.26 1.26
N ARG A 640 5.94 -26.88 1.42
CA ARG A 640 4.92 -26.97 0.36
C ARG A 640 4.34 -25.60 0.01
N GLU A 641 4.13 -24.73 0.98
CA GLU A 641 3.67 -23.35 0.76
C GLU A 641 4.70 -22.55 -0.08
N GLN A 642 5.98 -22.56 0.29
CA GLN A 642 7.05 -21.91 -0.48
C GLN A 642 7.20 -22.49 -1.90
N ILE A 643 7.00 -23.80 -2.09
CA ILE A 643 6.99 -24.42 -3.43
C ILE A 643 5.78 -23.96 -4.25
N ASN A 644 4.57 -23.91 -3.66
CA ASN A 644 3.38 -23.39 -4.34
C ASN A 644 3.54 -21.94 -4.76
N GLU A 645 4.11 -21.10 -3.88
CA GLU A 645 4.38 -19.70 -4.19
C GLU A 645 5.44 -19.55 -5.29
N SER A 646 6.51 -20.37 -5.25
CA SER A 646 7.51 -20.44 -6.32
C SER A 646 6.91 -20.82 -7.67
N LEU A 647 5.96 -21.77 -7.68
CA LEU A 647 5.20 -22.16 -8.89
C LEU A 647 4.24 -21.05 -9.35
N HIS A 648 3.65 -20.29 -8.43
CA HIS A 648 2.84 -19.11 -8.77
C HIS A 648 3.70 -17.97 -9.37
N LEU A 649 4.92 -17.76 -8.87
CA LEU A 649 5.88 -16.80 -9.43
C LEU A 649 6.30 -17.22 -10.85
N ILE A 650 6.68 -18.49 -11.04
CA ILE A 650 6.99 -19.08 -12.35
C ILE A 650 5.81 -18.90 -13.33
N GLY A 651 4.58 -19.20 -12.90
CA GLY A 651 3.37 -19.01 -13.69
C GLY A 651 3.10 -17.55 -14.06
N ARG A 652 3.30 -16.61 -13.12
CA ARG A 652 3.17 -15.16 -13.37
C ARG A 652 4.17 -14.70 -14.44
N VAL A 653 5.43 -15.15 -14.37
CA VAL A 653 6.48 -14.81 -15.34
C VAL A 653 6.19 -15.39 -16.72
N LEU A 654 5.67 -16.63 -16.81
CA LEU A 654 5.21 -17.22 -18.08
C LEU A 654 4.11 -16.38 -18.76
N VAL A 655 3.10 -15.95 -17.99
CA VAL A 655 2.01 -15.08 -18.48
C VAL A 655 2.55 -13.72 -18.93
N GLN A 656 3.41 -13.07 -18.14
CA GLN A 656 4.01 -11.77 -18.46
C GLN A 656 4.91 -11.81 -19.71
N THR A 657 5.63 -12.92 -19.91
CA THR A 657 6.50 -13.10 -21.09
C THR A 657 5.76 -13.59 -22.33
N ALA A 658 4.44 -13.86 -22.23
CA ALA A 658 3.62 -14.46 -23.28
C ALA A 658 4.26 -15.75 -23.88
N ALA A 659 4.89 -16.54 -23.01
CA ALA A 659 5.70 -17.67 -23.40
C ALA A 659 4.88 -18.79 -24.06
N VAL A 660 5.25 -19.17 -25.29
CA VAL A 660 4.66 -20.34 -25.96
C VAL A 660 5.22 -21.61 -25.33
N LEU A 661 4.43 -22.23 -24.45
CA LEU A 661 4.74 -23.52 -23.84
C LEU A 661 4.67 -24.65 -24.88
N SER A 662 5.66 -25.54 -24.87
CA SER A 662 5.54 -26.84 -25.53
C SER A 662 4.61 -27.76 -24.70
N PRO A 663 4.02 -28.82 -25.29
CA PRO A 663 3.22 -29.78 -24.53
C PRO A 663 4.01 -30.40 -23.36
N GLN A 664 5.30 -30.64 -23.53
CA GLN A 664 6.19 -31.22 -22.52
C GLN A 664 6.49 -30.23 -21.38
N ALA A 665 6.68 -28.95 -21.69
CA ALA A 665 6.81 -27.87 -20.70
C ALA A 665 5.52 -27.66 -19.91
N ALA A 666 4.38 -27.58 -20.61
CA ALA A 666 3.04 -27.46 -20.03
C ALA A 666 2.75 -28.59 -19.03
N MET A 667 2.96 -29.85 -19.44
CA MET A 667 2.75 -30.99 -18.57
C MET A 667 3.73 -31.04 -17.39
N SER A 668 4.99 -30.60 -17.57
CA SER A 668 5.96 -30.54 -16.47
C SER A 668 5.53 -29.57 -15.37
N LEU A 669 4.90 -28.45 -15.72
CA LEU A 669 4.33 -27.49 -14.77
C LEU A 669 3.01 -27.99 -14.13
N LEU A 670 2.16 -28.69 -14.88
CA LEU A 670 0.97 -29.35 -14.32
C LEU A 670 1.35 -30.43 -13.29
N TRP A 671 2.36 -31.26 -13.59
CA TRP A 671 2.87 -32.25 -12.65
C TRP A 671 3.46 -31.61 -11.40
N SER A 672 4.27 -30.55 -11.50
CA SER A 672 4.89 -29.95 -10.30
C SER A 672 3.86 -29.34 -9.33
N MET A 673 2.75 -28.80 -9.83
CA MET A 673 1.60 -28.38 -8.99
C MET A 673 0.92 -29.59 -8.33
N VAL A 674 0.49 -30.58 -9.12
CA VAL A 674 -0.26 -31.75 -8.65
C VAL A 674 0.55 -32.59 -7.65
N GLU A 675 1.84 -32.78 -7.91
CA GLU A 675 2.76 -33.46 -6.99
C GLU A 675 2.99 -32.72 -5.66
N ASN A 676 2.70 -31.41 -5.60
CA ASN A 676 2.78 -30.61 -4.36
C ASN A 676 1.44 -30.58 -3.59
N GLY A 677 0.38 -31.20 -4.13
CA GLY A 677 -0.90 -31.40 -3.46
C GLY A 677 -2.03 -30.43 -3.83
N GLY A 678 -1.84 -29.55 -4.82
CA GLY A 678 -2.89 -28.61 -5.24
C GLY A 678 -2.65 -27.98 -6.62
N LEU A 679 -3.74 -27.62 -7.30
CA LEU A 679 -3.71 -26.91 -8.59
C LEU A 679 -3.85 -25.41 -8.37
N ILE A 680 -2.93 -24.62 -8.92
CA ILE A 680 -2.98 -23.15 -8.89
C ILE A 680 -3.84 -22.70 -10.09
N SER A 681 -5.14 -22.49 -9.89
CA SER A 681 -6.13 -22.39 -11.00
C SER A 681 -5.71 -21.43 -12.12
N PRO A 682 -5.30 -20.16 -11.87
CA PRO A 682 -4.93 -19.24 -12.95
C PRO A 682 -3.71 -19.70 -13.78
N VAL A 683 -2.77 -20.41 -13.16
CA VAL A 683 -1.59 -20.96 -13.84
C VAL A 683 -1.97 -22.22 -14.62
N ALA A 684 -2.75 -23.12 -14.01
CA ALA A 684 -3.23 -24.33 -14.66
C ALA A 684 -4.15 -24.01 -15.86
N GLU A 685 -5.02 -23.00 -15.75
CA GLU A 685 -5.88 -22.50 -16.84
C GLU A 685 -5.03 -21.97 -18.01
N HIS A 686 -4.04 -21.12 -17.74
CA HIS A 686 -3.13 -20.62 -18.77
C HIS A 686 -2.35 -21.75 -19.46
N VAL A 687 -1.86 -22.72 -18.69
CA VAL A 687 -1.14 -23.88 -19.22
C VAL A 687 -2.06 -24.77 -20.07
N VAL A 688 -3.28 -25.07 -19.64
CA VAL A 688 -4.24 -25.87 -20.42
C VAL A 688 -4.75 -25.10 -21.64
N ALA A 689 -4.86 -23.77 -21.58
CA ALA A 689 -5.17 -22.93 -22.73
C ALA A 689 -4.06 -22.95 -23.81
N SER A 690 -2.79 -23.18 -23.43
CA SER A 690 -1.67 -23.33 -24.37
C SER A 690 -1.68 -24.69 -25.11
N LEU A 691 -2.37 -25.71 -24.58
CA LEU A 691 -2.48 -27.03 -25.20
C LEU A 691 -3.46 -27.03 -26.39
N GLY A 692 -2.97 -26.58 -27.55
CA GLY A 692 -3.70 -26.67 -28.81
C GLY A 692 -3.93 -28.12 -29.29
N PRO A 693 -4.84 -28.36 -30.26
CA PRO A 693 -5.23 -29.70 -30.72
C PRO A 693 -4.07 -30.65 -31.07
N ILE A 694 -3.07 -30.12 -31.79
CA ILE A 694 -1.86 -30.88 -32.17
C ILE A 694 -1.06 -31.26 -30.92
N GLY A 695 -0.92 -30.36 -29.95
CA GLY A 695 -0.22 -30.63 -28.68
C GLY A 695 -0.91 -31.72 -27.86
N ILE A 696 -2.24 -31.68 -27.77
CA ILE A 696 -3.04 -32.74 -27.11
C ILE A 696 -2.79 -34.10 -27.77
N SER A 697 -2.73 -34.16 -29.10
CA SER A 697 -2.45 -35.42 -29.84
C SER A 697 -1.02 -35.96 -29.68
N GLN A 698 -0.10 -35.17 -29.11
CA GLN A 698 1.29 -35.52 -28.85
C GLN A 698 1.56 -35.89 -27.38
N LEU A 699 0.56 -35.80 -26.50
CA LEU A 699 0.70 -36.22 -25.11
C LEU A 699 0.78 -37.75 -25.00
N ASN A 700 1.61 -38.24 -24.07
CA ASN A 700 1.60 -39.66 -23.71
C ASN A 700 0.36 -39.98 -22.86
N ALA A 701 0.04 -41.28 -22.71
CA ALA A 701 -1.12 -41.76 -21.98
C ALA A 701 -1.27 -41.20 -20.55
N ARG A 702 -0.16 -41.04 -19.82
CA ARG A 702 -0.15 -40.55 -18.44
C ARG A 702 -0.39 -39.03 -18.37
N ASP A 703 0.17 -38.30 -19.32
CA ASP A 703 0.02 -36.84 -19.43
C ASP A 703 -1.38 -36.45 -19.94
N LEU A 704 -1.91 -37.18 -20.92
CA LEU A 704 -3.28 -36.99 -21.41
C LEU A 704 -4.32 -37.23 -20.30
N MET A 705 -4.11 -38.27 -19.48
CA MET A 705 -4.95 -38.57 -18.33
C MET A 705 -4.97 -37.40 -17.33
N LEU A 706 -3.80 -36.83 -17.00
CA LEU A 706 -3.71 -35.70 -16.08
C LEU A 706 -4.33 -34.43 -16.68
N ALA A 707 -4.07 -34.12 -17.95
CA ALA A 707 -4.67 -32.97 -18.63
C ALA A 707 -6.21 -33.07 -18.68
N LEU A 708 -6.74 -34.27 -18.95
CA LEU A 708 -8.18 -34.55 -18.93
C LEU A 708 -8.77 -34.38 -17.53
N GLN A 709 -8.11 -34.89 -16.48
CA GLN A 709 -8.55 -34.76 -15.09
C GLN A 709 -8.58 -33.29 -14.64
N VAL A 710 -7.53 -32.51 -14.97
CA VAL A 710 -7.44 -31.08 -14.65
C VAL A 710 -8.53 -30.28 -15.36
N GLN A 711 -8.71 -30.49 -16.67
CA GLN A 711 -9.72 -29.78 -17.46
C GLN A 711 -11.16 -30.16 -17.06
N ALA A 712 -11.41 -31.42 -16.67
CA ALA A 712 -12.69 -31.84 -16.11
C ALA A 712 -12.96 -31.17 -14.75
N GLY A 713 -11.96 -31.09 -13.86
CA GLY A 713 -12.07 -30.38 -12.58
C GLY A 713 -12.37 -28.88 -12.75
N MET A 714 -11.72 -28.20 -13.69
CA MET A 714 -12.02 -26.80 -14.04
C MET A 714 -13.46 -26.62 -14.51
N LEU A 715 -13.93 -27.50 -15.41
CA LEU A 715 -15.30 -27.47 -15.91
C LEU A 715 -16.34 -27.76 -14.80
N LEU A 716 -15.99 -28.51 -13.77
CA LEU A 716 -16.88 -28.76 -12.62
C LEU A 716 -16.95 -27.56 -11.67
N ASN A 717 -15.80 -27.01 -11.29
CA ASN A 717 -15.70 -25.98 -10.23
C ASN A 717 -16.11 -24.57 -10.69
N HIS A 718 -15.77 -24.16 -11.92
CA HIS A 718 -16.06 -22.79 -12.37
C HIS A 718 -17.55 -22.60 -12.70
N SER A 719 -18.14 -21.57 -12.10
CA SER A 719 -19.54 -21.14 -12.30
C SER A 719 -19.69 -19.71 -12.82
N ALA A 720 -18.60 -18.95 -12.91
CA ALA A 720 -18.57 -17.59 -13.45
C ALA A 720 -17.84 -17.56 -14.81
N MET A 721 -18.55 -17.13 -15.86
CA MET A 721 -18.07 -16.98 -17.25
C MET A 721 -17.31 -18.17 -17.85
N PHE A 722 -18.06 -19.04 -18.55
CA PHE A 722 -17.46 -20.00 -19.47
C PHE A 722 -16.78 -19.28 -20.66
N ASP A 723 -15.45 -19.33 -20.73
CA ASP A 723 -14.78 -19.27 -22.03
C ASP A 723 -15.27 -20.47 -22.87
N VAL A 724 -15.84 -20.17 -24.03
CA VAL A 724 -16.43 -21.11 -25.00
C VAL A 724 -15.44 -22.24 -25.36
N ALA A 725 -14.14 -21.98 -25.27
CA ALA A 725 -13.12 -22.97 -25.59
C ALA A 725 -12.85 -24.02 -24.48
N HIS A 726 -13.29 -23.88 -23.22
CA HIS A 726 -13.11 -24.96 -22.22
C HIS A 726 -13.88 -26.24 -22.57
N PRO A 727 -15.20 -26.20 -22.87
CA PRO A 727 -15.94 -27.38 -23.37
C PRO A 727 -15.31 -27.99 -24.63
N ILE A 728 -14.81 -27.15 -25.54
CA ILE A 728 -14.17 -27.60 -26.79
C ILE A 728 -12.86 -28.34 -26.49
N ARG A 729 -11.94 -27.74 -25.72
CA ARG A 729 -10.68 -28.37 -25.27
C ARG A 729 -10.94 -29.72 -24.60
N PHE A 730 -11.92 -29.78 -23.68
CA PHE A 730 -12.30 -31.02 -22.99
C PHE A 730 -12.83 -32.08 -23.95
N SER A 731 -13.76 -31.73 -24.85
CA SER A 731 -14.30 -32.68 -25.84
C SER A 731 -13.22 -33.26 -26.76
N HIS A 732 -12.21 -32.46 -27.13
CA HIS A 732 -11.08 -32.91 -27.96
C HIS A 732 -10.11 -33.83 -27.20
N MET A 733 -9.81 -33.53 -25.92
CA MET A 733 -9.05 -34.43 -25.05
C MET A 733 -9.77 -35.77 -24.86
N LEU A 734 -11.10 -35.72 -24.68
CA LEU A 734 -11.93 -36.90 -24.49
C LEU A 734 -12.03 -37.77 -25.75
N ASP A 735 -12.22 -37.18 -26.94
CA ASP A 735 -12.29 -37.95 -28.19
C ASP A 735 -10.97 -38.64 -28.51
N ILE A 736 -9.82 -38.01 -28.19
CA ILE A 736 -8.49 -38.64 -28.30
C ILE A 736 -8.32 -39.77 -27.26
N ALA A 737 -8.74 -39.57 -26.01
CA ALA A 737 -8.66 -40.61 -24.98
C ALA A 737 -9.54 -41.84 -25.33
N LEU A 738 -10.71 -41.61 -25.92
CA LEU A 738 -11.61 -42.67 -26.43
C LEU A 738 -11.03 -43.35 -27.67
N ALA A 739 -10.51 -42.60 -28.63
CA ALA A 739 -9.90 -43.15 -29.85
C ALA A 739 -8.60 -43.93 -29.59
N THR A 740 -7.89 -43.63 -28.50
CA THR A 740 -6.69 -44.36 -28.06
C THR A 740 -6.98 -45.51 -27.09
N GLY A 741 -8.23 -45.69 -26.63
CA GLY A 741 -8.61 -46.74 -25.69
C GLY A 741 -7.96 -46.57 -24.31
N LEU A 742 -7.83 -45.33 -23.83
CA LEU A 742 -7.08 -44.99 -22.63
C LEU A 742 -7.71 -45.63 -21.36
N PRO A 743 -7.00 -46.49 -20.61
CA PRO A 743 -7.52 -47.06 -19.38
C PRO A 743 -7.55 -46.01 -18.26
N MET A 744 -8.73 -45.47 -17.97
CA MET A 744 -8.94 -44.51 -16.88
C MET A 744 -9.17 -45.23 -15.54
N ASP A 745 -8.69 -44.63 -14.45
CA ASP A 745 -8.99 -45.12 -13.10
C ASP A 745 -10.40 -44.73 -12.63
N ALA A 746 -10.86 -45.35 -11.53
CA ALA A 746 -12.22 -45.15 -11.03
C ALA A 746 -12.50 -43.76 -10.44
N ALA A 747 -11.48 -42.96 -10.10
CA ALA A 747 -11.66 -41.57 -9.67
C ALA A 747 -11.73 -40.63 -10.89
N THR A 748 -10.76 -40.72 -11.82
CA THR A 748 -10.79 -39.93 -13.07
C THR A 748 -12.06 -40.19 -13.87
N THR A 749 -12.49 -41.46 -13.97
CA THR A 749 -13.75 -41.83 -14.66
C THR A 749 -14.96 -41.08 -14.07
N ARG A 750 -15.07 -40.94 -12.75
CA ARG A 750 -16.18 -40.20 -12.10
C ARG A 750 -16.11 -38.70 -12.38
N VAL A 751 -14.93 -38.11 -12.33
CA VAL A 751 -14.73 -36.67 -12.60
C VAL A 751 -15.02 -36.34 -14.07
N VAL A 752 -14.59 -37.21 -14.99
CA VAL A 752 -14.92 -37.10 -16.42
C VAL A 752 -16.41 -37.26 -16.66
N ASP A 753 -17.08 -38.25 -16.05
CA ASP A 753 -18.52 -38.49 -16.20
C ASP A 753 -19.37 -37.29 -15.76
N GLN A 754 -19.06 -36.73 -14.58
CA GLN A 754 -19.70 -35.51 -14.09
C GLN A 754 -19.47 -34.30 -15.02
N ALA A 755 -18.27 -34.17 -15.60
CA ALA A 755 -17.94 -33.09 -16.54
C ALA A 755 -18.60 -33.28 -17.93
N VAL A 756 -18.75 -34.53 -18.41
CA VAL A 756 -19.47 -34.88 -19.63
C VAL A 756 -20.95 -34.50 -19.54
N GLY A 757 -21.55 -34.57 -18.35
CA GLY A 757 -22.90 -34.04 -18.11
C GLY A 757 -23.06 -32.56 -18.49
N LYS A 758 -22.02 -31.72 -18.32
CA LYS A 758 -22.03 -30.31 -18.74
C LYS A 758 -21.86 -30.11 -20.27
N LEU A 759 -21.48 -31.14 -21.03
CA LEU A 759 -21.40 -31.09 -22.51
C LEU A 759 -22.74 -31.33 -23.23
N PHE A 760 -23.79 -31.74 -22.52
CA PHE A 760 -25.05 -32.18 -23.14
C PHE A 760 -25.66 -31.17 -24.13
N ASN A 761 -25.60 -29.87 -23.78
CA ASN A 761 -26.16 -28.79 -24.60
C ASN A 761 -25.27 -28.39 -25.80
N SER A 762 -24.02 -28.87 -25.89
CA SER A 762 -23.05 -28.42 -26.90
C SER A 762 -22.52 -29.54 -27.80
N ARG A 763 -22.33 -30.77 -27.26
CA ARG A 763 -21.86 -31.96 -28.01
C ARG A 763 -22.53 -33.25 -27.51
N PRO A 764 -23.84 -33.46 -27.80
CA PRO A 764 -24.55 -34.68 -27.40
C PRO A 764 -24.00 -35.96 -28.06
N ASP A 765 -23.27 -35.84 -29.18
CA ASP A 765 -22.55 -36.93 -29.83
C ASP A 765 -21.38 -37.45 -28.99
N MET A 766 -20.65 -36.57 -28.29
CA MET A 766 -19.58 -36.93 -27.36
C MET A 766 -20.14 -37.59 -26.11
N VAL A 767 -21.25 -37.07 -25.57
CA VAL A 767 -21.97 -37.69 -24.45
C VAL A 767 -22.36 -39.13 -24.80
N LYS A 768 -22.87 -39.37 -26.02
CA LYS A 768 -23.18 -40.74 -26.47
C LYS A 768 -21.94 -41.62 -26.56
N ARG A 769 -20.84 -41.19 -27.20
CA ARG A 769 -19.59 -41.99 -27.29
C ARG A 769 -19.03 -42.38 -25.92
N TRP A 770 -19.13 -41.48 -24.94
CA TRP A 770 -18.73 -41.76 -23.56
C TRP A 770 -19.59 -42.88 -22.91
N HIS A 771 -20.92 -42.82 -23.06
CA HIS A 771 -21.80 -43.88 -22.58
C HIS A 771 -21.58 -45.21 -23.31
N ASP A 772 -21.36 -45.18 -24.62
CA ASP A 772 -21.03 -46.37 -25.43
C ASP A 772 -19.70 -47.00 -24.95
N HIS A 773 -18.71 -46.20 -24.56
CA HIS A 773 -17.44 -46.66 -23.99
C HIS A 773 -17.59 -47.24 -22.57
N LEU A 774 -18.39 -46.63 -21.70
CA LEU A 774 -18.73 -47.18 -20.39
C LEU A 774 -19.48 -48.51 -20.51
N ALA A 775 -20.38 -48.64 -21.49
CA ALA A 775 -21.05 -49.90 -21.80
C ALA A 775 -20.03 -50.98 -22.24
N LEU A 776 -19.17 -50.68 -23.21
CA LEU A 776 -18.13 -51.58 -23.71
C LEU A 776 -17.15 -52.05 -22.62
N THR A 777 -16.76 -51.16 -21.71
CA THR A 777 -15.83 -51.50 -20.60
C THR A 777 -16.52 -52.25 -19.46
N SER A 778 -17.84 -52.17 -19.33
CA SER A 778 -18.63 -52.92 -18.34
C SER A 778 -18.96 -54.38 -18.76
N SER A 779 -18.81 -54.73 -20.05
CA SER A 779 -19.18 -56.04 -20.59
C SER A 779 -17.97 -56.91 -20.98
N PRO A 780 -17.63 -57.98 -20.23
CA PRO A 780 -16.50 -58.83 -20.56
C PRO A 780 -16.80 -59.82 -21.70
N SER A 781 -16.08 -59.66 -22.81
CA SER A 781 -15.74 -60.67 -23.86
C SER A 781 -16.87 -61.37 -24.65
N SER A 782 -16.91 -61.14 -25.97
CA SER A 782 -16.93 -62.24 -26.99
C SER A 782 -16.70 -61.78 -28.45
N PHE A 783 -15.45 -61.91 -28.91
CA PHE A 783 -14.98 -62.34 -30.25
C PHE A 783 -15.73 -61.99 -31.58
N MET A 784 -14.91 -61.47 -32.51
CA MET A 784 -14.82 -61.76 -33.98
C MET A 784 -15.60 -60.96 -35.03
N SER A 785 -14.80 -60.43 -35.97
CA SER A 785 -15.06 -60.23 -37.42
C SER A 785 -16.07 -59.14 -37.85
N GLY A 786 -15.86 -58.46 -38.98
CA GLY A 786 -14.79 -58.62 -39.98
C GLY A 786 -14.63 -57.43 -40.94
N ARG A 787 -13.67 -57.54 -41.84
CA ARG A 787 -13.32 -56.52 -42.87
C ARG A 787 -14.52 -56.23 -43.79
N HIS A 788 -14.63 -55.01 -44.31
CA HIS A 788 -14.43 -54.71 -45.74
C HIS A 788 -14.59 -53.20 -46.06
N SER A 789 -13.76 -52.71 -46.97
CA SER A 789 -13.88 -51.46 -47.73
C SER A 789 -13.81 -51.84 -49.23
N PRO A 790 -13.89 -50.92 -50.23
CA PRO A 790 -14.23 -49.48 -50.22
C PRO A 790 -15.31 -49.11 -51.29
N SER A 791 -15.70 -47.82 -51.41
CA SER A 791 -15.88 -47.09 -52.69
C SER A 791 -16.24 -45.60 -52.48
N SER A 792 -16.21 -44.82 -53.57
CA SER A 792 -16.53 -43.38 -53.65
C SER A 792 -17.97 -43.10 -54.10
N ASP A 793 -18.44 -41.84 -53.96
CA ASP A 793 -18.69 -40.95 -55.12
C ASP A 793 -19.10 -39.51 -54.68
N VAL A 794 -19.37 -38.62 -55.65
CA VAL A 794 -19.30 -37.15 -55.52
C VAL A 794 -20.57 -36.45 -56.04
N SER A 795 -20.87 -35.24 -55.52
CA SER A 795 -21.98 -34.30 -55.88
C SER A 795 -23.26 -34.48 -55.02
N THR A 796 -24.13 -33.47 -54.81
CA THR A 796 -24.30 -32.17 -55.51
C THR A 796 -24.65 -31.02 -54.52
N MET A 797 -24.93 -29.80 -55.01
CA MET A 797 -24.88 -28.54 -54.26
C MET A 797 -26.21 -28.02 -53.63
N THR A 798 -26.06 -27.16 -52.60
CA THR A 798 -26.91 -25.99 -52.21
C THR A 798 -28.35 -26.18 -51.66
N PRO A 799 -28.92 -25.21 -50.88
CA PRO A 799 -28.30 -24.11 -50.10
C PRO A 799 -28.88 -23.82 -48.67
N MET A 800 -28.02 -23.19 -47.84
CA MET A 800 -28.30 -22.18 -46.79
C MET A 800 -29.42 -22.34 -45.72
N SER A 801 -29.02 -22.54 -44.46
CA SER A 801 -29.09 -21.55 -43.34
C SER A 801 -28.85 -22.26 -41.98
N SER A 802 -28.25 -21.67 -40.95
CA SER A 802 -27.67 -20.33 -40.73
C SER A 802 -26.30 -20.43 -40.04
N THR A 803 -25.45 -19.40 -40.16
CA THR A 803 -24.02 -19.47 -39.82
C THR A 803 -23.53 -18.36 -38.87
N ASP A 804 -22.79 -18.80 -37.85
CA ASP A 804 -21.41 -18.37 -37.55
C ASP A 804 -21.14 -16.90 -37.13
N ASP A 805 -21.31 -16.61 -35.84
CA ASP A 805 -21.10 -15.29 -35.22
C ASP A 805 -19.63 -14.82 -35.14
N SER A 806 -18.64 -15.63 -35.51
CA SER A 806 -17.21 -15.31 -35.34
C SER A 806 -16.45 -15.03 -36.65
N PHE A 807 -17.14 -15.04 -37.80
CA PHE A 807 -16.48 -14.95 -39.11
C PHE A 807 -16.12 -13.50 -39.50
N ASP A 808 -14.82 -13.19 -39.55
CA ASP A 808 -14.29 -11.97 -40.20
C ASP A 808 -13.84 -12.30 -41.64
N PRO A 809 -14.54 -11.81 -42.69
CA PRO A 809 -14.17 -12.05 -44.08
C PRO A 809 -12.79 -11.47 -44.46
N TYR A 810 -12.23 -10.53 -43.69
CA TYR A 810 -10.96 -9.86 -43.99
C TYR A 810 -9.76 -10.43 -43.23
N ALA A 811 -9.96 -11.44 -42.37
CA ALA A 811 -8.88 -12.05 -41.57
C ALA A 811 -7.72 -12.60 -42.43
N TYR A 812 -8.00 -13.13 -43.63
CA TYR A 812 -6.98 -13.72 -44.51
C TYR A 812 -5.97 -12.70 -45.06
N ALA A 813 -6.40 -11.44 -45.28
CA ALA A 813 -5.60 -10.34 -45.80
C ALA A 813 -4.98 -9.46 -44.70
N THR A 814 -5.38 -9.67 -43.44
CA THR A 814 -4.83 -8.96 -42.29
C THR A 814 -3.36 -9.36 -42.03
N ASP A 815 -2.50 -8.40 -41.74
CA ASP A 815 -1.14 -8.63 -41.21
C ASP A 815 -1.11 -8.38 -39.70
N PHE A 816 -1.27 -9.47 -38.93
CA PHE A 816 -1.26 -9.44 -37.47
C PHE A 816 0.09 -9.04 -36.88
N ARG A 817 1.21 -9.47 -37.51
CA ARG A 817 2.57 -9.22 -36.99
C ARG A 817 2.97 -7.77 -37.24
N GLY A 818 2.73 -7.28 -38.45
CA GLY A 818 2.88 -5.87 -38.81
C GLY A 818 2.01 -4.95 -37.96
N SER A 819 0.76 -5.35 -37.71
CA SER A 819 -0.17 -4.62 -36.84
C SER A 819 0.22 -4.60 -35.36
N SER A 820 1.03 -5.56 -34.89
CA SER A 820 1.63 -5.49 -33.56
C SER A 820 2.76 -4.47 -33.57
N MET A 821 3.76 -4.64 -34.45
CA MET A 821 4.92 -3.73 -34.52
C MET A 821 4.52 -2.25 -34.63
N ILE A 822 3.50 -1.93 -35.44
CA ILE A 822 2.97 -0.55 -35.54
C ILE A 822 2.31 -0.09 -34.22
N SER A 823 1.62 -0.97 -33.49
CA SER A 823 1.07 -0.63 -32.18
C SER A 823 2.19 -0.35 -31.16
N ASP A 824 3.20 -1.22 -31.16
CA ASP A 824 4.32 -1.18 -30.22
C ASP A 824 5.20 0.09 -30.45
N GLU A 825 5.40 0.48 -31.72
CA GLU A 825 6.07 1.73 -32.10
C GLU A 825 5.27 3.00 -31.71
N LEU A 826 3.94 2.97 -31.84
CA LEU A 826 3.08 4.11 -31.51
C LEU A 826 2.81 4.26 -30.00
N GLU A 827 3.04 3.22 -29.21
CA GLU A 827 2.97 3.23 -27.74
C GLU A 827 4.33 3.46 -27.08
N SER A 828 5.44 3.37 -27.84
CA SER A 828 6.79 3.65 -27.35
C SER A 828 6.97 5.11 -26.93
N THR A 829 7.34 5.31 -25.66
CA THR A 829 7.68 6.63 -25.10
C THR A 829 9.10 7.10 -25.46
N SER A 830 9.93 6.27 -26.10
CA SER A 830 11.31 6.60 -26.47
C SER A 830 11.41 7.07 -27.93
N GLY A 831 11.44 8.39 -28.15
CA GLY A 831 11.65 8.98 -29.48
C GLY A 831 10.84 10.26 -29.72
N LYS A 832 10.84 10.75 -30.96
CA LYS A 832 9.91 11.80 -31.40
C LYS A 832 8.66 11.15 -31.96
N LEU A 833 7.48 11.50 -31.45
CA LEU A 833 6.19 10.95 -31.87
C LEU A 833 5.96 11.03 -33.40
N GLU A 834 6.45 12.10 -34.03
CA GLU A 834 6.36 12.29 -35.48
C GLU A 834 7.16 11.27 -36.30
N ALA A 835 8.30 10.80 -35.76
CA ALA A 835 9.14 9.79 -36.41
C ALA A 835 8.44 8.43 -36.35
N HIS A 836 8.01 8.00 -35.16
CA HIS A 836 7.23 6.77 -34.97
C HIS A 836 5.99 6.71 -35.86
N LEU A 837 5.27 7.83 -36.01
CA LEU A 837 4.14 7.93 -36.93
C LEU A 837 4.54 7.82 -38.41
N ASN A 838 5.66 8.42 -38.82
CA ASN A 838 6.16 8.33 -40.19
C ASN A 838 6.65 6.91 -40.53
N ASP A 839 7.32 6.24 -39.59
CA ASP A 839 7.82 4.87 -39.75
C ASP A 839 6.65 3.87 -39.76
N ALA A 840 5.66 4.03 -38.87
CA ALA A 840 4.40 3.30 -38.91
C ALA A 840 3.68 3.44 -40.28
N LEU A 841 3.61 4.66 -40.83
CA LEU A 841 3.05 4.89 -42.17
C LEU A 841 3.87 4.19 -43.28
N SER A 842 5.20 4.14 -43.15
CA SER A 842 6.06 3.41 -44.08
C SER A 842 5.76 1.90 -44.04
N ARG A 843 5.55 1.35 -42.83
CA ARG A 843 5.17 -0.05 -42.60
C ARG A 843 3.81 -0.37 -43.22
N VAL A 844 2.78 0.46 -43.00
CA VAL A 844 1.46 0.29 -43.64
C VAL A 844 1.56 0.37 -45.17
N ARG A 845 2.31 1.32 -45.71
CA ARG A 845 2.51 1.44 -47.18
C ARG A 845 3.19 0.21 -47.77
N ASN A 846 4.09 -0.44 -47.03
CA ASN A 846 4.71 -1.70 -47.44
C ASN A 846 3.78 -2.92 -47.28
N MET A 847 2.94 -2.97 -46.24
CA MET A 847 1.90 -4.02 -46.11
C MET A 847 0.92 -3.97 -47.28
N ARG A 848 0.41 -2.78 -47.63
CA ARG A 848 -0.53 -2.58 -48.74
C ARG A 848 0.09 -2.92 -50.10
N ARG A 849 1.39 -2.68 -50.29
CA ARG A 849 2.14 -3.15 -51.48
C ARG A 849 2.22 -4.68 -51.56
N ASN A 850 2.27 -5.36 -50.41
CA ASN A 850 2.28 -6.83 -50.32
C ASN A 850 0.86 -7.44 -50.34
N GLY A 851 -0.19 -6.65 -50.67
CA GLY A 851 -1.58 -7.12 -50.69
C GLY A 851 -2.18 -7.41 -49.32
N ARG A 852 -1.60 -6.86 -48.24
CA ARG A 852 -2.05 -7.03 -46.85
C ARG A 852 -2.47 -5.71 -46.22
N HIS A 853 -3.34 -5.76 -45.20
CA HIS A 853 -3.77 -4.57 -44.46
C HIS A 853 -3.59 -4.70 -42.93
N PRO A 854 -3.47 -3.58 -42.19
CA PRO A 854 -3.53 -3.58 -40.74
C PRO A 854 -4.85 -4.08 -40.14
N ARG A 855 -4.82 -4.41 -38.84
CA ARG A 855 -6.02 -4.63 -38.00
C ARG A 855 -6.79 -3.32 -37.79
N TYR A 856 -8.12 -3.41 -37.63
CA TYR A 856 -9.00 -2.26 -37.32
C TYR A 856 -8.48 -1.36 -36.18
N ILE A 857 -8.10 -1.98 -35.05
CA ILE A 857 -7.55 -1.29 -33.87
C ILE A 857 -6.25 -0.53 -34.20
N THR A 858 -5.44 -1.03 -35.14
CA THR A 858 -4.20 -0.37 -35.56
C THR A 858 -4.50 0.91 -36.36
N TYR A 859 -5.53 0.93 -37.22
CA TYR A 859 -6.00 2.19 -37.84
C TYR A 859 -6.47 3.19 -36.77
N ALA A 860 -7.24 2.75 -35.76
CA ALA A 860 -7.69 3.60 -34.66
C ALA A 860 -6.52 4.19 -33.83
N LYS A 861 -5.50 3.38 -33.52
CA LYS A 861 -4.25 3.86 -32.89
C LYS A 861 -3.51 4.87 -33.77
N MET A 862 -3.43 4.64 -35.09
CA MET A 862 -2.79 5.56 -36.03
C MET A 862 -3.53 6.91 -36.17
N ILE A 863 -4.86 6.92 -36.19
CA ILE A 863 -5.67 8.16 -36.13
C ILE A 863 -5.37 8.93 -34.84
N THR A 864 -5.31 8.22 -33.71
CA THR A 864 -4.97 8.79 -32.39
C THR A 864 -3.53 9.31 -32.30
N ALA A 865 -2.60 8.74 -33.09
CA ALA A 865 -1.23 9.25 -33.19
C ALA A 865 -1.14 10.49 -34.11
N ALA A 866 -1.87 10.50 -35.24
CA ALA A 866 -1.91 11.64 -36.16
C ALA A 866 -2.45 12.92 -35.50
N THR A 867 -3.47 12.80 -34.64
CA THR A 867 -4.03 13.93 -33.87
C THR A 867 -3.07 14.47 -32.82
N LYS A 868 -2.36 13.59 -32.10
CA LYS A 868 -1.26 14.00 -31.19
C LYS A 868 -0.10 14.69 -31.93
N CYS A 869 0.12 14.39 -33.20
CA CYS A 869 1.03 15.12 -34.09
C CYS A 869 0.38 16.36 -34.77
N ASN A 870 -0.85 16.72 -34.42
CA ASN A 870 -1.64 17.80 -35.02
C ASN A 870 -1.77 17.75 -36.57
N ARG A 871 -1.67 16.55 -37.16
CA ARG A 871 -1.75 16.33 -38.62
C ARG A 871 -3.15 15.89 -39.04
N VAL A 872 -4.04 16.87 -39.23
CA VAL A 872 -5.47 16.69 -39.53
C VAL A 872 -5.70 15.86 -40.80
N ASP A 873 -5.11 16.29 -41.93
CA ASP A 873 -5.33 15.66 -43.24
C ASP A 873 -4.93 14.18 -43.26
N LEU A 874 -3.89 13.84 -42.49
CA LEU A 874 -3.37 12.49 -42.34
C LEU A 874 -4.34 11.57 -41.60
N ALA A 875 -5.09 12.07 -40.61
CA ALA A 875 -6.14 11.28 -39.95
C ALA A 875 -7.26 10.91 -40.94
N TYR A 876 -7.65 11.84 -41.82
CA TYR A 876 -8.58 11.58 -42.92
C TYR A 876 -7.96 10.67 -44.02
N GLU A 877 -6.67 10.78 -44.33
CA GLU A 877 -5.96 9.84 -45.22
C GLU A 877 -6.04 8.41 -44.67
N ILE A 878 -5.76 8.22 -43.37
CA ILE A 878 -5.81 6.93 -42.68
C ILE A 878 -7.23 6.35 -42.67
N LEU A 879 -8.26 7.16 -42.39
CA LEU A 879 -9.66 6.75 -42.50
C LEU A 879 -10.04 6.36 -43.95
N SER A 880 -9.51 7.06 -44.96
CA SER A 880 -9.72 6.73 -46.37
C SER A 880 -9.01 5.44 -46.79
N MET A 881 -7.86 5.10 -46.17
CA MET A 881 -7.21 3.80 -46.35
C MET A 881 -8.07 2.70 -45.72
N ALA A 882 -8.53 2.86 -44.48
CA ALA A 882 -9.42 1.91 -43.82
C ALA A 882 -10.70 1.62 -44.64
N ARG A 883 -11.40 2.65 -45.14
CA ARG A 883 -12.62 2.47 -45.97
C ARG A 883 -12.36 1.79 -47.32
N ARG A 884 -11.10 1.74 -47.80
CA ARG A 884 -10.70 1.06 -49.05
C ARG A 884 -10.20 -0.36 -48.81
N ASP A 885 -9.42 -0.55 -47.74
CA ASP A 885 -8.77 -1.81 -47.42
C ASP A 885 -9.74 -2.80 -46.77
N VAL A 886 -10.66 -2.30 -45.94
CA VAL A 886 -11.59 -3.12 -45.14
C VAL A 886 -13.02 -2.52 -45.20
N PRO A 887 -13.74 -2.65 -46.34
CA PRO A 887 -15.08 -2.10 -46.49
C PRO A 887 -16.06 -2.52 -45.38
N LEU A 888 -16.95 -1.61 -45.00
CA LEU A 888 -18.00 -1.88 -44.03
C LEU A 888 -19.02 -2.88 -44.61
N LEU A 889 -19.10 -4.06 -44.00
CA LEU A 889 -20.12 -5.09 -44.28
C LEU A 889 -20.94 -5.33 -43.00
N PRO A 890 -22.11 -4.65 -42.83
CA PRO A 890 -22.88 -4.68 -41.58
C PRO A 890 -23.40 -6.07 -41.17
N GLN A 891 -23.40 -7.03 -42.11
CA GLN A 891 -23.81 -8.42 -41.91
C GLN A 891 -22.83 -9.27 -41.07
N TYR A 892 -21.61 -8.78 -40.80
CA TYR A 892 -20.60 -9.50 -40.02
C TYR A 892 -20.29 -8.77 -38.71
N SER A 893 -20.46 -9.46 -37.59
CA SER A 893 -20.21 -8.99 -36.22
C SER A 893 -18.81 -8.39 -36.05
N ALA A 894 -17.77 -9.11 -36.47
CA ALA A 894 -16.37 -8.70 -36.33
C ALA A 894 -16.06 -7.41 -37.10
N VAL A 895 -16.57 -7.29 -38.33
CA VAL A 895 -16.41 -6.08 -39.17
C VAL A 895 -17.09 -4.88 -38.52
N LYS A 896 -18.29 -5.08 -37.95
CA LYS A 896 -19.03 -4.05 -37.21
C LYS A 896 -18.24 -3.55 -35.99
N TYR A 897 -17.76 -4.45 -35.12
CA TYR A 897 -16.95 -4.06 -33.95
C TYR A 897 -15.64 -3.36 -34.35
N GLY A 898 -14.98 -3.83 -35.42
CA GLY A 898 -13.80 -3.19 -35.98
C GLY A 898 -14.06 -1.74 -36.42
N TRP A 899 -15.18 -1.49 -37.11
CA TRP A 899 -15.56 -0.16 -37.55
C TRP A 899 -15.97 0.78 -36.41
N VAL A 900 -16.60 0.28 -35.34
CA VAL A 900 -16.89 1.07 -34.13
C VAL A 900 -15.61 1.62 -33.50
N SER A 901 -14.54 0.81 -33.41
CA SER A 901 -13.23 1.27 -32.88
C SER A 901 -12.59 2.37 -33.73
N ILE A 902 -12.75 2.32 -35.06
CA ILE A 902 -12.22 3.34 -35.98
C ILE A 902 -13.03 4.64 -35.89
N LEU A 903 -14.36 4.54 -35.80
CA LEU A 903 -15.24 5.71 -35.70
C LEU A 903 -15.13 6.41 -34.34
N ASP A 904 -15.03 5.69 -33.22
CA ASP A 904 -14.83 6.29 -31.89
C ASP A 904 -13.51 7.07 -31.83
N ALA A 905 -12.42 6.50 -32.38
CA ALA A 905 -11.15 7.19 -32.52
C ALA A 905 -11.23 8.42 -33.45
N MET A 906 -12.13 8.41 -34.45
CA MET A 906 -12.36 9.56 -35.32
C MET A 906 -13.21 10.66 -34.65
N VAL A 907 -14.19 10.32 -33.80
CA VAL A 907 -14.91 11.30 -32.98
C VAL A 907 -13.93 11.94 -31.97
N ALA A 908 -13.14 11.13 -31.27
CA ALA A 908 -12.07 11.61 -30.38
C ALA A 908 -11.07 12.52 -31.09
N SER A 909 -10.63 12.13 -32.30
CA SER A 909 -9.79 12.92 -33.21
C SER A 909 -10.37 14.31 -33.47
N CYS A 910 -11.58 14.37 -34.04
CA CYS A 910 -12.25 15.62 -34.37
C CYS A 910 -12.45 16.52 -33.13
N LEU A 911 -12.72 15.95 -31.96
CA LEU A 911 -12.84 16.70 -30.71
C LEU A 911 -11.52 17.31 -30.25
N THR A 912 -10.42 16.54 -30.27
CA THR A 912 -9.08 17.08 -29.91
C THR A 912 -8.58 18.16 -30.86
N LEU A 913 -9.09 18.17 -32.10
CA LEU A 913 -8.82 19.17 -33.14
C LEU A 913 -9.84 20.33 -33.18
N GLY A 914 -10.84 20.32 -32.29
CA GLY A 914 -11.87 21.36 -32.18
C GLY A 914 -13.04 21.27 -33.16
N ASP A 915 -12.98 20.41 -34.19
CA ASP A 915 -14.06 20.26 -35.19
C ASP A 915 -15.22 19.40 -34.67
N ARG A 916 -16.05 20.04 -33.84
CA ARG A 916 -17.29 19.45 -33.34
C ARG A 916 -18.32 19.12 -34.43
N SER A 917 -18.23 19.76 -35.60
CA SER A 917 -19.18 19.55 -36.69
C SER A 917 -18.99 18.17 -37.34
N GLN A 918 -17.75 17.73 -37.53
CA GLN A 918 -17.43 16.41 -38.05
C GLN A 918 -17.50 15.35 -36.94
N ALA A 919 -17.10 15.69 -35.71
CA ALA A 919 -17.29 14.81 -34.55
C ALA A 919 -18.76 14.36 -34.42
N SER A 920 -19.72 15.30 -34.57
CA SER A 920 -21.15 14.96 -34.51
C SER A 920 -21.64 14.09 -35.67
N LYS A 921 -20.97 14.08 -36.83
CA LYS A 921 -21.33 13.19 -37.97
C LYS A 921 -20.79 11.79 -37.76
N PHE A 922 -19.53 11.65 -37.34
CA PHE A 922 -18.98 10.32 -37.02
C PHE A 922 -19.66 9.69 -35.80
N HIS A 923 -20.15 10.51 -34.86
CA HIS A 923 -21.05 10.07 -33.79
C HIS A 923 -22.36 9.51 -34.36
N GLN A 924 -22.98 10.20 -35.32
CA GLN A 924 -24.20 9.74 -36.00
C GLN A 924 -23.96 8.44 -36.79
N GLU A 925 -22.86 8.31 -37.55
CA GLU A 925 -22.47 7.05 -38.23
C GLU A 925 -22.30 5.90 -37.23
N LEU A 926 -21.80 6.17 -36.01
CA LEU A 926 -21.62 5.17 -34.96
C LEU A 926 -22.97 4.73 -34.36
N LEU A 927 -23.91 5.67 -34.15
CA LEU A 927 -25.29 5.37 -33.74
C LEU A 927 -26.08 4.63 -34.82
N GLU A 928 -25.85 4.91 -36.11
CA GLU A 928 -26.47 4.19 -37.24
C GLU A 928 -25.98 2.73 -37.35
N LEU A 929 -24.77 2.43 -36.87
CA LEU A 929 -24.32 1.06 -36.66
C LEU A 929 -25.00 0.38 -35.45
N GLY A 930 -25.75 1.11 -34.61
CA GLY A 930 -26.32 0.60 -33.37
C GLY A 930 -25.25 0.33 -32.32
N SER A 931 -24.45 1.36 -32.01
CA SER A 931 -23.49 1.41 -30.89
C SER A 931 -23.32 2.87 -30.45
N ALA A 932 -22.88 3.10 -29.22
CA ALA A 932 -22.61 4.44 -28.69
C ALA A 932 -21.10 4.72 -28.63
N PRO A 933 -20.64 6.00 -28.72
CA PRO A 933 -19.23 6.34 -28.50
C PRO A 933 -18.74 5.97 -27.09
N SER A 934 -17.44 5.79 -26.92
CA SER A 934 -16.90 5.37 -25.63
C SER A 934 -17.02 6.47 -24.56
N ALA A 935 -17.08 6.08 -23.28
CA ALA A 935 -17.04 7.02 -22.15
C ALA A 935 -15.81 7.95 -22.18
N ASN A 936 -14.70 7.50 -22.79
CA ASN A 936 -13.51 8.32 -23.02
C ASN A 936 -13.79 9.43 -24.05
N THR A 937 -14.48 9.12 -25.14
CA THR A 937 -14.93 10.10 -26.14
C THR A 937 -15.93 11.09 -25.56
N PHE A 938 -16.85 10.66 -24.69
CA PHE A 938 -17.71 11.58 -23.92
C PHE A 938 -16.90 12.46 -22.94
N GLY A 939 -15.87 11.93 -22.30
CA GLY A 939 -14.94 12.74 -21.48
C GLY A 939 -14.15 13.75 -22.32
N LEU A 940 -13.84 13.44 -23.58
CA LEU A 940 -13.27 14.38 -24.54
C LEU A 940 -14.28 15.46 -24.95
N TYR A 941 -15.56 15.11 -25.19
CA TYR A 941 -16.61 16.12 -25.44
C TYR A 941 -16.67 17.14 -24.30
N ILE A 942 -16.65 16.70 -23.04
CA ILE A 942 -16.67 17.58 -21.86
C ILE A 942 -15.38 18.40 -21.73
N THR A 943 -14.21 17.77 -21.78
CA THR A 943 -12.93 18.49 -21.56
C THR A 943 -12.66 19.54 -22.65
N THR A 944 -13.04 19.28 -23.90
CA THR A 944 -12.88 20.19 -25.06
C THR A 944 -13.86 21.37 -25.09
N LEU A 945 -14.79 21.52 -24.12
CA LEU A 945 -15.68 22.70 -24.01
C LEU A 945 -14.95 24.06 -23.85
N LYS A 946 -13.64 24.04 -23.65
CA LYS A 946 -12.81 25.14 -23.13
C LYS A 946 -12.58 26.32 -24.09
N GLU A 947 -12.90 26.20 -25.38
CA GLU A 947 -12.45 27.18 -26.41
C GLU A 947 -13.54 27.70 -27.35
N SER A 948 -14.53 26.90 -27.74
CA SER A 948 -15.54 27.32 -28.74
C SER A 948 -16.68 28.20 -28.20
N THR A 949 -16.81 28.36 -26.87
CA THR A 949 -17.99 28.98 -26.23
C THR A 949 -17.61 29.90 -25.07
N LYS A 950 -17.09 31.10 -25.37
CA LYS A 950 -16.95 32.20 -24.38
C LYS A 950 -18.31 32.80 -23.92
N THR A 951 -19.41 32.20 -24.36
CA THR A 951 -20.78 32.76 -24.40
C THR A 951 -21.84 31.89 -23.71
N PHE A 952 -21.50 30.68 -23.23
CA PHE A 952 -22.45 29.74 -22.62
C PHE A 952 -21.88 29.08 -21.35
N ASP A 953 -22.76 28.56 -20.50
CA ASP A 953 -22.39 27.85 -19.27
C ASP A 953 -21.79 26.47 -19.58
N GLU A 954 -20.45 26.39 -19.57
CA GLU A 954 -19.69 25.14 -19.75
C GLU A 954 -20.11 24.02 -18.76
N ALA A 955 -20.59 24.36 -17.56
CA ALA A 955 -20.98 23.36 -16.56
C ALA A 955 -22.33 22.72 -16.91
N THR A 956 -23.32 23.51 -17.33
CA THR A 956 -24.62 22.99 -17.78
C THR A 956 -24.50 22.21 -19.10
N GLU A 957 -23.62 22.62 -20.03
CA GLU A 957 -23.34 21.79 -21.21
C GLU A 957 -22.59 20.49 -20.86
N ALA A 958 -21.66 20.51 -19.91
CA ALA A 958 -21.02 19.28 -19.41
C ALA A 958 -22.04 18.28 -18.82
N LEU A 959 -23.02 18.77 -18.06
CA LEU A 959 -24.12 17.96 -17.52
C LEU A 959 -25.01 17.36 -18.62
N LYS A 960 -25.38 18.14 -19.64
CA LYS A 960 -26.13 17.63 -20.80
C LYS A 960 -25.37 16.51 -21.52
N ILE A 961 -24.06 16.67 -21.72
CA ILE A 961 -23.20 15.67 -22.36
C ILE A 961 -23.11 14.39 -21.50
N PHE A 962 -23.02 14.53 -20.18
CA PHE A 962 -23.01 13.38 -19.25
C PHE A 962 -24.34 12.61 -19.27
N HIS A 963 -25.48 13.31 -19.10
CA HIS A 963 -26.80 12.67 -19.18
C HIS A 963 -27.08 12.06 -20.55
N ARG A 964 -26.54 12.65 -21.64
CA ARG A 964 -26.60 12.07 -22.98
C ARG A 964 -25.84 10.74 -23.05
N ALA A 965 -24.64 10.65 -22.48
CA ALA A 965 -23.88 9.38 -22.44
C ALA A 965 -24.67 8.28 -21.73
N VAL A 966 -25.26 8.60 -20.57
CA VAL A 966 -26.11 7.66 -19.80
C VAL A 966 -27.36 7.27 -20.59
N ALA A 967 -28.02 8.22 -21.27
CA ALA A 967 -29.20 7.95 -22.10
C ALA A 967 -28.90 7.12 -23.36
N GLU A 968 -27.67 7.18 -23.89
CA GLU A 968 -27.18 6.33 -24.98
C GLU A 968 -26.63 4.98 -24.48
N GLY A 969 -26.78 4.66 -23.19
CA GLY A 969 -26.41 3.38 -22.60
C GLY A 969 -24.92 3.20 -22.29
N VAL A 970 -24.16 4.30 -22.21
CA VAL A 970 -22.72 4.27 -21.92
C VAL A 970 -22.48 4.25 -20.40
N GLU A 971 -21.86 3.19 -19.90
CA GLU A 971 -21.42 3.09 -18.50
C GLU A 971 -20.35 4.16 -18.18
N PRO A 972 -20.58 5.09 -17.22
CA PRO A 972 -19.65 6.18 -16.97
C PRO A 972 -18.34 5.74 -16.31
N THR A 973 -17.22 5.90 -17.02
CA THR A 973 -15.89 5.60 -16.47
C THR A 973 -15.41 6.69 -15.49
N SER A 974 -14.41 6.37 -14.66
CA SER A 974 -13.78 7.33 -13.76
C SER A 974 -13.20 8.56 -14.48
N PHE A 975 -12.79 8.44 -15.76
CA PHE A 975 -12.39 9.59 -16.57
C PHE A 975 -13.56 10.52 -16.90
N LEU A 976 -14.75 9.97 -17.20
CA LEU A 976 -15.95 10.75 -17.50
C LEU A 976 -16.44 11.52 -16.25
N TYR A 977 -16.50 10.88 -15.08
CA TYR A 977 -16.79 11.56 -13.82
C TYR A 977 -15.75 12.64 -13.50
N ASN A 978 -14.44 12.34 -13.62
CA ASN A 978 -13.38 13.32 -13.37
C ASN A 978 -13.45 14.53 -14.34
N ALA A 979 -13.87 14.31 -15.59
CA ALA A 979 -14.09 15.38 -16.56
C ALA A 979 -15.27 16.28 -16.18
N LEU A 980 -16.39 15.69 -15.74
CA LEU A 980 -17.58 16.42 -15.27
C LEU A 980 -17.30 17.19 -13.98
N ILE A 981 -16.84 16.51 -12.93
CA ILE A 981 -16.47 17.11 -11.62
C ILE A 981 -15.42 18.20 -11.82
N GLY A 982 -14.44 17.96 -12.69
CA GLY A 982 -13.41 18.93 -13.08
C GLY A 982 -13.91 20.13 -13.92
N LYS A 983 -15.15 20.15 -14.40
CA LYS A 983 -15.84 21.33 -14.96
C LYS A 983 -16.73 21.99 -13.91
N LEU A 984 -17.57 21.23 -13.21
CA LEU A 984 -18.43 21.71 -12.12
C LEU A 984 -17.64 22.48 -11.05
N GLY A 985 -16.49 21.94 -10.62
CA GLY A 985 -15.61 22.57 -9.64
C GLY A 985 -14.91 23.85 -10.15
N LYS A 986 -14.78 24.04 -11.46
CA LYS A 986 -14.33 25.32 -12.04
C LYS A 986 -15.43 26.37 -12.01
N ALA A 987 -16.69 25.96 -12.22
CA ALA A 987 -17.88 26.78 -12.04
C ALA A 987 -18.31 26.96 -10.57
N ARG A 988 -17.56 26.40 -9.60
CA ARG A 988 -17.85 26.43 -8.15
C ARG A 988 -19.17 25.75 -7.75
N ARG A 989 -19.69 24.84 -8.58
CA ARG A 989 -20.91 24.07 -8.33
C ARG A 989 -20.59 22.83 -7.48
N ILE A 990 -20.34 23.04 -6.18
CA ILE A 990 -19.80 22.00 -5.28
C ILE A 990 -20.84 20.95 -4.91
N ASP A 991 -22.10 21.33 -4.74
CA ASP A 991 -23.18 20.38 -4.44
C ASP A 991 -23.31 19.33 -5.56
N ASP A 992 -23.22 19.78 -6.82
CA ASP A 992 -23.16 18.89 -7.98
C ASP A 992 -21.86 18.04 -7.97
N CYS A 993 -20.69 18.61 -7.64
CA CYS A 993 -19.44 17.83 -7.52
C CYS A 993 -19.56 16.69 -6.51
N LEU A 994 -20.16 16.95 -5.35
CA LEU A 994 -20.34 15.96 -4.28
C LEU A 994 -21.43 14.94 -4.65
N LEU A 995 -22.51 15.36 -5.32
CA LEU A 995 -23.54 14.49 -5.86
C LEU A 995 -22.95 13.48 -6.85
N TYR A 996 -22.23 13.93 -7.89
CA TYR A 996 -21.63 13.02 -8.88
C TYR A 996 -20.48 12.18 -8.31
N PHE A 997 -19.83 12.62 -7.22
CA PHE A 997 -18.87 11.79 -6.50
C PHE A 997 -19.55 10.68 -5.67
N ALA A 998 -20.70 10.97 -5.06
CA ALA A 998 -21.52 9.97 -4.39
C ALA A 998 -22.12 8.97 -5.41
N GLU A 999 -22.61 9.46 -6.55
CA GLU A 999 -23.11 8.65 -7.68
C GLU A 999 -22.00 7.71 -8.21
N MET A 1000 -20.80 8.23 -8.43
CA MET A 1000 -19.62 7.45 -8.83
C MET A 1000 -19.33 6.31 -7.85
N ARG A 1001 -19.37 6.56 -6.53
CA ARG A 1001 -19.20 5.53 -5.49
C ARG A 1001 -20.36 4.52 -5.47
N ALA A 1002 -21.61 4.99 -5.62
CA ALA A 1002 -22.80 4.13 -5.65
C ALA A 1002 -22.85 3.19 -6.85
N ASN A 1003 -22.40 3.67 -8.03
CA ASN A 1003 -22.28 2.88 -9.26
C ASN A 1003 -21.05 1.94 -9.27
N GLY A 1004 -20.38 1.73 -8.13
CA GLY A 1004 -19.22 0.84 -7.98
C GLY A 1004 -17.92 1.34 -8.62
N VAL A 1005 -17.93 2.53 -9.23
CA VAL A 1005 -16.77 3.09 -9.94
C VAL A 1005 -15.79 3.66 -8.91
N ARG A 1006 -14.76 2.89 -8.57
CA ARG A 1006 -13.82 3.25 -7.50
C ARG A 1006 -13.12 4.60 -7.78
N PRO A 1007 -13.15 5.56 -6.82
CA PRO A 1007 -12.36 6.79 -6.90
C PRO A 1007 -10.87 6.56 -7.13
N THR A 1008 -10.23 7.54 -7.75
CA THR A 1008 -8.78 7.52 -8.06
C THR A 1008 -8.06 8.71 -7.42
N SER A 1009 -6.73 8.71 -7.33
CA SER A 1009 -5.98 9.90 -6.87
C SER A 1009 -6.10 11.11 -7.80
N VAL A 1010 -6.64 10.93 -9.02
CA VAL A 1010 -7.08 12.04 -9.88
C VAL A 1010 -8.45 12.57 -9.44
N THR A 1011 -9.38 11.69 -9.08
CA THR A 1011 -10.72 12.02 -8.57
C THR A 1011 -10.65 12.86 -7.30
N TYR A 1012 -9.92 12.39 -6.28
CA TYR A 1012 -9.67 13.18 -5.06
C TYR A 1012 -8.94 14.49 -5.37
N GLY A 1013 -7.93 14.46 -6.25
CA GLY A 1013 -7.26 15.68 -6.71
C GLY A 1013 -8.19 16.71 -7.35
N THR A 1014 -9.22 16.28 -8.10
CA THR A 1014 -10.25 17.18 -8.65
C THR A 1014 -11.22 17.71 -7.59
N ILE A 1015 -11.58 16.90 -6.58
CA ILE A 1015 -12.54 17.26 -5.53
C ILE A 1015 -11.89 18.19 -4.50
N VAL A 1016 -10.69 17.87 -4.01
CA VAL A 1016 -9.90 18.76 -3.14
C VAL A 1016 -9.69 20.12 -3.81
N ASN A 1017 -9.33 20.15 -5.10
CA ASN A 1017 -9.20 21.41 -5.86
C ASN A 1017 -10.53 22.18 -5.96
N ALA A 1018 -11.67 21.50 -6.05
CA ALA A 1018 -12.99 22.11 -6.05
C ALA A 1018 -13.37 22.70 -4.67
N LEU A 1019 -13.18 21.95 -3.59
CA LEU A 1019 -13.44 22.38 -2.22
C LEU A 1019 -12.57 23.58 -1.83
N CYS A 1020 -11.26 23.53 -2.13
CA CYS A 1020 -10.34 24.66 -1.98
C CYS A 1020 -10.79 25.94 -2.72
N ARG A 1021 -11.51 25.83 -3.85
CA ARG A 1021 -12.03 27.00 -4.61
C ARG A 1021 -13.25 27.67 -3.98
N VAL A 1022 -13.99 26.94 -3.15
CA VAL A 1022 -15.14 27.46 -2.39
C VAL A 1022 -14.79 27.71 -0.92
N SER A 1023 -13.57 27.34 -0.52
CA SER A 1023 -12.96 27.60 0.79
C SER A 1023 -13.49 26.76 1.95
N ASP A 1024 -14.08 25.60 1.64
CA ASP A 1024 -14.42 24.60 2.65
C ASP A 1024 -13.17 23.83 3.07
N GLU A 1025 -12.54 24.31 4.13
CA GLU A 1025 -11.30 23.74 4.69
C GLU A 1025 -11.51 22.31 5.22
N ARG A 1026 -12.61 22.07 5.95
CA ARG A 1026 -12.82 20.80 6.66
C ARG A 1026 -13.04 19.66 5.67
N PHE A 1027 -13.97 19.82 4.74
CA PHE A 1027 -14.18 18.81 3.70
C PHE A 1027 -12.96 18.66 2.78
N ALA A 1028 -12.17 19.72 2.55
CA ALA A 1028 -10.93 19.59 1.80
C ALA A 1028 -9.86 18.76 2.53
N GLU A 1029 -9.74 18.91 3.86
CA GLU A 1029 -8.85 18.12 4.70
C GLU A 1029 -9.36 16.66 4.82
N GLU A 1030 -10.64 16.44 5.13
CA GLU A 1030 -11.27 15.12 5.21
C GLU A 1030 -11.12 14.31 3.90
N MET A 1031 -11.39 14.93 2.73
CA MET A 1031 -11.22 14.28 1.43
C MET A 1031 -9.74 14.06 1.04
N PHE A 1032 -8.80 14.79 1.66
CA PHE A 1032 -7.37 14.56 1.51
C PHE A 1032 -6.90 13.37 2.35
N GLU A 1033 -7.49 13.15 3.53
CA GLU A 1033 -7.17 12.03 4.40
C GLU A 1033 -7.86 10.74 3.96
N GLU A 1034 -9.12 10.81 3.45
CA GLU A 1034 -9.74 9.67 2.72
C GLU A 1034 -8.83 9.23 1.55
N MET A 1035 -8.28 10.19 0.79
CA MET A 1035 -7.34 9.89 -0.31
C MET A 1035 -6.05 9.19 0.15
N GLU A 1036 -5.40 9.65 1.23
CA GLU A 1036 -4.15 9.03 1.74
C GLU A 1036 -4.39 7.67 2.42
N SER A 1037 -5.60 7.42 2.93
CA SER A 1037 -5.97 6.15 3.58
C SER A 1037 -6.31 5.01 2.60
N MET A 1038 -6.57 5.32 1.33
CA MET A 1038 -7.00 4.30 0.36
C MET A 1038 -5.88 3.31 -0.01
N PRO A 1039 -6.14 1.98 -0.04
CA PRO A 1039 -5.12 0.98 -0.40
C PRO A 1039 -4.65 1.08 -1.86
N ASN A 1040 -5.41 1.78 -2.71
CA ASN A 1040 -5.04 2.09 -4.10
C ASN A 1040 -4.39 3.49 -4.26
N TYR A 1041 -3.95 4.13 -3.17
CA TYR A 1041 -3.34 5.46 -3.21
C TYR A 1041 -2.07 5.44 -4.08
N LYS A 1042 -2.11 6.17 -5.19
CA LYS A 1042 -0.94 6.45 -6.03
C LYS A 1042 -0.49 7.89 -5.77
N PRO A 1043 0.67 8.10 -5.10
CA PRO A 1043 1.18 9.42 -4.75
C PRO A 1043 1.31 10.34 -5.96
N ARG A 1044 0.87 11.60 -5.82
CA ARG A 1044 0.91 12.62 -6.87
C ARG A 1044 1.14 14.02 -6.27
N PRO A 1045 1.93 14.91 -6.89
CA PRO A 1045 2.10 16.28 -6.38
C PRO A 1045 0.85 17.17 -6.45
N ALA A 1046 -0.14 16.87 -7.30
CA ALA A 1046 -1.24 17.79 -7.62
C ALA A 1046 -2.23 18.05 -6.45
N PRO A 1047 -2.63 17.06 -5.64
CA PRO A 1047 -3.41 17.30 -4.42
C PRO A 1047 -2.65 18.16 -3.40
N TYR A 1048 -1.39 17.83 -3.08
CA TYR A 1048 -0.57 18.61 -2.13
C TYR A 1048 -0.42 20.05 -2.60
N ASN A 1049 -0.12 20.28 -3.88
CA ASN A 1049 -0.07 21.63 -4.44
C ASN A 1049 -1.42 22.37 -4.37
N SER A 1050 -2.55 21.67 -4.42
CA SER A 1050 -3.88 22.29 -4.25
C SER A 1050 -4.14 22.71 -2.80
N MET A 1051 -3.68 21.94 -1.81
CA MET A 1051 -3.74 22.32 -0.38
C MET A 1051 -2.75 23.45 -0.06
N ILE A 1052 -1.49 23.33 -0.50
CA ILE A 1052 -0.46 24.37 -0.35
C ILE A 1052 -0.93 25.69 -0.98
N GLN A 1053 -1.50 25.67 -2.19
CA GLN A 1053 -2.02 26.87 -2.86
C GLN A 1053 -3.24 27.47 -2.12
N TYR A 1054 -4.06 26.64 -1.48
CA TYR A 1054 -5.20 27.09 -0.67
C TYR A 1054 -4.74 27.77 0.63
N PHE A 1055 -3.86 27.12 1.40
CA PHE A 1055 -3.33 27.70 2.63
C PHE A 1055 -2.49 28.95 2.39
N LEU A 1056 -1.75 29.01 1.27
CA LEU A 1056 -1.05 30.21 0.82
C LEU A 1056 -2.02 31.38 0.50
N ASN A 1057 -2.93 31.18 -0.46
CA ASN A 1057 -3.68 32.31 -1.06
C ASN A 1057 -4.96 32.67 -0.33
N THR A 1058 -5.60 31.70 0.35
CA THR A 1058 -6.97 31.86 0.87
C THR A 1058 -7.00 31.98 2.39
N LYS A 1059 -6.26 31.11 3.09
CA LYS A 1059 -6.14 31.14 4.56
C LYS A 1059 -4.95 31.99 5.06
N ARG A 1060 -3.90 32.12 4.24
CA ARG A 1060 -2.62 32.80 4.53
C ARG A 1060 -1.86 32.17 5.71
N ASP A 1061 -1.87 30.85 5.80
CA ASP A 1061 -1.23 30.04 6.85
C ASP A 1061 0.10 29.44 6.36
N ARG A 1062 1.22 29.96 6.86
CA ARG A 1062 2.58 29.46 6.53
C ARG A 1062 2.87 28.10 7.16
N SER A 1063 2.31 27.79 8.32
CA SER A 1063 2.56 26.54 9.04
C SER A 1063 1.91 25.35 8.34
N LYS A 1064 0.62 25.46 7.94
CA LYS A 1064 -0.03 24.42 7.12
C LYS A 1064 0.64 24.26 5.74
N VAL A 1065 1.08 25.35 5.11
CA VAL A 1065 1.87 25.27 3.85
C VAL A 1065 3.11 24.39 4.01
N LEU A 1066 3.92 24.62 5.05
CA LEU A 1066 5.13 23.85 5.30
C LEU A 1066 4.81 22.40 5.70
N ALA A 1067 3.80 22.19 6.56
CA ALA A 1067 3.36 20.85 6.95
C ALA A 1067 2.90 19.99 5.75
N TYR A 1068 2.15 20.56 4.78
CA TYR A 1068 1.79 19.82 3.56
C TYR A 1068 2.97 19.59 2.62
N TYR A 1069 4.01 20.44 2.63
CA TYR A 1069 5.24 20.20 1.90
C TYR A 1069 6.09 19.08 2.53
N GLU A 1070 6.21 19.06 3.86
CA GLU A 1070 6.90 18.00 4.60
C GLU A 1070 6.14 16.66 4.52
N ARG A 1071 4.80 16.68 4.57
CA ARG A 1071 3.92 15.52 4.28
C ARG A 1071 4.08 15.01 2.84
N MET A 1072 4.43 15.89 1.89
CA MET A 1072 4.75 15.49 0.52
C MET A 1072 6.14 14.82 0.42
N LEU A 1073 7.16 15.39 1.08
CA LEU A 1073 8.52 14.84 1.09
C LEU A 1073 8.61 13.49 1.82
N THR A 1074 8.00 13.35 2.99
CA THR A 1074 7.97 12.10 3.77
C THR A 1074 7.24 10.96 3.04
N ARG A 1075 6.30 11.27 2.15
CA ARG A 1075 5.65 10.32 1.23
C ARG A 1075 6.47 10.03 -0.05
N ASN A 1076 7.73 10.47 -0.11
CA ASN A 1076 8.65 10.34 -1.26
C ASN A 1076 8.13 10.95 -2.58
N ILE A 1077 7.26 11.96 -2.50
CA ILE A 1077 6.74 12.66 -3.68
C ILE A 1077 7.70 13.79 -4.06
N GLN A 1078 8.31 13.69 -5.24
CA GLN A 1078 9.23 14.73 -5.73
C GLN A 1078 8.51 16.08 -5.94
N PRO A 1079 9.04 17.20 -5.42
CA PRO A 1079 8.52 18.53 -5.69
C PRO A 1079 8.60 18.90 -7.16
N THR A 1080 7.58 19.61 -7.64
CA THR A 1080 7.55 20.18 -9.00
C THR A 1080 7.96 21.66 -8.98
N MET A 1081 8.31 22.22 -10.14
CA MET A 1081 8.54 23.68 -10.27
C MET A 1081 7.39 24.51 -9.70
N HIS A 1082 6.13 24.09 -9.91
CA HIS A 1082 4.98 24.77 -9.30
C HIS A 1082 5.01 24.72 -7.76
N THR A 1083 5.47 23.61 -7.18
CA THR A 1083 5.62 23.47 -5.72
C THR A 1083 6.66 24.45 -5.20
N TYR A 1084 7.83 24.51 -5.83
CA TYR A 1084 8.88 25.46 -5.45
C TYR A 1084 8.43 26.92 -5.60
N LYS A 1085 7.63 27.26 -6.62
CA LYS A 1085 7.03 28.61 -6.73
C LYS A 1085 6.09 28.90 -5.56
N LEU A 1086 5.22 27.96 -5.16
CA LEU A 1086 4.32 28.15 -4.03
C LEU A 1086 5.08 28.32 -2.70
N LEU A 1087 6.23 27.66 -2.53
CA LEU A 1087 7.11 27.86 -1.37
C LEU A 1087 7.77 29.24 -1.36
N ILE A 1088 8.27 29.71 -2.51
CA ILE A 1088 8.79 31.07 -2.65
C ILE A 1088 7.69 32.09 -2.32
N ASP A 1089 6.50 31.93 -2.91
CA ASP A 1089 5.34 32.78 -2.61
C ASP A 1089 5.01 32.76 -1.10
N ALA A 1090 5.10 31.61 -0.43
CA ALA A 1090 4.80 31.47 1.00
C ALA A 1090 5.84 32.10 1.92
N HIS A 1091 7.13 31.88 1.69
CA HIS A 1091 8.19 32.53 2.47
C HIS A 1091 8.22 34.05 2.26
N ALA A 1092 7.78 34.53 1.10
CA ALA A 1092 7.95 35.91 0.68
C ALA A 1092 6.65 36.77 0.73
N SER A 1093 5.47 36.16 0.91
CA SER A 1093 4.16 36.86 0.92
C SER A 1093 3.29 36.59 2.17
N LEU A 1094 3.79 35.79 3.12
CA LEU A 1094 3.16 35.52 4.42
C LEU A 1094 4.06 36.05 5.54
N GLU A 1095 3.45 36.56 6.61
CA GLU A 1095 4.19 37.05 7.77
C GLU A 1095 4.55 35.90 8.74
N PRO A 1096 5.75 35.89 9.35
CA PRO A 1096 6.87 36.81 9.10
C PRO A 1096 7.54 36.52 7.74
N VAL A 1097 7.85 37.60 7.00
CA VAL A 1097 8.47 37.53 5.66
C VAL A 1097 9.93 37.11 5.79
N ASP A 1098 10.34 36.12 4.99
CA ASP A 1098 11.60 35.39 5.14
C ASP A 1098 12.27 35.23 3.76
N MET A 1099 12.83 36.35 3.28
CA MET A 1099 13.52 36.41 2.00
C MET A 1099 14.74 35.49 1.92
N PRO A 1100 15.55 35.29 2.99
CA PRO A 1100 16.65 34.31 2.96
C PRO A 1100 16.15 32.88 2.72
N ALA A 1101 15.03 32.45 3.32
CA ALA A 1101 14.43 31.16 2.99
C ALA A 1101 13.89 31.12 1.55
N ALA A 1102 13.22 32.18 1.09
CA ALA A 1102 12.71 32.27 -0.27
C ALA A 1102 13.82 32.17 -1.35
N GLU A 1103 14.97 32.81 -1.11
CA GLU A 1103 16.16 32.68 -1.98
C GLU A 1103 16.80 31.29 -1.88
N LYS A 1104 16.86 30.70 -0.68
CA LYS A 1104 17.35 29.32 -0.47
C LYS A 1104 16.55 28.29 -1.27
N VAL A 1105 15.26 28.52 -1.55
CA VAL A 1105 14.48 27.65 -2.45
C VAL A 1105 15.08 27.58 -3.86
N LEU A 1106 15.65 28.66 -4.40
CA LEU A 1106 16.35 28.62 -5.69
C LEU A 1106 17.56 27.69 -5.67
N GLU A 1107 18.30 27.66 -4.55
CA GLU A 1107 19.41 26.72 -4.37
C GLU A 1107 18.92 25.28 -4.18
N THR A 1108 17.75 25.05 -3.58
CA THR A 1108 17.16 23.69 -3.54
C THR A 1108 16.74 23.20 -4.93
N ILE A 1109 16.21 24.07 -5.81
CA ILE A 1109 15.93 23.73 -7.22
C ILE A 1109 17.21 23.28 -7.94
N LYS A 1110 18.31 24.04 -7.78
CA LYS A 1110 19.61 23.73 -8.37
C LYS A 1110 20.20 22.43 -7.82
N ALA A 1111 20.11 22.21 -6.50
CA ALA A 1111 20.59 21.01 -5.83
C ALA A 1111 19.81 19.75 -6.26
N ALA A 1112 18.51 19.89 -6.58
CA ALA A 1112 17.69 18.84 -7.16
C ALA A 1112 18.00 18.56 -8.67
N GLY A 1113 19.07 19.14 -9.22
CA GLY A 1113 19.47 19.00 -10.63
C GLY A 1113 18.59 19.76 -11.62
N GLN A 1114 17.62 20.53 -11.14
CA GLN A 1114 16.66 21.28 -11.94
C GLN A 1114 17.12 22.74 -12.13
N ARG A 1115 16.42 23.52 -12.96
CA ARG A 1115 16.77 24.92 -13.26
C ARG A 1115 15.60 25.84 -12.91
N PRO A 1116 15.81 26.95 -12.17
CA PRO A 1116 14.74 27.88 -11.88
C PRO A 1116 14.18 28.55 -13.15
N ASP A 1117 12.89 28.35 -13.42
CA ASP A 1117 12.18 29.10 -14.46
C ASP A 1117 11.98 30.57 -14.08
N ALA A 1118 11.74 31.41 -15.09
CA ALA A 1118 11.39 32.83 -14.97
C ALA A 1118 10.30 33.14 -13.91
N VAL A 1119 9.36 32.21 -13.68
CA VAL A 1119 8.25 32.37 -12.72
C VAL A 1119 8.72 32.44 -11.25
N HIS A 1120 9.82 31.77 -10.91
CA HIS A 1120 10.40 31.78 -9.55
C HIS A 1120 11.06 33.14 -9.27
N TYR A 1121 11.85 33.63 -10.23
CA TYR A 1121 12.43 34.97 -10.17
C TYR A 1121 11.36 36.07 -10.18
N ALA A 1122 10.28 35.93 -10.95
CA ALA A 1122 9.16 36.87 -10.91
C ALA A 1122 8.52 36.95 -9.51
N SER A 1123 8.38 35.81 -8.82
CA SER A 1123 7.85 35.78 -7.44
C SER A 1123 8.79 36.51 -6.46
N LEU A 1124 10.11 36.33 -6.59
CA LEU A 1124 11.10 37.06 -5.78
C LEU A 1124 11.16 38.57 -6.10
N ILE A 1125 11.05 38.96 -7.38
CA ILE A 1125 10.98 40.37 -7.80
C ILE A 1125 9.72 41.04 -7.21
N HIS A 1126 8.56 40.37 -7.32
CA HIS A 1126 7.31 40.84 -6.73
C HIS A 1126 7.43 40.99 -5.21
N ALA A 1127 8.01 40.02 -4.50
CA ALA A 1127 8.13 40.11 -3.05
C ALA A 1127 9.15 41.18 -2.58
N LYS A 1128 10.34 41.25 -3.20
CA LYS A 1128 11.32 42.32 -2.88
C LYS A 1128 10.72 43.70 -3.13
N GLY A 1129 10.09 43.90 -4.28
CA GLY A 1129 9.55 45.18 -4.69
C GLY A 1129 8.22 45.57 -4.01
N CYS A 1130 7.24 44.67 -3.96
CA CYS A 1130 5.88 44.98 -3.48
C CYS A 1130 5.66 44.71 -1.99
N VAL A 1131 6.39 43.77 -1.38
CA VAL A 1131 6.20 43.38 0.04
C VAL A 1131 7.27 44.01 0.92
N MET A 1132 8.54 44.01 0.49
CA MET A 1132 9.63 44.65 1.24
C MET A 1132 9.88 46.12 0.85
N HIS A 1133 9.23 46.63 -0.20
CA HIS A 1133 9.47 47.96 -0.78
C HIS A 1133 10.93 48.22 -1.22
N ASP A 1134 11.72 47.15 -1.41
CA ASP A 1134 13.10 47.21 -1.89
C ASP A 1134 13.13 47.11 -3.42
N MET A 1135 13.05 48.29 -4.05
CA MET A 1135 13.10 48.41 -5.49
C MET A 1135 14.51 48.19 -6.08
N GLU A 1136 15.59 48.34 -5.29
CA GLU A 1136 16.96 48.14 -5.76
C GLU A 1136 17.28 46.65 -5.89
N ALA A 1137 16.96 45.85 -4.87
CA ALA A 1137 17.13 44.41 -4.91
C ALA A 1137 16.15 43.73 -5.88
N ALA A 1138 14.95 44.28 -6.11
CA ALA A 1138 14.05 43.85 -7.18
C ALA A 1138 14.68 44.05 -8.58
N HIS A 1139 15.26 45.23 -8.84
CA HIS A 1139 16.01 45.49 -10.08
C HIS A 1139 17.26 44.61 -10.21
N ALA A 1140 17.96 44.31 -9.11
CA ALA A 1140 19.14 43.44 -9.14
C ALA A 1140 18.79 42.01 -9.60
N VAL A 1141 17.71 41.43 -9.07
CA VAL A 1141 17.22 40.11 -9.50
C VAL A 1141 16.78 40.15 -10.97
N PHE A 1142 16.05 41.18 -11.41
CA PHE A 1142 15.68 41.34 -12.82
C PHE A 1142 16.89 41.44 -13.76
N LYS A 1143 17.94 42.20 -13.36
CA LYS A 1143 19.19 42.32 -14.14
C LYS A 1143 19.94 40.99 -14.23
N SER A 1144 20.07 40.25 -13.13
CA SER A 1144 20.75 38.93 -13.16
C SER A 1144 20.08 37.96 -14.14
N VAL A 1145 18.75 37.90 -14.18
CA VAL A 1145 17.99 37.07 -15.15
C VAL A 1145 18.11 37.62 -16.58
N ALA A 1146 18.21 38.94 -16.76
CA ALA A 1146 18.41 39.56 -18.06
C ALA A 1146 19.83 39.39 -18.63
N GLU A 1147 20.83 39.11 -17.78
CA GLU A 1147 22.21 38.80 -18.14
C GLU A 1147 22.45 37.28 -18.31
N GLU A 1148 21.80 36.45 -17.50
CA GLU A 1148 21.78 35.00 -17.63
C GLU A 1148 21.02 34.54 -18.89
N ARG A 1149 21.70 34.56 -20.04
CA ARG A 1149 21.21 34.08 -21.37
C ARG A 1149 20.65 32.64 -21.40
N LYS A 1150 20.68 31.91 -20.29
CA LYS A 1150 20.09 30.57 -20.11
C LYS A 1150 18.59 30.63 -19.80
N VAL A 1151 18.09 31.72 -19.23
CA VAL A 1151 16.65 31.92 -18.93
C VAL A 1151 16.05 32.83 -20.00
N ARG A 1152 14.91 32.43 -20.57
CA ARG A 1152 14.19 33.29 -21.53
C ARG A 1152 13.40 34.36 -20.76
N MET A 1153 13.60 35.63 -21.10
CA MET A 1153 12.73 36.71 -20.62
C MET A 1153 11.27 36.44 -21.02
N GLN A 1154 10.40 36.33 -20.03
CA GLN A 1154 8.96 36.08 -20.17
C GLN A 1154 8.15 37.27 -19.64
N PRO A 1155 6.88 37.46 -20.08
CA PRO A 1155 6.03 38.56 -19.63
C PRO A 1155 5.89 38.66 -18.10
N CYS A 1156 5.89 37.53 -17.37
CA CYS A 1156 5.77 37.50 -15.91
C CYS A 1156 6.90 38.25 -15.16
N LEU A 1157 8.13 38.30 -15.72
CA LEU A 1157 9.24 39.06 -15.13
C LEU A 1157 9.01 40.57 -15.25
N TYR A 1158 8.52 41.01 -16.42
CA TYR A 1158 8.15 42.41 -16.65
C TYR A 1158 6.94 42.80 -15.82
N GLN A 1159 5.93 41.92 -15.71
CA GLN A 1159 4.76 42.12 -14.85
C GLN A 1159 5.18 42.37 -13.40
N ALA A 1160 5.95 41.45 -12.80
CA ALA A 1160 6.39 41.57 -11.41
C ALA A 1160 7.25 42.82 -11.15
N LEU A 1161 8.13 43.21 -12.08
CA LEU A 1161 8.91 44.43 -11.95
C LEU A 1161 8.04 45.68 -12.06
N LEU A 1162 7.07 45.70 -12.98
CA LEU A 1162 6.17 46.84 -13.17
C LEU A 1162 5.16 46.97 -12.01
N GLU A 1163 4.69 45.86 -11.45
CA GLU A 1163 3.91 45.84 -10.20
C GLU A 1163 4.71 46.44 -9.04
N ALA A 1164 5.99 46.08 -8.90
CA ALA A 1164 6.90 46.66 -7.92
C ALA A 1164 7.14 48.17 -8.13
N MET A 1165 7.33 48.62 -9.38
CA MET A 1165 7.48 50.05 -9.69
C MET A 1165 6.23 50.85 -9.36
N VAL A 1166 5.04 50.31 -9.64
CA VAL A 1166 3.75 50.95 -9.29
C VAL A 1166 3.54 50.97 -7.78
N ALA A 1167 3.83 49.88 -7.06
CA ALA A 1167 3.74 49.80 -5.60
C ALA A 1167 4.67 50.81 -4.89
N ASN A 1168 5.82 51.12 -5.48
CA ASN A 1168 6.82 52.06 -4.94
C ASN A 1168 6.71 53.49 -5.53
N HIS A 1169 5.60 53.82 -6.21
CA HIS A 1169 5.35 55.14 -6.80
C HIS A 1169 6.43 55.63 -7.79
N GLN A 1170 6.96 54.72 -8.62
CA GLN A 1170 7.95 55.00 -9.67
C GLN A 1170 7.36 54.85 -11.09
N VAL A 1171 6.08 55.21 -11.30
CA VAL A 1171 5.37 54.91 -12.56
C VAL A 1171 6.02 55.63 -13.75
N ALA A 1172 6.53 56.84 -13.55
CA ALA A 1172 7.30 57.59 -14.56
C ALA A 1172 8.47 56.81 -15.19
N GLN A 1173 9.10 55.88 -14.46
CA GLN A 1173 10.21 55.07 -14.98
C GLN A 1173 9.75 53.82 -15.76
N THR A 1174 8.48 53.41 -15.61
CA THR A 1174 7.93 52.19 -16.24
C THR A 1174 8.00 52.22 -17.77
N GLU A 1175 7.94 53.40 -18.38
CA GLU A 1175 8.04 53.52 -19.84
C GLU A 1175 9.37 52.98 -20.39
N GLU A 1176 10.49 53.09 -19.65
CA GLU A 1176 11.76 52.54 -20.11
C GLU A 1176 11.77 51.01 -20.10
N ILE A 1177 11.15 50.41 -19.08
CA ILE A 1177 10.97 48.96 -18.96
C ILE A 1177 10.01 48.44 -20.05
N VAL A 1178 8.95 49.17 -20.37
CA VAL A 1178 8.03 48.85 -21.49
C VAL A 1178 8.75 48.97 -22.84
N ARG A 1179 9.61 50.00 -23.02
CA ARG A 1179 10.47 50.12 -24.22
C ARG A 1179 11.46 48.96 -24.31
N ASP A 1180 12.03 48.47 -23.20
CA ASP A 1180 12.91 47.29 -23.22
C ASP A 1180 12.14 45.99 -23.54
N MET A 1181 10.94 45.82 -22.97
CA MET A 1181 10.05 44.69 -23.26
C MET A 1181 9.76 44.58 -24.77
N ALA A 1182 9.46 45.73 -25.40
CA ALA A 1182 9.26 45.82 -26.85
C ALA A 1182 10.55 45.50 -27.64
N ARG A 1183 11.71 46.04 -27.24
CA ARG A 1183 13.01 45.73 -27.88
C ARG A 1183 13.35 44.24 -27.84
N ARG A 1184 12.96 43.52 -26.78
CA ARG A 1184 13.20 42.06 -26.64
C ARG A 1184 12.11 41.18 -27.26
N GLY A 1185 11.10 41.77 -27.91
CA GLY A 1185 10.01 41.02 -28.56
C GLY A 1185 9.11 40.27 -27.58
N VAL A 1186 8.90 40.83 -26.38
CA VAL A 1186 8.00 40.27 -25.36
C VAL A 1186 6.64 40.96 -25.47
N GLU A 1187 5.55 40.18 -25.59
CA GLU A 1187 4.21 40.72 -25.81
C GLU A 1187 3.66 41.46 -24.58
N MET A 1188 3.02 42.61 -24.83
CA MET A 1188 2.18 43.31 -23.86
C MET A 1188 0.93 42.45 -23.57
N THR A 1189 0.84 41.89 -22.37
CA THR A 1189 -0.33 41.12 -21.93
C THR A 1189 -1.38 42.02 -21.29
N ALA A 1190 -2.63 41.54 -21.25
CA ALA A 1190 -3.71 42.22 -20.52
C ALA A 1190 -3.31 42.55 -19.08
N TYR A 1191 -2.64 41.62 -18.39
CA TYR A 1191 -2.21 41.77 -16.99
C TYR A 1191 -1.17 42.89 -16.81
N ILE A 1192 -0.13 42.94 -17.64
CA ILE A 1192 0.88 44.02 -17.60
C ILE A 1192 0.22 45.37 -17.87
N ALA A 1193 -0.67 45.44 -18.88
CA ALA A 1193 -1.39 46.65 -19.20
C ALA A 1193 -2.32 47.10 -18.06
N ASN A 1194 -3.02 46.17 -17.37
CA ASN A 1194 -3.87 46.50 -16.23
C ASN A 1194 -3.07 47.14 -15.08
N THR A 1195 -1.87 46.62 -14.79
CA THR A 1195 -0.95 47.19 -13.79
C THR A 1195 -0.51 48.61 -14.17
N LEU A 1196 -0.13 48.83 -15.43
CA LEU A 1196 0.26 50.15 -15.94
C LEU A 1196 -0.92 51.15 -15.95
N ILE A 1197 -2.11 50.70 -16.37
CA ILE A 1197 -3.36 51.49 -16.32
C ILE A 1197 -3.65 51.92 -14.88
N HIS A 1198 -3.52 51.02 -13.90
CA HIS A 1198 -3.68 51.33 -12.48
C HIS A 1198 -2.63 52.34 -12.00
N GLY A 1199 -1.35 52.13 -12.31
CA GLY A 1199 -0.26 53.04 -11.94
C GLY A 1199 -0.49 54.47 -12.44
N TRP A 1200 -0.71 54.63 -13.75
CA TRP A 1200 -0.97 55.94 -14.34
C TRP A 1200 -2.28 56.56 -13.84
N ALA A 1201 -3.29 55.77 -13.51
CA ALA A 1201 -4.50 56.26 -12.86
C ALA A 1201 -4.23 56.81 -11.45
N THR A 1202 -3.35 56.19 -10.68
CA THR A 1202 -2.97 56.66 -9.33
C THR A 1202 -2.08 57.91 -9.33
N GLU A 1203 -1.32 58.17 -10.41
CA GLU A 1203 -0.62 59.45 -10.63
C GLU A 1203 -1.50 60.54 -11.28
N GLY A 1204 -2.74 60.20 -11.69
CA GLY A 1204 -3.69 61.12 -12.34
C GLY A 1204 -3.58 61.22 -13.86
N SER A 1205 -2.61 60.53 -14.48
CA SER A 1205 -2.32 60.55 -15.92
C SER A 1205 -3.24 59.65 -16.75
N VAL A 1206 -4.55 59.96 -16.77
CA VAL A 1206 -5.56 59.22 -17.57
C VAL A 1206 -5.15 59.06 -19.05
N ALA A 1207 -4.45 60.05 -19.62
CA ALA A 1207 -3.96 60.00 -21.00
C ALA A 1207 -2.96 58.85 -21.24
N GLN A 1208 -2.02 58.62 -20.31
CA GLN A 1208 -1.05 57.51 -20.40
C GLN A 1208 -1.69 56.16 -20.06
N ALA A 1209 -2.64 56.12 -19.12
CA ALA A 1209 -3.47 54.93 -18.91
C ALA A 1209 -4.21 54.53 -20.21
N LYS A 1210 -4.76 55.52 -20.94
CA LYS A 1210 -5.46 55.28 -22.20
C LYS A 1210 -4.53 54.82 -23.33
N THR A 1211 -3.34 55.39 -23.51
CA THR A 1211 -2.41 54.92 -24.56
C THR A 1211 -1.97 53.47 -24.33
N VAL A 1212 -1.80 53.06 -23.06
CA VAL A 1212 -1.57 51.64 -22.71
C VAL A 1212 -2.79 50.78 -23.04
N TYR A 1213 -4.00 51.19 -22.66
CA TYR A 1213 -5.25 50.49 -23.00
C TYR A 1213 -5.47 50.32 -24.51
N ASP A 1214 -5.10 51.33 -25.32
CA ASP A 1214 -5.18 51.30 -26.78
C ASP A 1214 -4.08 50.45 -27.43
N SER A 1215 -2.91 50.28 -26.79
CA SER A 1215 -1.79 49.48 -27.32
C SER A 1215 -2.05 47.97 -27.46
N ILE A 1216 -3.05 47.43 -26.73
CA ILE A 1216 -3.37 45.99 -26.69
C ILE A 1216 -4.12 45.54 -27.97
N GLY A 1217 -4.88 46.45 -28.58
CA GLY A 1217 -5.87 46.13 -29.62
C GLY A 1217 -7.15 45.50 -29.07
N ILE A 1218 -8.30 45.85 -29.66
CA ILE A 1218 -9.65 45.50 -29.16
C ILE A 1218 -9.83 43.98 -28.98
N GLU A 1219 -9.28 43.18 -29.89
CA GLU A 1219 -9.42 41.71 -29.87
C GLU A 1219 -8.82 41.06 -28.63
N LYS A 1220 -7.64 41.53 -28.18
CA LYS A 1220 -6.88 41.01 -27.03
C LYS A 1220 -7.34 41.57 -25.67
N ARG A 1221 -8.27 42.55 -25.63
CA ARG A 1221 -8.81 43.09 -24.37
C ARG A 1221 -9.62 42.02 -23.60
N GLU A 1222 -9.26 41.79 -22.35
CA GLU A 1222 -10.00 40.95 -21.39
C GLU A 1222 -11.01 41.81 -20.57
N PRO A 1223 -12.06 41.23 -19.98
CA PRO A 1223 -12.98 41.95 -19.08
C PRO A 1223 -12.26 42.69 -17.94
N SER A 1224 -11.18 42.13 -17.41
CA SER A 1224 -10.30 42.76 -16.41
C SER A 1224 -9.67 44.07 -16.89
N THR A 1225 -9.43 44.20 -18.21
CA THR A 1225 -8.85 45.40 -18.82
C THR A 1225 -9.89 46.48 -19.05
N TYR A 1226 -11.12 46.10 -19.43
CA TYR A 1226 -12.26 47.01 -19.40
C TYR A 1226 -12.56 47.49 -17.97
N GLU A 1227 -12.52 46.59 -16.98
CA GLU A 1227 -12.71 46.90 -15.56
C GLU A 1227 -11.62 47.85 -15.02
N ALA A 1228 -10.34 47.58 -15.33
CA ALA A 1228 -9.21 48.42 -14.94
C ALA A 1228 -9.30 49.83 -15.55
N MET A 1229 -9.60 49.95 -16.86
CA MET A 1229 -9.72 51.26 -17.51
C MET A 1229 -10.97 52.02 -17.05
N THR A 1230 -12.09 51.33 -16.80
CA THR A 1230 -13.30 51.94 -16.23
C THR A 1230 -13.02 52.49 -14.83
N ARG A 1231 -12.26 51.76 -13.98
CA ARG A 1231 -11.77 52.29 -12.69
C ARG A 1231 -10.81 53.46 -12.85
N ALA A 1232 -9.89 53.43 -13.82
CA ALA A 1232 -8.95 54.52 -14.07
C ALA A 1232 -9.64 55.84 -14.43
N PHE A 1233 -10.68 55.77 -15.26
CA PHE A 1233 -11.54 56.91 -15.59
C PHE A 1233 -12.34 57.40 -14.38
N LEU A 1234 -12.98 56.50 -13.63
CA LEU A 1234 -13.77 56.85 -12.43
C LEU A 1234 -12.93 57.49 -11.32
N ALA A 1235 -11.70 56.98 -11.07
CA ALA A 1235 -10.76 57.55 -10.09
C ALA A 1235 -10.37 59.00 -10.41
N ASN A 1236 -10.46 59.39 -11.68
CA ASN A 1236 -10.15 60.72 -12.19
C ASN A 1236 -11.42 61.53 -12.57
N ASN A 1237 -12.59 61.10 -12.10
CA ASN A 1237 -13.91 61.70 -12.31
C ASN A 1237 -14.44 61.75 -13.76
N ASP A 1238 -13.78 61.10 -14.72
CA ASP A 1238 -14.26 61.00 -16.11
C ASP A 1238 -15.33 59.91 -16.26
N ARG A 1239 -16.58 60.26 -15.94
CA ARG A 1239 -17.72 59.34 -16.08
C ARG A 1239 -18.07 59.03 -17.55
N GLU A 1240 -17.74 59.90 -18.48
CA GLU A 1240 -18.05 59.66 -19.90
C GLU A 1240 -17.08 58.68 -20.54
N GLY A 1241 -15.78 58.75 -20.19
CA GLY A 1241 -14.77 57.77 -20.57
C GLY A 1241 -15.12 56.39 -20.02
N ALA A 1242 -15.50 56.33 -18.73
CA ALA A 1242 -15.94 55.10 -18.07
C ALA A 1242 -17.20 54.49 -18.73
N SER A 1243 -18.22 55.30 -19.05
CA SER A 1243 -19.41 54.81 -19.75
C SER A 1243 -19.10 54.29 -21.15
N ARG A 1244 -18.13 54.90 -21.85
CA ARG A 1244 -17.69 54.46 -23.19
C ARG A 1244 -16.93 53.14 -23.15
N THR A 1245 -16.08 52.89 -22.15
CA THR A 1245 -15.40 51.58 -22.01
C THR A 1245 -16.38 50.46 -21.65
N VAL A 1246 -17.41 50.74 -20.83
CA VAL A 1246 -18.49 49.78 -20.56
C VAL A 1246 -19.32 49.48 -21.82
N GLN A 1247 -19.63 50.48 -22.64
CA GLN A 1247 -20.38 50.26 -23.89
C GLN A 1247 -19.56 49.46 -24.93
N GLU A 1248 -18.25 49.73 -25.03
CA GLU A 1248 -17.34 48.92 -25.86
C GLU A 1248 -17.32 47.46 -25.38
N MET A 1249 -17.20 47.23 -24.07
CA MET A 1249 -17.24 45.90 -23.46
C MET A 1249 -18.56 45.17 -23.73
N LEU A 1250 -19.71 45.84 -23.61
CA LEU A 1250 -21.02 45.23 -23.88
C LEU A 1250 -21.13 44.76 -25.33
N SER A 1251 -20.58 45.52 -26.30
CA SER A 1251 -20.58 45.14 -27.72
C SER A 1251 -19.83 43.83 -28.04
N ARG A 1252 -18.99 43.33 -27.11
CA ARG A 1252 -18.24 42.07 -27.23
C ARG A 1252 -19.03 40.83 -26.77
N GLY A 1253 -20.22 40.99 -26.19
CA GLY A 1253 -21.08 39.86 -25.79
C GLY A 1253 -20.53 39.00 -24.64
N TYR A 1254 -19.81 39.61 -23.68
CA TYR A 1254 -19.33 38.90 -22.49
C TYR A 1254 -20.50 38.42 -21.59
N PRO A 1255 -20.32 37.34 -20.80
CA PRO A 1255 -21.38 36.80 -19.94
C PRO A 1255 -21.99 37.85 -19.00
N PRO A 1256 -23.32 37.88 -18.83
CA PRO A 1256 -24.03 38.99 -18.17
C PRO A 1256 -23.61 39.20 -16.70
N ALA A 1257 -23.23 38.15 -15.98
CA ALA A 1257 -22.72 38.24 -14.61
C ALA A 1257 -21.39 39.01 -14.50
N VAL A 1258 -20.55 38.98 -15.54
CA VAL A 1258 -19.30 39.74 -15.60
C VAL A 1258 -19.57 41.16 -16.13
N ALA A 1259 -20.39 41.27 -17.17
CA ALA A 1259 -20.74 42.55 -17.78
C ALA A 1259 -21.51 43.48 -16.81
N SER A 1260 -22.49 42.96 -16.07
CA SER A 1260 -23.22 43.71 -15.04
C SER A 1260 -22.25 44.30 -14.03
N LYS A 1261 -21.41 43.45 -13.41
CA LYS A 1261 -20.48 43.87 -12.34
C LYS A 1261 -19.56 45.04 -12.74
N ILE A 1262 -19.24 45.19 -14.03
CA ILE A 1262 -18.42 46.29 -14.54
C ILE A 1262 -19.28 47.50 -14.93
N ALA A 1263 -20.50 47.31 -15.44
CA ALA A 1263 -21.48 48.38 -15.66
C ALA A 1263 -21.98 49.02 -14.36
N ASP A 1264 -22.17 48.21 -13.32
CA ASP A 1264 -22.56 48.61 -11.96
C ASP A 1264 -21.57 49.64 -11.36
N LEU A 1265 -20.28 49.59 -11.74
CA LEU A 1265 -19.26 50.58 -11.32
C LEU A 1265 -19.54 51.99 -11.83
N VAL A 1266 -20.25 52.14 -12.96
CA VAL A 1266 -20.60 53.43 -13.57
C VAL A 1266 -21.97 53.93 -13.05
N GLY A 1267 -22.71 53.10 -12.32
CA GLY A 1267 -24.00 53.44 -11.72
C GLY A 1267 -25.19 53.34 -12.68
N THR A 1268 -25.02 52.73 -13.86
CA THR A 1268 -26.13 52.39 -14.76
C THR A 1268 -26.88 51.18 -14.22
N GLY A 1269 -28.04 51.39 -13.61
CA GLY A 1269 -28.87 50.33 -13.04
C GLY A 1269 -29.38 49.29 -14.06
N PRO A 1270 -30.04 48.21 -13.59
CA PRO A 1270 -30.26 46.96 -14.35
C PRO A 1270 -31.35 47.02 -15.45
N ALA A 1271 -31.43 48.12 -16.19
CA ALA A 1271 -32.43 48.38 -17.23
C ALA A 1271 -31.98 48.02 -18.66
N VAL A 1272 -30.75 47.53 -18.85
CA VAL A 1272 -30.15 47.28 -20.18
C VAL A 1272 -30.09 45.80 -20.56
N ALA A 1273 -30.40 44.88 -19.63
CA ALA A 1273 -30.31 43.42 -19.84
C ALA A 1273 -31.48 42.82 -20.67
N ALA A 1274 -31.92 43.52 -21.72
CA ALA A 1274 -33.06 43.17 -22.56
C ALA A 1274 -32.77 43.30 -24.08
N LEU A 1275 -31.50 43.39 -24.45
CA LEU A 1275 -30.93 43.33 -25.81
C LEU A 1275 -29.65 42.50 -25.78
#